data_AF-G8T912-F1
#
_entry.id   AF-G8T912-F1
#
_cell.length_a   1.000
_cell.length_b   1.000
_cell.length_c   1.000
_cell.angle_alpha   90.00
_cell.angle_beta   90.00
_cell.angle_gamma   90.00
#
_symmetry.space_group_name_H-M   'P 1'
#
loop_
_entity.id
_entity.type
_entity.pdbx_description
1 polymer ?
#
loop_
_entity_poly.entity_id
_entity_poly.type
_entity_poly.pdbx_seq_one_letter_code
_entity_poly.pdbx_strand_id
1 'polypeptide(L)'
;MNHLQQKLFNRYTYTLLAAIGLFTLAYILNRYVTDVTSPRYFARLIQNRIQQKEKDFQQVTADTTLMGQLVDQNYTEAQLQNLLDNKKGYGLYIYDETEFDAPPALLFWNTQLIQPVKHLSEDSMSSRMERLSNGVYIHTARILYLRNDRRLIAEALIPVMRKWQYNVETENLQKEFVDLKGATRQVDIANTVTDFPVKNTAGEVMFYLKQNTLYGKPHNTWVILTTILGFFLLFLFLHQIADIASRKYGIWYGISLLTCVVLAMRLIVYGFPNILALRQFELFDPAIYGSSFILSSLGDLLINALLLCWIIIFINRRINISSIRPYHEPWKNWAALIASVSALVILTFTFAAILQTMVSDAKISFNVTNFFSLIATPYSFIGFIVLATLALSYFFTSQILLTVAGKMVGDRNYFMFIIVGAIGLMILTFTNNNSIVELCLYVLPWLMAFMWLMQQRIFAGLNFRLNVSEVLFWLFVFSGSMSAVIIFENGKIELEDRRHFAEKLALQSDPTSEHILSFTFTYLDSNFVVQNMSRFGKPQTNAFLKDSIVNKNSDVNTSYNLRIFTFDSADAPLYNDEQASYDTLNTIFKIQGKKTAIPGMRYFEQSFDKFGYIYRREAYRDTTKLGTLFVLADPRRYKYEALTPELFRSNNPLLPEQYSSVYSYAIYDSSRNLISSYNDYAFPTHLSKYLLPQNEFERRRNNSFEELWYRPSSDKVVIIARKSNTFIEAITLFAYLFSTFLFMLAFYQFSALIIRSRFHWSALRQTMQLSIRSQIHSTILMVSLLSFCVIGVATILFFINRYQRNNQDRLTRAMQIMVNQVQTSINRQHPPDDSLFYEPVFSEGMEQLIREMSEVHGMDVNLYDTVGGLRVTSNQDMNIYSSGVLSTKMNPLAYYRLYHLEQIQTVTNEQVGKLDYLSIYSPIRNKRGHAVAFLNIPSYSSQTELKQEISNFVVTVINLIAFIFLIAGGIALLITNRITQSFTIISQKMREVNLGKENEYIEWKRDDEIGVLVREYNKMVTKLEDSAEALAKSEREGAWRQMARQVAHEIKNPLTPMKLSIQYLQKAITNNQTDVKVLTTNVAKTLVEQIDHLAKIASDFSQFANIGNPKNEVFDLHEMLQSLSSLYNTGGNLDFKWSPVEQRVLLFADRTQLNRLFTNLLQNAVEACASRDYRIIRMNEHLNGEYITVSVTDNGEGIPEQTQSRIFTPNFTTKTSGTGLGLAMSKGIVEQAKGEIWFVTKEGAGTTFYVKIPLLRAN
;
A
#
# COMPACT_ATOMS: atom_id res chain seq x y z
N MET A 1 -31.62 30.18 -14.38
CA MET A 1 -31.10 28.86 -13.92
C MET A 1 -30.75 27.91 -15.06
N ASN A 2 -31.54 27.83 -16.15
CA ASN A 2 -31.27 26.95 -17.31
C ASN A 2 -29.95 27.24 -18.06
N HIS A 3 -29.53 28.50 -18.15
CA HIS A 3 -28.31 28.87 -18.90
C HIS A 3 -27.01 28.38 -18.25
N LEU A 4 -26.95 28.31 -16.91
CA LEU A 4 -25.80 27.78 -16.16
C LEU A 4 -25.72 26.26 -16.27
N GLN A 5 -26.88 25.58 -16.34
CA GLN A 5 -26.99 24.13 -16.49
C GLN A 5 -26.60 23.67 -17.90
N GLN A 6 -26.96 24.44 -18.93
CA GLN A 6 -26.54 24.18 -20.31
C GLN A 6 -25.02 24.37 -20.48
N LYS A 7 -24.45 25.39 -19.83
CA LYS A 7 -22.98 25.58 -19.74
C LYS A 7 -22.28 24.45 -18.99
N LEU A 8 -22.90 23.87 -17.95
CA LEU A 8 -22.36 22.72 -17.22
C LEU A 8 -22.42 21.44 -18.06
N PHE A 9 -23.52 21.18 -18.75
CA PHE A 9 -23.68 20.02 -19.62
C PHE A 9 -22.70 20.03 -20.81
N ASN A 10 -22.53 21.19 -21.46
CA ASN A 10 -21.52 21.38 -22.52
C ASN A 10 -20.07 21.32 -22.00
N ARG A 11 -19.85 21.42 -20.69
CA ARG A 11 -18.50 21.37 -20.09
C ARG A 11 -18.08 19.95 -19.70
N TYR A 12 -19.03 19.05 -19.44
CA TYR A 12 -18.76 17.65 -19.11
C TYR A 12 -18.81 16.72 -20.33
N THR A 13 -19.25 17.20 -21.49
CA THR A 13 -19.26 16.44 -22.75
C THR A 13 -17.85 16.07 -23.22
N TYR A 14 -16.82 16.84 -22.85
CA TYR A 14 -15.42 16.52 -23.17
C TYR A 14 -14.94 15.21 -22.54
N THR A 15 -15.37 14.86 -21.32
CA THR A 15 -14.96 13.60 -20.68
C THR A 15 -15.62 12.39 -21.34
N LEU A 16 -16.88 12.53 -21.78
CA LEU A 16 -17.58 11.52 -22.57
C LEU A 16 -16.93 11.33 -23.95
N LEU A 17 -16.62 12.42 -24.65
CA LEU A 17 -15.95 12.37 -25.96
C LEU A 17 -14.55 11.74 -25.85
N ALA A 18 -13.81 12.06 -24.78
CA ALA A 18 -12.51 11.43 -24.51
C ALA A 18 -12.65 9.93 -24.23
N ALA A 19 -13.67 9.52 -23.45
CA ALA A 19 -13.94 8.10 -23.20
C ALA A 19 -14.27 7.35 -24.51
N ILE A 20 -15.15 7.91 -25.35
CA ILE A 20 -15.50 7.34 -26.67
C ILE A 20 -14.25 7.25 -27.55
N GLY A 21 -13.42 8.30 -27.58
CA GLY A 21 -12.14 8.32 -28.29
C GLY A 21 -11.22 7.18 -27.88
N LEU A 22 -11.07 6.93 -26.57
CA LEU A 22 -10.28 5.82 -26.05
C LEU A 22 -10.85 4.45 -26.41
N PHE A 23 -12.18 4.26 -26.35
CA PHE A 23 -12.79 3.01 -26.81
C PHE A 23 -12.61 2.78 -28.31
N THR A 24 -12.73 3.82 -29.14
CA THR A 24 -12.46 3.72 -30.57
C THR A 24 -11.00 3.39 -30.86
N LEU A 25 -10.06 3.98 -30.12
CA LEU A 25 -8.63 3.67 -30.22
C LEU A 25 -8.34 2.22 -29.81
N ALA A 26 -8.94 1.75 -28.70
CA ALA A 26 -8.82 0.37 -28.25
C ALA A 26 -9.35 -0.62 -29.30
N TYR A 27 -10.49 -0.32 -29.92
CA TYR A 27 -11.07 -1.12 -31.00
C TYR A 27 -10.16 -1.18 -32.24
N ILE A 28 -9.63 -0.03 -32.67
CA ILE A 28 -8.71 0.05 -33.82
C ILE A 28 -7.44 -0.76 -33.53
N LEU A 29 -6.85 -0.59 -32.34
CA LEU A 29 -5.68 -1.36 -31.90
C LEU A 29 -5.99 -2.87 -31.91
N ASN A 30 -7.12 -3.29 -31.36
CA ASN A 30 -7.51 -4.71 -31.31
C ASN A 30 -7.79 -5.31 -32.71
N ARG A 31 -8.32 -4.52 -33.64
CA ARG A 31 -8.66 -5.02 -34.98
C ARG A 31 -7.48 -5.02 -35.95
N TYR A 32 -6.61 -4.02 -35.88
CA TYR A 32 -5.54 -3.84 -36.88
C TYR A 32 -4.16 -4.26 -36.38
N VAL A 33 -3.89 -4.27 -35.07
CA VAL A 33 -2.58 -4.66 -34.52
C VAL A 33 -2.54 -6.15 -34.18
N THR A 34 -3.66 -6.75 -33.78
CA THR A 34 -3.72 -8.14 -33.27
C THR A 34 -4.23 -9.19 -34.27
N ASP A 35 -5.10 -8.84 -35.23
CA ASP A 35 -5.80 -9.83 -36.07
C ASP A 35 -5.18 -10.10 -37.47
N VAL A 36 -4.23 -9.27 -37.96
CA VAL A 36 -3.78 -9.35 -39.39
C VAL A 36 -2.29 -9.67 -39.56
N THR A 37 -1.48 -9.70 -38.49
CA THR A 37 -0.02 -9.55 -38.62
C THR A 37 0.84 -10.60 -37.92
N SER A 38 0.33 -11.47 -37.05
CA SER A 38 1.21 -12.28 -36.18
C SER A 38 2.23 -13.16 -36.94
N PRO A 39 1.84 -14.01 -37.92
CA PRO A 39 2.80 -14.89 -38.59
C PRO A 39 3.78 -14.14 -39.50
N ARG A 40 3.31 -13.11 -40.22
CA ARG A 40 4.18 -12.25 -41.04
C ARG A 40 5.14 -11.42 -40.21
N TYR A 41 4.67 -10.91 -39.07
CA TYR A 41 5.47 -10.14 -38.14
C TYR A 41 6.61 -10.99 -37.56
N PHE A 42 6.30 -12.19 -37.05
CA PHE A 42 7.33 -13.10 -36.56
C PHE A 42 8.25 -13.63 -37.67
N ALA A 43 7.72 -13.94 -38.85
CA ALA A 43 8.55 -14.31 -40.01
C ALA A 43 9.57 -13.22 -40.32
N ARG A 44 9.15 -11.95 -40.35
CA ARG A 44 10.03 -10.80 -40.61
C ARG A 44 11.05 -10.58 -39.49
N LEU A 45 10.64 -10.71 -38.22
CA LEU A 45 11.57 -10.59 -37.08
C LEU A 45 12.64 -11.68 -37.10
N ILE A 46 12.23 -12.94 -37.28
CA ILE A 46 13.14 -14.08 -37.33
C ILE A 46 14.07 -13.96 -38.54
N GLN A 47 13.53 -13.59 -39.72
CA GLN A 47 14.32 -13.32 -40.92
C GLN A 47 15.38 -12.24 -40.69
N ASN A 48 14.96 -11.06 -40.18
CA ASN A 48 15.88 -9.96 -39.93
C ASN A 48 17.01 -10.36 -38.96
N ARG A 49 16.68 -11.14 -37.92
CA ARG A 49 17.67 -11.67 -36.97
C ARG A 49 18.67 -12.59 -37.67
N ILE A 50 18.19 -13.60 -38.40
CA ILE A 50 19.06 -14.56 -39.12
C ILE A 50 20.00 -13.77 -40.04
N GLN A 51 19.45 -12.86 -40.84
CA GLN A 51 20.23 -12.05 -41.78
C GLN A 51 21.26 -11.15 -41.07
N GLN A 52 20.91 -10.60 -39.92
CA GLN A 52 21.85 -9.81 -39.12
C GLN A 52 23.00 -10.67 -38.59
N LYS A 53 22.71 -11.89 -38.12
CA LYS A 53 23.74 -12.79 -37.58
C LYS A 53 24.63 -13.40 -38.66
N GLU A 54 24.08 -13.71 -39.84
CA GLU A 54 24.88 -14.09 -41.02
C GLU A 54 25.83 -12.97 -41.45
N LYS A 55 25.36 -11.71 -41.49
CA LYS A 55 26.22 -10.55 -41.81
C LYS A 55 27.32 -10.34 -40.77
N ASP A 56 27.01 -10.47 -39.48
CA ASP A 56 28.00 -10.37 -38.42
C ASP A 56 29.04 -11.49 -38.51
N PHE A 57 28.63 -12.73 -38.80
CA PHE A 57 29.53 -13.84 -39.06
C PHE A 57 30.43 -13.58 -40.27
N GLN A 58 29.90 -13.04 -41.37
CA GLN A 58 30.70 -12.65 -42.54
C GLN A 58 31.73 -11.57 -42.20
N GLN A 59 31.38 -10.60 -41.34
CA GLN A 59 32.30 -9.56 -40.88
C GLN A 59 33.41 -10.13 -39.98
N VAL A 60 33.04 -10.98 -39.01
CA VAL A 60 34.00 -11.62 -38.10
C VAL A 60 34.99 -12.48 -38.89
N THR A 61 34.51 -13.31 -39.81
CA THR A 61 35.36 -14.18 -40.63
C THR A 61 36.16 -13.44 -41.71
N ALA A 62 35.78 -12.20 -42.06
CA ALA A 62 36.57 -11.36 -42.98
C ALA A 62 37.83 -10.77 -42.30
N ASP A 63 37.86 -10.70 -40.97
CA ASP A 63 39.03 -10.25 -40.21
C ASP A 63 40.06 -11.38 -40.11
N THR A 64 40.95 -11.46 -41.09
CA THR A 64 42.02 -12.47 -41.14
C THR A 64 42.99 -12.38 -39.97
N THR A 65 43.16 -11.20 -39.38
CA THR A 65 44.02 -10.99 -38.20
C THR A 65 43.40 -11.62 -36.95
N LEU A 66 42.10 -11.38 -36.72
CA LEU A 66 41.37 -12.01 -35.62
C LEU A 66 41.30 -13.53 -35.81
N MET A 67 40.98 -14.00 -37.02
CA MET A 67 40.93 -15.45 -37.30
C MET A 67 42.28 -16.13 -37.07
N GLY A 68 43.39 -15.50 -37.48
CA GLY A 68 44.73 -15.99 -37.19
C GLY A 68 45.02 -16.05 -35.69
N GLN A 69 44.66 -15.00 -34.94
CA GLN A 69 44.81 -14.99 -33.48
C GLN A 69 43.99 -16.09 -32.78
N LEU A 70 42.77 -16.39 -33.26
CA LEU A 70 41.94 -17.45 -32.70
C LEU A 70 42.52 -18.85 -32.94
N VAL A 71 43.05 -19.08 -34.14
CA VAL A 71 43.66 -20.34 -34.59
C VAL A 71 44.97 -20.60 -33.88
N ASP A 72 45.83 -19.58 -33.80
CA ASP A 72 47.11 -19.65 -33.09
C ASP A 72 46.94 -19.53 -31.55
N GLN A 73 45.69 -19.44 -31.09
CA GLN A 73 45.30 -19.28 -29.69
C GLN A 73 45.95 -18.09 -28.96
N ASN A 74 46.31 -17.04 -29.71
CA ASN A 74 46.97 -15.81 -29.23
C ASN A 74 45.99 -14.63 -29.09
N TYR A 75 44.77 -14.89 -28.66
CA TYR A 75 43.72 -13.88 -28.47
C TYR A 75 43.65 -13.37 -27.02
N THR A 76 43.13 -12.17 -26.83
CA THR A 76 42.91 -11.56 -25.50
C THR A 76 41.56 -11.97 -24.91
N GLU A 77 41.43 -11.92 -23.58
CA GLU A 77 40.15 -12.17 -22.90
C GLU A 77 39.05 -11.21 -23.40
N ALA A 78 39.38 -9.95 -23.68
CA ALA A 78 38.44 -8.96 -24.20
C ALA A 78 37.91 -9.33 -25.60
N GLN A 79 38.79 -9.85 -26.47
CA GLN A 79 38.40 -10.36 -27.80
C GLN A 79 37.49 -11.58 -27.65
N LEU A 80 37.84 -12.54 -26.78
CA LEU A 80 36.99 -13.71 -26.50
C LEU A 80 35.62 -13.29 -25.99
N GLN A 81 35.56 -12.39 -24.99
CA GLN A 81 34.31 -11.89 -24.43
C GLN A 81 33.41 -11.21 -25.47
N ASN A 82 33.98 -10.62 -26.52
CA ASN A 82 33.21 -10.04 -27.64
C ASN A 82 32.71 -11.08 -28.64
N LEU A 83 33.31 -12.28 -28.64
CA LEU A 83 32.95 -13.40 -29.51
C LEU A 83 32.02 -14.41 -28.83
N LEU A 84 31.87 -14.38 -27.51
CA LEU A 84 30.96 -15.28 -26.78
C LEU A 84 29.53 -15.24 -27.35
N ASP A 85 28.87 -16.39 -27.34
CA ASP A 85 27.51 -16.58 -27.84
C ASP A 85 26.47 -15.67 -27.16
N ASN A 86 26.64 -15.33 -25.89
CA ASN A 86 25.77 -14.40 -25.19
C ASN A 86 25.79 -12.96 -25.78
N LYS A 87 26.87 -12.57 -26.47
CA LYS A 87 26.96 -11.29 -27.19
C LYS A 87 26.68 -11.44 -28.68
N LYS A 88 27.25 -12.47 -29.31
CA LYS A 88 27.13 -12.68 -30.77
C LYS A 88 25.81 -13.32 -31.18
N GLY A 89 25.24 -14.17 -30.34
CA GLY A 89 23.94 -14.83 -30.55
C GLY A 89 23.99 -16.00 -31.54
N TYR A 90 25.18 -16.54 -31.82
CA TYR A 90 25.43 -17.75 -32.61
C TYR A 90 26.69 -18.47 -32.10
N GLY A 91 26.75 -19.79 -32.32
CA GLY A 91 27.93 -20.60 -32.03
C GLY A 91 28.93 -20.50 -33.18
N LEU A 92 30.19 -20.21 -32.90
CA LEU A 92 31.30 -20.10 -33.85
C LEU A 92 32.28 -21.24 -33.58
N TYR A 93 32.63 -21.98 -34.63
CA TYR A 93 33.59 -23.08 -34.59
C TYR A 93 34.62 -22.89 -35.70
N ILE A 94 35.89 -23.20 -35.43
CA ILE A 94 36.96 -23.13 -36.42
C ILE A 94 37.67 -24.48 -36.46
N TYR A 95 37.76 -25.06 -37.64
CA TYR A 95 38.38 -26.36 -37.89
C TYR A 95 39.60 -26.23 -38.80
N ASP A 96 40.57 -27.10 -38.57
CA ASP A 96 41.76 -27.26 -39.40
C ASP A 96 41.61 -28.46 -40.35
N GLU A 97 41.81 -28.23 -41.64
CA GLU A 97 41.56 -29.22 -42.71
C GLU A 97 42.88 -29.72 -43.34
N THR A 98 43.94 -29.86 -42.53
CA THR A 98 45.30 -30.14 -43.01
C THR A 98 45.60 -31.60 -43.35
N GLU A 99 44.74 -32.57 -42.97
CA GLU A 99 44.92 -34.00 -43.30
C GLU A 99 43.72 -34.54 -44.10
N PHE A 100 43.97 -35.02 -45.31
CA PHE A 100 42.94 -35.49 -46.26
C PHE A 100 42.20 -36.78 -45.83
N ASP A 101 42.70 -37.52 -44.82
CA ASP A 101 42.15 -38.79 -44.32
C ASP A 101 41.74 -38.75 -42.83
N ALA A 102 41.91 -37.61 -42.15
CA ALA A 102 41.57 -37.45 -40.73
C ALA A 102 40.47 -36.39 -40.53
N PRO A 103 39.59 -36.54 -39.53
CA PRO A 103 38.55 -35.57 -39.29
C PRO A 103 39.13 -34.20 -38.88
N PRO A 104 38.73 -33.07 -39.50
CA PRO A 104 39.16 -31.73 -39.12
C PRO A 104 39.21 -31.49 -37.61
N ALA A 105 40.38 -31.06 -37.13
CA ALA A 105 40.60 -30.78 -35.73
C ALA A 105 39.92 -29.46 -35.34
N LEU A 106 39.05 -29.48 -34.33
CA LEU A 106 38.43 -28.26 -33.80
C LEU A 106 39.46 -27.44 -33.03
N LEU A 107 39.79 -26.26 -33.52
CA LEU A 107 40.77 -25.35 -32.92
C LEU A 107 40.14 -24.34 -31.96
N PHE A 108 38.91 -23.89 -32.25
CA PHE A 108 38.24 -22.84 -31.47
C PHE A 108 36.73 -23.04 -31.39
N TRP A 109 36.13 -22.69 -30.25
CA TRP A 109 34.69 -22.60 -30.04
C TRP A 109 34.35 -21.42 -29.12
N ASN A 110 33.18 -20.80 -29.31
CA ASN A 110 32.73 -19.64 -28.51
C ASN A 110 31.53 -19.92 -27.58
N THR A 111 31.04 -21.15 -27.50
CA THR A 111 29.81 -21.52 -26.78
C THR A 111 29.91 -22.89 -26.13
N GLN A 112 29.19 -23.05 -25.02
CA GLN A 112 28.98 -24.32 -24.31
C GLN A 112 27.54 -24.85 -24.51
N LEU A 113 26.68 -24.11 -25.20
CA LEU A 113 25.26 -24.45 -25.36
C LEU A 113 24.96 -25.18 -26.66
N ILE A 114 25.71 -24.86 -27.70
CA ILE A 114 25.50 -25.42 -29.03
C ILE A 114 26.50 -26.56 -29.24
N GLN A 115 26.01 -27.69 -29.75
CA GLN A 115 26.89 -28.79 -30.13
C GLN A 115 27.50 -28.51 -31.50
N PRO A 116 28.81 -28.75 -31.68
CA PRO A 116 29.42 -28.72 -33.00
C PRO A 116 28.78 -29.77 -33.91
N VAL A 117 28.57 -29.45 -35.18
CA VAL A 117 28.03 -30.38 -36.17
C VAL A 117 29.08 -31.44 -36.49
N LYS A 118 28.69 -32.71 -36.54
CA LYS A 118 29.58 -33.81 -36.96
C LYS A 118 29.69 -33.81 -38.50
N HIS A 119 30.77 -33.22 -39.02
CA HIS A 119 31.29 -33.33 -40.40
C HIS A 119 30.33 -33.14 -41.58
N LEU A 120 30.67 -32.20 -42.45
CA LEU A 120 29.92 -31.94 -43.67
C LEU A 120 30.82 -31.89 -44.90
N SER A 121 30.36 -32.54 -45.96
CA SER A 121 30.96 -32.57 -47.31
C SER A 121 31.00 -31.18 -47.95
N GLU A 122 31.94 -30.91 -48.87
CA GLU A 122 32.13 -29.62 -49.55
C GLU A 122 30.86 -29.01 -50.19
N ASP A 123 29.82 -29.81 -50.49
CA ASP A 123 28.48 -29.37 -50.91
C ASP A 123 27.69 -28.57 -49.84
N SER A 124 28.20 -28.43 -48.60
CA SER A 124 27.50 -27.82 -47.47
C SER A 124 27.76 -26.31 -47.25
N MET A 125 28.33 -25.62 -48.24
CA MET A 125 28.77 -24.22 -48.10
C MET A 125 27.63 -23.19 -48.16
N SER A 126 26.42 -23.58 -48.61
CA SER A 126 25.22 -22.73 -48.57
C SER A 126 24.52 -22.78 -47.21
N SER A 127 24.03 -21.63 -46.72
CA SER A 127 23.30 -21.58 -45.44
C SER A 127 22.05 -22.45 -45.49
N ARG A 128 21.85 -23.29 -44.46
CA ARG A 128 20.74 -24.25 -44.43
C ARG A 128 20.18 -24.44 -43.02
N MET A 129 18.95 -24.94 -42.94
CA MET A 129 18.34 -25.32 -41.67
C MET A 129 18.90 -26.67 -41.19
N GLU A 130 19.50 -26.67 -40.02
CA GLU A 130 20.00 -27.86 -39.32
C GLU A 130 19.10 -28.15 -38.11
N ARG A 131 18.69 -29.41 -37.93
CA ARG A 131 17.94 -29.84 -36.74
C ARG A 131 18.86 -30.66 -35.85
N LEU A 132 19.31 -30.05 -34.75
CA LEU A 132 20.09 -30.71 -33.71
C LEU A 132 19.15 -31.24 -32.61
N SER A 133 19.68 -32.04 -31.70
CA SER A 133 18.91 -32.66 -30.60
C SER A 133 18.32 -31.64 -29.60
N ASN A 134 18.88 -30.43 -29.55
CA ASN A 134 18.48 -29.34 -28.66
C ASN A 134 17.79 -28.16 -29.36
N GLY A 135 17.56 -28.24 -30.68
CA GLY A 135 16.84 -27.20 -31.38
C GLY A 135 17.03 -27.16 -32.89
N VAL A 136 16.55 -26.07 -33.47
CA VAL A 136 16.65 -25.74 -34.88
C VAL A 136 17.64 -24.59 -35.03
N TYR A 137 18.61 -24.78 -35.91
CA TYR A 137 19.70 -23.85 -36.19
C TYR A 137 19.75 -23.53 -37.67
N ILE A 138 20.23 -22.35 -38.02
CA ILE A 138 20.76 -22.08 -39.37
C ILE A 138 22.25 -22.30 -39.32
N HIS A 139 22.72 -23.27 -40.09
CA HIS A 139 24.12 -23.55 -40.29
C HIS A 139 24.64 -22.74 -41.47
N THR A 140 25.77 -22.06 -41.30
CA THR A 140 26.47 -21.35 -42.37
C THR A 140 27.97 -21.54 -42.19
N ALA A 141 28.70 -21.78 -43.28
CA ALA A 141 30.14 -22.05 -43.24
C ALA A 141 30.90 -21.15 -44.23
N ARG A 142 32.20 -20.95 -43.98
CA ARG A 142 33.10 -20.21 -44.86
C ARG A 142 34.51 -20.78 -44.80
N ILE A 143 35.11 -21.01 -45.97
CA ILE A 143 36.52 -21.41 -46.10
C ILE A 143 37.40 -20.17 -46.00
N LEU A 144 38.47 -20.26 -45.21
CA LEU A 144 39.46 -19.21 -44.99
C LEU A 144 40.86 -19.69 -45.37
N TYR A 145 41.64 -18.82 -45.98
CA TYR A 145 43.06 -19.04 -46.28
C TYR A 145 43.89 -18.06 -45.46
N LEU A 146 44.66 -18.57 -44.49
CA LEU A 146 45.63 -17.77 -43.71
C LEU A 146 46.97 -17.68 -44.45
N ARG A 147 47.86 -16.78 -43.99
CA ARG A 147 49.16 -16.42 -44.64
C ARG A 147 50.13 -17.59 -44.95
N ASN A 148 49.83 -18.83 -44.53
CA ASN A 148 50.66 -20.03 -44.71
C ASN A 148 49.99 -21.11 -45.59
N ASP A 149 49.00 -20.77 -46.43
CA ASP A 149 48.18 -21.74 -47.20
C ASP A 149 47.43 -22.78 -46.34
N ARG A 150 47.32 -22.54 -45.02
CA ARG A 150 46.52 -23.36 -44.11
C ARG A 150 45.04 -23.14 -44.41
N ARG A 151 44.39 -24.18 -44.92
CA ARG A 151 42.96 -24.22 -45.23
C ARG A 151 42.17 -24.42 -43.95
N LEU A 152 41.31 -23.47 -43.62
CA LEU A 152 40.45 -23.51 -42.43
C LEU A 152 38.98 -23.42 -42.81
N ILE A 153 38.15 -24.08 -42.00
CA ILE A 153 36.69 -23.97 -42.10
C ILE A 153 36.18 -23.25 -40.87
N ALA A 154 35.57 -22.08 -41.05
CA ALA A 154 34.80 -21.40 -40.02
C ALA A 154 33.32 -21.70 -40.19
N GLU A 155 32.68 -22.17 -39.12
CA GLU A 155 31.25 -22.51 -39.09
C GLU A 155 30.51 -21.65 -38.07
N ALA A 156 29.29 -21.23 -38.42
CA ALA A 156 28.35 -20.60 -37.52
C ALA A 156 27.02 -21.34 -37.44
N LEU A 157 26.56 -21.57 -36.21
CA LEU A 157 25.25 -22.12 -35.89
C LEU A 157 24.40 -21.04 -35.23
N ILE A 158 23.44 -20.51 -35.99
CA ILE A 158 22.51 -19.46 -35.54
C ILE A 158 21.26 -20.13 -35.00
N PRO A 159 21.00 -20.10 -33.67
CA PRO A 159 19.83 -20.76 -33.10
C PRO A 159 18.55 -20.01 -33.47
N VAL A 160 17.56 -20.74 -34.00
CA VAL A 160 16.24 -20.23 -34.38
C VAL A 160 15.21 -20.57 -33.31
N MET A 161 15.17 -21.84 -32.91
CA MET A 161 14.21 -22.35 -31.95
C MET A 161 14.92 -23.37 -31.06
N ARG A 162 14.80 -23.21 -29.74
CA ARG A 162 15.26 -24.21 -28.77
C ARG A 162 14.15 -25.24 -28.59
N LYS A 163 14.49 -26.51 -28.81
CA LYS A 163 13.57 -27.65 -28.68
C LYS A 163 14.38 -28.88 -28.28
N TRP A 164 14.25 -29.29 -27.03
CA TRP A 164 14.95 -30.47 -26.52
C TRP A 164 14.19 -31.76 -26.86
N GLN A 165 14.92 -32.85 -27.05
CA GLN A 165 14.41 -34.18 -27.43
C GLN A 165 13.61 -34.93 -26.34
N TYR A 166 13.03 -34.22 -25.37
CA TYR A 166 12.22 -34.81 -24.30
C TYR A 166 10.73 -34.72 -24.66
N ASN A 167 9.93 -35.75 -24.37
CA ASN A 167 8.49 -35.72 -24.65
C ASN A 167 7.72 -34.86 -23.65
N VAL A 168 8.33 -34.50 -22.51
CA VAL A 168 7.74 -33.66 -21.45
C VAL A 168 8.49 -32.31 -21.38
N GLU A 169 7.77 -31.21 -21.58
CA GLU A 169 8.31 -29.86 -21.34
C GLU A 169 8.49 -29.63 -19.84
N THR A 170 9.66 -29.14 -19.42
CA THR A 170 9.95 -28.81 -18.02
C THR A 170 9.86 -27.30 -17.80
N GLU A 171 9.81 -26.84 -16.54
CA GLU A 171 9.73 -25.40 -16.24
C GLU A 171 10.92 -24.62 -16.85
N ASN A 172 12.09 -25.24 -16.80
CA ASN A 172 13.37 -24.68 -17.20
C ASN A 172 13.71 -24.92 -18.68
N LEU A 173 13.17 -25.98 -19.32
CA LEU A 173 13.39 -26.34 -20.72
C LEU A 173 12.06 -26.28 -21.50
N GLN A 174 11.63 -25.08 -21.90
CA GLN A 174 10.41 -24.85 -22.68
C GLN A 174 10.68 -24.54 -24.15
N LYS A 175 9.91 -25.15 -25.05
CA LYS A 175 10.03 -24.86 -26.48
C LYS A 175 9.81 -23.37 -26.74
N GLU A 176 10.85 -22.70 -27.25
CA GLU A 176 10.82 -21.26 -27.48
C GLU A 176 11.64 -20.84 -28.72
N PHE A 177 11.19 -19.79 -29.40
CA PHE A 177 12.01 -19.10 -30.40
C PHE A 177 13.02 -18.22 -29.67
N VAL A 178 14.28 -18.24 -30.12
CA VAL A 178 15.36 -17.50 -29.44
C VAL A 178 15.07 -16.00 -29.48
N ASP A 179 15.21 -15.35 -28.33
CA ASP A 179 14.88 -13.93 -28.03
C ASP A 179 13.46 -13.48 -28.42
N LEU A 180 12.53 -14.42 -28.63
CA LEU A 180 11.14 -14.14 -28.99
C LEU A 180 10.20 -14.86 -28.00
N LYS A 181 10.13 -14.31 -26.78
CA LYS A 181 9.29 -14.86 -25.71
C LYS A 181 7.82 -14.92 -26.13
N GLY A 182 7.20 -16.09 -25.96
CA GLY A 182 5.77 -16.30 -26.26
C GLY A 182 5.42 -16.46 -27.74
N ALA A 183 6.40 -16.40 -28.65
CA ALA A 183 6.15 -16.61 -30.08
C ALA A 183 5.62 -18.02 -30.39
N THR A 184 6.04 -19.05 -29.64
CA THR A 184 5.56 -20.43 -29.78
C THR A 184 4.06 -20.61 -29.51
N ARG A 185 3.43 -19.68 -28.76
CA ARG A 185 1.97 -19.63 -28.62
C ARG A 185 1.28 -19.18 -29.90
N GLN A 186 1.94 -18.41 -30.76
CA GLN A 186 1.33 -17.78 -31.93
C GLN A 186 1.74 -18.41 -33.25
N VAL A 187 2.99 -18.84 -33.36
CA VAL A 187 3.57 -19.41 -34.57
C VAL A 187 4.41 -20.65 -34.25
N ASP A 188 4.52 -21.54 -35.22
CA ASP A 188 5.43 -22.69 -35.18
C ASP A 188 6.08 -22.89 -36.54
N ILE A 189 7.16 -23.66 -36.60
CA ILE A 189 7.82 -24.03 -37.85
C ILE A 189 6.92 -25.01 -38.61
N ALA A 190 6.60 -24.69 -39.86
CA ALA A 190 5.80 -25.53 -40.72
C ALA A 190 6.66 -26.65 -41.35
N ASN A 191 6.08 -27.84 -41.45
CA ASN A 191 6.67 -28.96 -42.21
C ASN A 191 6.25 -28.93 -43.70
N THR A 192 5.36 -28.01 -44.07
CA THR A 192 4.83 -27.80 -45.42
C THR A 192 5.01 -26.33 -45.83
N VAL A 193 4.95 -26.06 -47.13
CA VAL A 193 5.03 -24.69 -47.68
C VAL A 193 3.84 -23.87 -47.20
N THR A 194 4.08 -22.64 -46.73
CA THR A 194 3.05 -21.67 -46.30
C THR A 194 3.32 -20.30 -46.89
N ASP A 195 2.40 -19.35 -46.73
CA ASP A 195 2.54 -17.96 -47.19
C ASP A 195 3.54 -17.12 -46.36
N PHE A 196 4.23 -17.73 -45.39
CA PHE A 196 5.11 -17.03 -44.44
C PHE A 196 6.55 -17.59 -44.50
N PRO A 197 7.30 -17.37 -45.61
CA PRO A 197 8.68 -17.82 -45.74
C PRO A 197 9.65 -16.97 -44.91
N VAL A 198 10.65 -17.61 -44.33
CA VAL A 198 11.81 -16.97 -43.70
C VAL A 198 13.03 -17.19 -44.58
N LYS A 199 13.69 -16.11 -45.00
CA LYS A 199 14.79 -16.15 -45.97
C LYS A 199 16.16 -15.80 -45.37
N ASN A 200 17.25 -16.31 -45.94
CA ASN A 200 18.62 -15.93 -45.58
C ASN A 200 19.05 -14.60 -46.25
N THR A 201 20.31 -14.21 -46.09
CA THR A 201 20.90 -13.02 -46.75
C THR A 201 20.97 -13.12 -48.28
N ALA A 202 21.08 -14.33 -48.84
CA ALA A 202 21.08 -14.60 -50.28
C ALA A 202 19.66 -14.60 -50.91
N GLY A 203 18.61 -14.54 -50.08
CA GLY A 203 17.21 -14.55 -50.52
C GLY A 203 16.59 -15.95 -50.68
N GLU A 204 17.34 -16.99 -50.31
CA GLU A 204 16.90 -18.38 -50.30
C GLU A 204 15.98 -18.64 -49.11
N VAL A 205 14.95 -19.48 -49.29
CA VAL A 205 14.00 -19.80 -48.22
C VAL A 205 14.58 -20.87 -47.31
N MET A 206 14.74 -20.56 -46.02
CA MET A 206 15.26 -21.48 -45.02
C MET A 206 14.16 -22.40 -44.47
N PHE A 207 13.01 -21.82 -44.13
CA PHE A 207 11.83 -22.55 -43.63
C PHE A 207 10.57 -21.67 -43.69
N TYR A 208 9.42 -22.27 -43.41
CA TYR A 208 8.10 -21.62 -43.40
C TYR A 208 7.53 -21.59 -41.98
N LEU A 209 6.76 -20.55 -41.66
CA LEU A 209 6.00 -20.47 -40.40
C LEU A 209 4.53 -20.81 -40.61
N LYS A 210 3.89 -21.43 -39.62
CA LYS A 210 2.45 -21.63 -39.54
C LYS A 210 1.90 -20.97 -38.28
N GLN A 211 0.64 -20.57 -38.30
CA GLN A 211 -0.05 -20.10 -37.10
C GLN A 211 -0.36 -21.27 -36.18
N ASN A 212 -0.13 -21.10 -34.88
CA ASN A 212 -0.51 -22.08 -33.88
C ASN A 212 -1.98 -21.87 -33.52
N THR A 213 -2.83 -22.89 -33.74
CA THR A 213 -4.28 -22.83 -33.48
C THR A 213 -4.67 -23.28 -32.08
N LEU A 214 -3.70 -23.80 -31.30
CA LEU A 214 -3.94 -24.36 -29.96
C LEU A 214 -4.01 -23.31 -28.85
N TYR A 215 -3.48 -22.12 -29.07
CA TYR A 215 -3.49 -21.03 -28.09
C TYR A 215 -4.39 -19.88 -28.59
N GLY A 216 -5.18 -19.30 -27.69
CA GLY A 216 -6.09 -18.20 -27.99
C GLY A 216 -5.38 -16.96 -28.58
N LYS A 217 -6.17 -16.05 -29.17
CA LYS A 217 -5.65 -14.81 -29.80
C LYS A 217 -4.75 -14.02 -28.84
N PRO A 218 -3.63 -13.45 -29.31
CA PRO A 218 -2.72 -12.69 -28.45
C PRO A 218 -3.32 -11.35 -28.00
N HIS A 219 -2.96 -10.94 -26.78
CA HIS A 219 -3.49 -9.75 -26.12
C HIS A 219 -2.50 -8.59 -26.18
N ASN A 220 -2.98 -7.39 -26.50
CA ASN A 220 -2.18 -6.18 -26.43
C ASN A 220 -2.49 -5.42 -25.13
N THR A 221 -1.49 -5.27 -24.25
CA THR A 221 -1.60 -4.53 -22.98
C THR A 221 -2.09 -3.09 -23.17
N TRP A 222 -1.79 -2.46 -24.31
CA TRP A 222 -2.28 -1.12 -24.63
C TRP A 222 -3.78 -1.06 -24.87
N VAL A 223 -4.37 -2.10 -25.46
CA VAL A 223 -5.83 -2.21 -25.62
C VAL A 223 -6.50 -2.25 -24.24
N ILE A 224 -5.89 -2.94 -23.29
CA ILE A 224 -6.37 -3.02 -21.89
C ILE A 224 -6.30 -1.66 -21.22
N LEU A 225 -5.12 -1.04 -21.23
CA LEU A 225 -4.87 0.25 -20.59
C LEU A 225 -5.80 1.35 -21.13
N THR A 226 -5.98 1.41 -22.44
CA THR A 226 -6.89 2.36 -23.09
C THR A 226 -8.36 2.08 -22.75
N THR A 227 -8.76 0.80 -22.66
CA THR A 227 -10.12 0.40 -22.27
C THR A 227 -10.41 0.74 -20.80
N ILE A 228 -9.47 0.45 -19.87
CA ILE A 228 -9.59 0.80 -18.45
C ILE A 228 -9.70 2.32 -18.28
N LEU A 229 -8.85 3.08 -18.97
CA LEU A 229 -8.87 4.54 -18.94
C LEU A 229 -10.19 5.10 -19.53
N GLY A 230 -10.70 4.48 -20.60
CA GLY A 230 -12.00 4.80 -21.19
C GLY A 230 -13.14 4.61 -20.18
N PHE A 231 -13.17 3.47 -19.47
CA PHE A 231 -14.16 3.23 -18.41
C PHE A 231 -14.03 4.20 -17.24
N PHE A 232 -12.80 4.53 -16.81
CA PHE A 232 -12.57 5.49 -15.75
C PHE A 232 -13.15 6.87 -16.10
N LEU A 233 -12.93 7.35 -17.32
CA LEU A 233 -13.50 8.62 -17.80
C LEU A 233 -15.02 8.55 -17.93
N LEU A 234 -15.57 7.43 -18.41
CA LEU A 234 -17.01 7.19 -18.47
C LEU A 234 -17.64 7.24 -17.08
N PHE A 235 -17.05 6.60 -16.07
CA PHE A 235 -17.55 6.64 -14.69
C PHE A 235 -17.40 8.02 -14.06
N LEU A 236 -16.35 8.77 -14.36
CA LEU A 236 -16.24 10.18 -13.96
C LEU A 236 -17.37 11.02 -14.54
N PHE A 237 -17.72 10.81 -15.82
CA PHE A 237 -18.85 11.49 -16.46
C PHE A 237 -20.19 11.10 -15.80
N LEU A 238 -20.43 9.80 -15.58
CA LEU A 238 -21.63 9.32 -14.89
C LEU A 238 -21.75 9.88 -13.46
N HIS A 239 -20.64 9.94 -12.73
CA HIS A 239 -20.59 10.54 -11.40
C HIS A 239 -20.98 12.03 -11.42
N GLN A 240 -20.54 12.78 -12.44
CA GLN A 240 -20.90 14.19 -12.60
C GLN A 240 -22.39 14.36 -12.92
N ILE A 241 -22.98 13.49 -13.76
CA ILE A 241 -24.43 13.51 -14.01
C ILE A 241 -25.20 13.17 -12.74
N ALA A 242 -24.78 12.14 -12.01
CA ALA A 242 -25.39 11.76 -10.74
C ALA A 242 -25.31 12.89 -9.70
N ASP A 243 -24.22 13.66 -9.68
CA ASP A 243 -24.10 14.87 -8.86
C ASP A 243 -25.14 15.94 -9.25
N ILE A 244 -25.32 16.20 -10.55
CA ILE A 244 -26.32 17.15 -11.05
C ILE A 244 -27.74 16.68 -10.70
N ALA A 245 -28.05 15.41 -10.95
CA ALA A 245 -29.35 14.81 -10.63
C ALA A 245 -29.64 14.87 -9.13
N SER A 246 -28.63 14.58 -8.29
CA SER A 246 -28.71 14.70 -6.83
C SER A 246 -29.05 16.12 -6.37
N ARG A 247 -28.49 17.15 -7.03
CA ARG A 247 -28.78 18.56 -6.68
C ARG A 247 -30.16 19.01 -7.16
N LYS A 248 -30.64 18.49 -8.29
CA LYS A 248 -31.88 18.94 -8.92
C LYS A 248 -33.13 18.23 -8.40
N TYR A 249 -33.08 16.90 -8.26
CA TYR A 249 -34.23 16.07 -7.94
C TYR A 249 -34.15 15.42 -6.55
N GLY A 250 -33.01 15.57 -5.87
CA GLY A 250 -32.77 15.00 -4.53
C GLY A 250 -31.77 13.84 -4.56
N ILE A 251 -31.20 13.54 -3.38
CA ILE A 251 -30.06 12.61 -3.23
C ILE A 251 -30.39 11.20 -3.76
N TRP A 252 -31.58 10.70 -3.46
CA TRP A 252 -32.02 9.35 -3.88
C TRP A 252 -32.06 9.17 -5.40
N TYR A 253 -32.42 10.22 -6.16
CA TYR A 253 -32.39 10.16 -7.62
C TYR A 253 -30.95 10.08 -8.16
N GLY A 254 -30.01 10.79 -7.55
CA GLY A 254 -28.59 10.70 -7.92
C GLY A 254 -27.99 9.32 -7.60
N ILE A 255 -28.29 8.77 -6.43
CA ILE A 255 -27.86 7.42 -6.04
C ILE A 255 -28.48 6.37 -6.97
N SER A 256 -29.80 6.43 -7.17
CA SER A 256 -30.53 5.49 -8.02
C SER A 256 -30.03 5.52 -9.46
N LEU A 257 -29.79 6.72 -10.03
CA LEU A 257 -29.22 6.85 -11.37
C LEU A 257 -27.84 6.17 -11.47
N LEU A 258 -26.93 6.47 -10.54
CA LEU A 258 -25.58 5.91 -10.57
C LEU A 258 -25.61 4.38 -10.42
N THR A 259 -26.37 3.87 -9.44
CA THR A 259 -26.49 2.43 -9.18
C THR A 259 -27.16 1.70 -10.33
N CYS A 260 -28.26 2.22 -10.89
CA CYS A 260 -28.95 1.58 -12.01
C CYS A 260 -28.08 1.53 -13.26
N VAL A 261 -27.34 2.60 -13.57
CA VAL A 261 -26.45 2.60 -14.74
C VAL A 261 -25.30 1.62 -14.57
N VAL A 262 -24.69 1.56 -13.37
CA VAL A 262 -23.63 0.58 -13.06
C VAL A 262 -24.15 -0.85 -13.19
N LEU A 263 -25.33 -1.15 -12.63
CA LEU A 263 -25.95 -2.47 -12.72
C LEU A 263 -26.32 -2.85 -14.15
N ALA A 264 -26.93 -1.93 -14.91
CA ALA A 264 -27.28 -2.14 -16.31
C ALA A 264 -26.03 -2.41 -17.15
N MET A 265 -24.96 -1.64 -16.94
CA MET A 265 -23.68 -1.87 -17.60
C MET A 265 -23.12 -3.26 -17.27
N ARG A 266 -23.11 -3.68 -15.99
CA ARG A 266 -22.62 -5.02 -15.61
C ARG A 266 -23.49 -6.12 -16.20
N LEU A 267 -24.82 -5.98 -16.18
CA LEU A 267 -25.75 -6.92 -16.83
C LEU A 267 -25.48 -7.07 -18.33
N ILE A 268 -25.20 -5.97 -19.04
CA ILE A 268 -24.83 -6.01 -20.46
C ILE A 268 -23.51 -6.76 -20.66
N VAL A 269 -22.51 -6.52 -19.82
CA VAL A 269 -21.20 -7.20 -19.90
C VAL A 269 -21.34 -8.70 -19.64
N TYR A 270 -22.19 -9.11 -18.70
CA TYR A 270 -22.45 -10.53 -18.43
C TYR A 270 -23.31 -11.20 -19.51
N GLY A 271 -24.33 -10.50 -20.04
CA GLY A 271 -25.22 -11.02 -21.08
C GLY A 271 -24.59 -11.07 -22.48
N PHE A 272 -23.66 -10.16 -22.77
CA PHE A 272 -22.96 -10.05 -24.05
C PHE A 272 -21.43 -10.02 -23.85
N PRO A 273 -20.83 -11.15 -23.44
CA PRO A 273 -19.41 -11.23 -23.09
C PRO A 273 -18.47 -10.85 -24.25
N ASN A 274 -18.93 -10.98 -25.50
CA ASN A 274 -18.16 -10.65 -26.70
C ASN A 274 -17.99 -9.14 -26.95
N ILE A 275 -18.76 -8.26 -26.30
CA ILE A 275 -18.68 -6.80 -26.52
C ILE A 275 -17.33 -6.25 -26.05
N LEU A 276 -16.87 -6.68 -24.88
CA LEU A 276 -15.58 -6.28 -24.30
C LEU A 276 -14.53 -7.39 -24.35
N ALA A 277 -14.95 -8.64 -24.62
CA ALA A 277 -14.11 -9.83 -24.66
C ALA A 277 -13.19 -9.98 -23.43
N LEU A 278 -13.62 -9.55 -22.23
CA LEU A 278 -12.76 -9.51 -21.03
C LEU A 278 -12.17 -10.88 -20.65
N ARG A 279 -12.89 -11.97 -20.93
CA ARG A 279 -12.46 -13.36 -20.67
C ARG A 279 -11.22 -13.80 -21.45
N GLN A 280 -10.77 -13.00 -22.40
CA GLN A 280 -9.53 -13.25 -23.10
C GLN A 280 -8.31 -13.09 -22.17
N PHE A 281 -8.41 -12.28 -21.11
CA PHE A 281 -7.31 -12.05 -20.18
C PHE A 281 -7.28 -13.09 -19.05
N GLU A 282 -6.07 -13.47 -18.63
CA GLU A 282 -5.85 -14.44 -17.54
C GLU A 282 -6.59 -14.04 -16.26
N LEU A 283 -6.65 -12.75 -15.90
CA LEU A 283 -7.37 -12.29 -14.70
C LEU A 283 -8.88 -12.61 -14.70
N PHE A 284 -9.46 -12.80 -15.89
CA PHE A 284 -10.88 -13.15 -16.07
C PHE A 284 -11.10 -14.65 -16.30
N ASP A 285 -10.06 -15.47 -16.12
CA ASP A 285 -10.15 -16.93 -16.18
C ASP A 285 -10.86 -17.47 -14.91
N PRO A 286 -12.00 -18.17 -15.05
CA PRO A 286 -12.69 -18.81 -13.94
C PRO A 286 -11.84 -19.85 -13.19
N ALA A 287 -10.82 -20.42 -13.83
CA ALA A 287 -9.93 -21.41 -13.20
C ALA A 287 -9.01 -20.82 -12.12
N ILE A 288 -8.89 -19.49 -12.04
CA ILE A 288 -8.11 -18.80 -11.00
C ILE A 288 -8.98 -18.50 -9.78
N TYR A 289 -10.20 -18.00 -10.01
CA TYR A 289 -11.19 -17.71 -8.98
C TYR A 289 -12.57 -17.70 -9.64
N GLY A 290 -13.52 -18.48 -9.14
CA GLY A 290 -14.88 -18.50 -9.67
C GLY A 290 -15.86 -19.06 -8.66
N SER A 291 -16.47 -18.19 -7.86
CA SER A 291 -17.37 -18.62 -6.77
C SER A 291 -18.86 -18.60 -7.17
N SER A 292 -19.25 -17.77 -8.14
CA SER A 292 -20.64 -17.68 -8.59
C SER A 292 -20.75 -17.06 -9.98
N PHE A 293 -21.97 -17.01 -10.54
CA PHE A 293 -22.23 -16.34 -11.81
C PHE A 293 -21.84 -14.84 -11.81
N ILE A 294 -22.00 -14.16 -10.66
CA ILE A 294 -21.65 -12.74 -10.51
C ILE A 294 -20.14 -12.59 -10.23
N LEU A 295 -19.56 -13.56 -9.51
CA LEU A 295 -18.14 -13.63 -9.17
C LEU A 295 -17.46 -14.70 -10.02
N SER A 296 -17.57 -14.56 -11.34
CA SER A 296 -17.10 -15.56 -12.30
C SER A 296 -15.58 -15.60 -12.48
N SER A 297 -14.90 -14.54 -12.06
CA SER A 297 -13.45 -14.38 -12.17
C SER A 297 -12.88 -13.44 -11.10
N LEU A 298 -11.57 -13.48 -10.85
CA LEU A 298 -10.89 -12.52 -9.98
C LEU A 298 -11.02 -11.08 -10.53
N GLY A 299 -10.96 -10.93 -11.86
CA GLY A 299 -11.16 -9.66 -12.54
C GLY A 299 -12.57 -9.10 -12.36
N ASP A 300 -13.59 -9.96 -12.40
CA ASP A 300 -14.97 -9.58 -12.12
C ASP A 300 -15.15 -9.14 -10.66
N LEU A 301 -14.53 -9.85 -9.71
CA LEU A 301 -14.54 -9.47 -8.30
C LEU A 301 -13.86 -8.10 -8.10
N LEU A 302 -12.72 -7.84 -8.74
CA LEU A 302 -12.03 -6.55 -8.68
C LEU A 302 -12.88 -5.41 -9.23
N ILE A 303 -13.51 -5.59 -10.40
CA ILE A 303 -14.39 -4.58 -10.99
C ILE A 303 -15.58 -4.33 -10.05
N ASN A 304 -16.23 -5.39 -9.55
CA ASN A 304 -17.37 -5.26 -8.65
C ASN A 304 -16.98 -4.54 -7.35
N ALA A 305 -15.83 -4.85 -6.76
CA ALA A 305 -15.32 -4.20 -5.55
C ALA A 305 -15.04 -2.71 -5.77
N LEU A 306 -14.39 -2.34 -6.87
CA LEU A 306 -14.09 -0.94 -7.21
C LEU A 306 -15.37 -0.13 -7.47
N LEU A 307 -16.34 -0.70 -8.19
CA LEU A 307 -17.61 -0.04 -8.49
C LEU A 307 -18.47 0.14 -7.24
N LEU A 308 -18.53 -0.90 -6.39
CA LEU A 308 -19.20 -0.83 -5.10
C LEU A 308 -18.58 0.28 -4.23
N CYS A 309 -17.25 0.31 -4.14
CA CYS A 309 -16.52 1.35 -3.41
C CYS A 309 -16.83 2.76 -3.94
N TRP A 310 -16.87 2.93 -5.26
CA TRP A 310 -17.20 4.20 -5.90
C TRP A 310 -18.61 4.68 -5.53
N ILE A 311 -19.61 3.81 -5.59
CA ILE A 311 -20.99 4.11 -5.23
C ILE A 311 -21.07 4.52 -3.76
N ILE A 312 -20.43 3.76 -2.86
CA ILE A 312 -20.47 4.03 -1.42
C ILE A 312 -19.78 5.36 -1.08
N ILE A 313 -18.65 5.67 -1.72
CA ILE A 313 -17.98 6.98 -1.55
C ILE A 313 -18.91 8.12 -2.02
N PHE A 314 -19.63 7.94 -3.12
CA PHE A 314 -20.62 8.92 -3.59
C PHE A 314 -21.76 9.12 -2.58
N ILE A 315 -22.32 8.03 -2.05
CA ILE A 315 -23.37 8.05 -1.03
C ILE A 315 -22.87 8.78 0.22
N ASN A 316 -21.72 8.37 0.75
CA ASN A 316 -21.16 8.91 1.98
C ASN A 316 -20.88 10.42 1.88
N ARG A 317 -20.41 10.90 0.72
CA ARG A 317 -20.16 12.33 0.49
C ARG A 317 -21.44 13.18 0.41
N ARG A 318 -22.60 12.58 0.15
CA ARG A 318 -23.86 13.30 -0.16
C ARG A 318 -24.95 13.14 0.88
N ILE A 319 -24.93 12.05 1.65
CA ILE A 319 -25.87 11.88 2.76
C ILE A 319 -25.60 12.98 3.79
N ASN A 320 -26.61 13.84 4.01
CA ASN A 320 -26.59 14.77 5.13
C ASN A 320 -27.30 14.10 6.31
N ILE A 321 -26.54 13.63 7.29
CA ILE A 321 -27.05 12.91 8.45
C ILE A 321 -28.11 13.72 9.18
N SER A 322 -27.99 15.05 9.25
CA SER A 322 -28.96 15.91 9.94
C SER A 322 -30.37 15.86 9.34
N SER A 323 -30.51 15.44 8.08
CA SER A 323 -31.82 15.28 7.41
C SER A 323 -32.55 13.99 7.81
N ILE A 324 -31.86 13.00 8.36
CA ILE A 324 -32.46 11.74 8.81
C ILE A 324 -33.12 11.99 10.17
N ARG A 325 -34.46 11.99 10.19
CA ARG A 325 -35.28 12.11 11.40
C ARG A 325 -36.04 10.80 11.66
N PRO A 326 -36.28 10.43 12.93
CA PRO A 326 -37.16 9.33 13.25
C PRO A 326 -38.57 9.61 12.71
N TYR A 327 -39.23 8.57 12.22
CA TYR A 327 -40.62 8.64 11.80
C TYR A 327 -41.52 8.91 13.00
N HIS A 328 -42.62 9.62 12.77
CA HIS A 328 -43.62 9.91 13.79
C HIS A 328 -44.31 8.63 14.29
N GLU A 329 -44.49 7.65 13.40
CA GLU A 329 -45.05 6.34 13.74
C GLU A 329 -43.94 5.39 14.24
N PRO A 330 -44.04 4.86 15.47
CA PRO A 330 -42.97 4.08 16.10
C PRO A 330 -42.70 2.74 15.40
N TRP A 331 -43.70 2.10 14.79
CA TRP A 331 -43.50 0.84 14.07
C TRP A 331 -42.62 1.01 12.83
N LYS A 332 -42.67 2.18 12.15
CA LYS A 332 -41.80 2.49 11.01
C LYS A 332 -40.33 2.60 11.43
N ASN A 333 -40.07 3.11 12.63
CA ASN A 333 -38.72 3.15 13.21
C ASN A 333 -38.20 1.75 13.53
N TRP A 334 -39.03 0.87 14.10
CA TRP A 334 -38.69 -0.53 14.33
C TRP A 334 -38.46 -1.31 13.02
N ALA A 335 -39.29 -1.10 12.01
CA ALA A 335 -39.10 -1.71 10.69
C ALA A 335 -37.79 -1.24 10.03
N ALA A 336 -37.50 0.07 10.06
CA ALA A 336 -36.25 0.63 9.55
C ALA A 336 -35.02 0.14 10.31
N LEU A 337 -35.13 -0.04 11.62
CA LEU A 337 -34.10 -0.62 12.47
C LEU A 337 -33.80 -2.06 12.06
N ILE A 338 -34.83 -2.92 12.02
CA ILE A 338 -34.69 -4.33 11.65
C ILE A 338 -34.08 -4.41 10.24
N ALA A 339 -34.58 -3.65 9.27
CA ALA A 339 -34.05 -3.63 7.92
C ALA A 339 -32.55 -3.22 7.88
N SER A 340 -32.17 -2.19 8.63
CA SER A 340 -30.78 -1.70 8.67
C SER A 340 -29.83 -2.71 9.33
N VAL A 341 -30.27 -3.34 10.41
CA VAL A 341 -29.50 -4.37 11.12
C VAL A 341 -29.41 -5.67 10.33
N SER A 342 -30.51 -6.12 9.71
CA SER A 342 -30.50 -7.26 8.79
C SER A 342 -29.53 -7.03 7.64
N ALA A 343 -29.57 -5.85 7.02
CA ALA A 343 -28.63 -5.48 5.96
C ALA A 343 -27.18 -5.50 6.45
N LEU A 344 -26.92 -5.04 7.67
CA LEU A 344 -25.59 -5.09 8.28
C LEU A 344 -25.10 -6.54 8.45
N VAL A 345 -25.91 -7.42 9.04
CA VAL A 345 -25.55 -8.84 9.25
C VAL A 345 -25.29 -9.55 7.91
N ILE A 346 -26.19 -9.37 6.94
CA ILE A 346 -26.02 -9.95 5.59
C ILE A 346 -24.73 -9.43 4.94
N LEU A 347 -24.47 -8.13 5.04
CA LEU A 347 -23.24 -7.53 4.51
C LEU A 347 -21.99 -8.10 5.18
N THR A 348 -22.00 -8.29 6.49
CA THR A 348 -20.86 -8.85 7.22
C THR A 348 -20.61 -10.32 6.84
N PHE A 349 -21.65 -11.15 6.78
CA PHE A 349 -21.52 -12.57 6.40
C PHE A 349 -21.11 -12.73 4.94
N THR A 350 -21.64 -11.92 4.03
CA THR A 350 -21.21 -11.94 2.62
C THR A 350 -19.76 -11.50 2.47
N PHE A 351 -19.31 -10.49 3.20
CA PHE A 351 -17.89 -10.09 3.21
C PHE A 351 -16.98 -11.21 3.75
N ALA A 352 -17.36 -11.86 4.85
CA ALA A 352 -16.62 -12.99 5.40
C ALA A 352 -16.56 -14.18 4.43
N ALA A 353 -17.68 -14.50 3.76
CA ALA A 353 -17.74 -15.57 2.76
C ALA A 353 -16.86 -15.28 1.52
N ILE A 354 -16.84 -14.03 1.04
CA ILE A 354 -15.93 -13.64 -0.06
C ILE A 354 -14.48 -13.82 0.38
N LEU A 355 -14.12 -13.38 1.59
CA LEU A 355 -12.77 -13.53 2.13
C LEU A 355 -12.39 -15.01 2.22
N GLN A 356 -13.28 -15.88 2.72
CA GLN A 356 -13.05 -17.33 2.76
C GLN A 356 -12.81 -17.91 1.38
N THR A 357 -13.72 -17.71 0.42
CA THR A 357 -13.58 -18.28 -0.95
C THR A 357 -12.34 -17.77 -1.68
N MET A 358 -11.88 -16.54 -1.39
CA MET A 358 -10.62 -16.04 -1.94
C MET A 358 -9.40 -16.78 -1.41
N VAL A 359 -9.47 -17.31 -0.18
CA VAL A 359 -8.37 -18.06 0.45
C VAL A 359 -8.47 -19.55 0.12
N SER A 360 -9.67 -20.15 0.19
CA SER A 360 -9.89 -21.59 0.04
C SER A 360 -9.99 -22.09 -1.40
N ASP A 361 -10.67 -21.33 -2.28
CA ASP A 361 -11.08 -21.85 -3.60
C ASP A 361 -10.29 -21.22 -4.75
N ALA A 362 -9.53 -20.17 -4.45
CA ALA A 362 -8.76 -19.45 -5.45
C ALA A 362 -7.35 -20.04 -5.57
N LYS A 363 -6.77 -20.03 -6.77
CA LYS A 363 -5.32 -20.26 -6.96
C LYS A 363 -4.46 -19.08 -6.45
N ILE A 364 -5.00 -18.28 -5.53
CA ILE A 364 -4.37 -17.08 -5.00
C ILE A 364 -3.63 -17.47 -3.73
N SER A 365 -2.29 -17.45 -3.78
CA SER A 365 -1.51 -17.70 -2.58
C SER A 365 -1.50 -16.47 -1.67
N PHE A 366 -2.04 -16.60 -0.47
CA PHE A 366 -1.84 -15.65 0.63
C PHE A 366 -0.67 -16.04 1.55
N ASN A 367 0.26 -16.87 1.06
CA ASN A 367 1.45 -17.24 1.82
C ASN A 367 2.47 -16.08 1.82
N VAL A 368 2.34 -15.22 2.81
CA VAL A 368 3.21 -14.04 2.96
C VAL A 368 4.63 -14.38 3.40
N THR A 369 4.91 -15.60 3.85
CA THR A 369 6.25 -15.99 4.31
C THR A 369 7.23 -16.20 3.14
N ASN A 370 6.71 -16.44 1.93
CA ASN A 370 7.50 -16.55 0.71
C ASN A 370 7.18 -15.39 -0.24
N PHE A 371 8.02 -14.35 -0.19
CA PHE A 371 7.86 -13.11 -0.96
C PHE A 371 7.83 -13.36 -2.48
N PHE A 372 8.69 -14.23 -2.99
CA PHE A 372 8.72 -14.51 -4.43
C PHE A 372 7.50 -15.29 -4.88
N SER A 373 6.93 -16.18 -4.06
CA SER A 373 5.66 -16.84 -4.38
C SER A 373 4.50 -15.85 -4.54
N LEU A 374 4.50 -14.79 -3.74
CA LEU A 374 3.47 -13.74 -3.73
C LEU A 374 3.56 -12.84 -4.98
N ILE A 375 4.77 -12.63 -5.51
CA ILE A 375 5.01 -11.79 -6.71
C ILE A 375 5.07 -12.60 -8.00
N ALA A 376 5.33 -13.91 -7.92
CA ALA A 376 5.42 -14.80 -9.08
C ALA A 376 4.15 -14.74 -9.94
N THR A 377 2.98 -14.50 -9.33
CA THR A 377 1.74 -14.22 -10.05
C THR A 377 1.16 -12.87 -9.62
N PRO A 378 0.54 -12.10 -10.54
CA PRO A 378 -0.10 -10.83 -10.19
C PRO A 378 -1.35 -11.00 -9.30
N TYR A 379 -1.83 -12.23 -9.10
CA TYR A 379 -3.12 -12.51 -8.47
C TYR A 379 -3.14 -12.19 -6.97
N SER A 380 -2.08 -12.51 -6.23
CA SER A 380 -2.02 -12.24 -4.78
C SER A 380 -2.07 -10.73 -4.49
N PHE A 381 -1.33 -9.93 -5.26
CA PHE A 381 -1.37 -8.48 -5.14
C PHE A 381 -2.76 -7.90 -5.46
N ILE A 382 -3.39 -8.37 -6.54
CA ILE A 382 -4.77 -7.99 -6.87
C ILE A 382 -5.73 -8.44 -5.76
N GLY A 383 -5.53 -9.63 -5.19
CA GLY A 383 -6.29 -10.14 -4.05
C GLY A 383 -6.23 -9.19 -2.85
N PHE A 384 -5.05 -8.70 -2.46
CA PHE A 384 -4.90 -7.70 -1.40
C PHE A 384 -5.62 -6.39 -1.72
N ILE A 385 -5.58 -5.91 -2.97
CA ILE A 385 -6.31 -4.71 -3.40
C ILE A 385 -7.83 -4.92 -3.32
N VAL A 386 -8.32 -6.08 -3.75
CA VAL A 386 -9.74 -6.45 -3.64
C VAL A 386 -10.18 -6.46 -2.18
N LEU A 387 -9.43 -7.13 -1.30
CA LEU A 387 -9.71 -7.17 0.12
C LEU A 387 -9.72 -5.76 0.73
N ALA A 388 -8.75 -4.91 0.36
CA ALA A 388 -8.67 -3.55 0.86
C ALA A 388 -9.84 -2.67 0.40
N THR A 389 -10.23 -2.77 -0.87
CA THR A 389 -11.36 -2.02 -1.44
C THR A 389 -12.71 -2.48 -0.88
N LEU A 390 -12.89 -3.79 -0.67
CA LEU A 390 -14.08 -4.34 -0.04
C LEU A 390 -14.18 -3.95 1.43
N ALA A 391 -13.09 -3.97 2.20
CA ALA A 391 -13.13 -3.56 3.61
C ALA A 391 -13.42 -2.06 3.78
N LEU A 392 -12.88 -1.21 2.90
CA LEU A 392 -13.21 0.22 2.87
C LEU A 392 -14.70 0.44 2.55
N SER A 393 -15.22 -0.33 1.59
CA SER A 393 -16.65 -0.32 1.21
C SER A 393 -17.53 -0.77 2.37
N TYR A 394 -17.16 -1.85 3.05
CA TYR A 394 -17.82 -2.36 4.24
C TYR A 394 -17.83 -1.32 5.36
N PHE A 395 -16.69 -0.70 5.66
CA PHE A 395 -16.57 0.33 6.70
C PHE A 395 -17.55 1.48 6.49
N PHE A 396 -17.54 2.10 5.31
CA PHE A 396 -18.44 3.21 5.03
C PHE A 396 -19.92 2.80 5.01
N THR A 397 -20.24 1.63 4.48
CA THR A 397 -21.63 1.13 4.44
C THR A 397 -22.14 0.84 5.85
N SER A 398 -21.34 0.16 6.67
CA SER A 398 -21.68 -0.14 8.06
C SER A 398 -21.86 1.15 8.88
N GLN A 399 -21.04 2.17 8.65
CA GLN A 399 -21.18 3.48 9.30
C GLN A 399 -22.52 4.15 8.96
N ILE A 400 -22.93 4.10 7.68
CA ILE A 400 -24.23 4.62 7.22
C ILE A 400 -25.38 3.85 7.90
N LEU A 401 -25.36 2.51 7.85
CA LEU A 401 -26.40 1.65 8.42
C LEU A 401 -26.53 1.84 9.94
N LEU A 402 -25.40 1.88 10.67
CA LEU A 402 -25.39 2.07 12.13
C LEU A 402 -25.88 3.46 12.52
N THR A 403 -25.60 4.48 11.72
CA THR A 403 -26.12 5.83 12.00
C THR A 403 -27.63 5.91 11.78
N VAL A 404 -28.15 5.25 10.75
CA VAL A 404 -29.61 5.12 10.55
C VAL A 404 -30.23 4.37 11.73
N ALA A 405 -29.70 3.20 12.07
CA ALA A 405 -30.20 2.35 13.16
C ALA A 405 -30.19 3.08 14.52
N GLY A 406 -29.08 3.74 14.89
CA GLY A 406 -28.96 4.48 16.14
C GLY A 406 -29.96 5.62 16.27
N LYS A 407 -30.23 6.35 15.18
CA LYS A 407 -31.25 7.41 15.18
C LYS A 407 -32.69 6.90 15.36
N MET A 408 -32.99 5.69 14.88
CA MET A 408 -34.33 5.10 15.01
C MET A 408 -34.59 4.55 16.41
N VAL A 409 -33.54 4.09 17.10
CA VAL A 409 -33.61 3.49 18.45
C VAL A 409 -33.52 4.54 19.57
N GLY A 410 -32.85 5.66 19.33
CA GLY A 410 -32.59 6.67 20.37
C GLY A 410 -31.61 6.16 21.42
N ASP A 411 -31.89 6.38 22.71
CA ASP A 411 -30.97 6.01 23.80
C ASP A 411 -30.91 4.50 24.10
N ARG A 412 -31.77 3.68 23.48
CA ARG A 412 -31.90 2.25 23.81
C ARG A 412 -30.98 1.35 22.98
N ASN A 413 -29.71 1.74 22.81
CA ASN A 413 -28.75 1.07 21.91
C ASN A 413 -28.56 -0.43 22.17
N TYR A 414 -28.85 -0.93 23.38
CA TYR A 414 -28.76 -2.36 23.71
C TYR A 414 -29.66 -3.25 22.83
N PHE A 415 -30.84 -2.77 22.42
CA PHE A 415 -31.74 -3.54 21.54
C PHE A 415 -31.11 -3.87 20.18
N MET A 416 -30.22 -3.01 19.67
CA MET A 416 -29.51 -3.32 18.42
C MET A 416 -28.70 -4.60 18.54
N PHE A 417 -27.99 -4.83 19.66
CA PHE A 417 -27.18 -6.02 19.87
C PHE A 417 -28.01 -7.30 19.94
N ILE A 418 -29.16 -7.26 20.62
CA ILE A 418 -30.08 -8.41 20.70
C ILE A 418 -30.58 -8.77 19.31
N ILE A 419 -31.02 -7.77 18.53
CA ILE A 419 -31.58 -7.98 17.18
C ILE A 419 -30.51 -8.52 16.23
N VAL A 420 -29.29 -7.99 16.27
CA VAL A 420 -28.14 -8.51 15.49
C VAL A 420 -27.87 -9.97 15.83
N GLY A 421 -27.79 -10.31 17.11
CA GLY A 421 -27.54 -11.68 17.56
C GLY A 421 -28.64 -12.65 17.11
N ALA A 422 -29.90 -12.25 17.27
CA ALA A 422 -31.05 -13.07 16.85
C ALA A 422 -31.08 -13.29 15.34
N ILE A 423 -30.91 -12.23 14.54
CA ILE A 423 -30.88 -12.34 13.07
C ILE A 423 -29.66 -13.13 12.58
N GLY A 424 -28.49 -12.91 13.18
CA GLY A 424 -27.28 -13.65 12.85
C GLY A 424 -27.43 -15.15 13.08
N LEU A 425 -27.90 -15.56 14.25
CA LEU A 425 -28.18 -16.96 14.57
C LEU A 425 -29.27 -17.55 13.66
N MET A 426 -30.32 -16.78 13.35
CA MET A 426 -31.37 -17.20 12.42
C MET A 426 -30.79 -17.50 11.03
N ILE A 427 -29.97 -16.61 10.46
CA ILE A 427 -29.34 -16.81 9.15
C ILE A 427 -28.42 -18.05 9.16
N LEU A 428 -27.62 -18.22 10.22
CA LEU A 428 -26.76 -19.38 10.39
C LEU A 428 -27.53 -20.70 10.39
N THR A 429 -28.71 -20.73 11.03
CA THR A 429 -29.56 -21.94 11.09
C THR A 429 -30.03 -22.41 9.71
N PHE A 430 -30.18 -21.50 8.74
CA PHE A 430 -30.62 -21.82 7.38
C PHE A 430 -29.46 -21.95 6.37
N THR A 431 -28.21 -21.80 6.81
CA THR A 431 -27.05 -21.87 5.91
C THR A 431 -26.56 -23.32 5.80
N ASN A 432 -26.53 -23.87 4.57
CA ASN A 432 -26.25 -25.29 4.34
C ASN A 432 -24.75 -25.65 4.26
N ASN A 433 -23.85 -24.67 4.24
CA ASN A 433 -22.41 -24.89 4.11
C ASN A 433 -21.71 -24.83 5.48
N ASN A 434 -21.30 -25.99 6.00
CA ASN A 434 -20.68 -26.13 7.33
C ASN A 434 -19.42 -25.25 7.50
N SER A 435 -18.58 -25.12 6.47
CA SER A 435 -17.35 -24.33 6.53
C SER A 435 -17.62 -22.83 6.67
N ILE A 436 -18.69 -22.33 6.03
CA ILE A 436 -19.11 -20.93 6.15
C ILE A 436 -19.77 -20.68 7.51
N VAL A 437 -20.57 -21.64 8.00
CA VAL A 437 -21.23 -21.55 9.31
C VAL A 437 -20.21 -21.43 10.44
N GLU A 438 -19.15 -22.26 10.41
CA GLU A 438 -18.07 -22.22 11.40
C GLU A 438 -17.40 -20.84 11.46
N LEU A 439 -17.02 -20.28 10.30
CA LEU A 439 -16.43 -18.94 10.23
C LEU A 439 -17.40 -17.86 10.74
N CYS A 440 -18.65 -17.89 10.26
CA CYS A 440 -19.63 -16.86 10.60
C CYS A 440 -20.03 -16.87 12.09
N LEU A 441 -19.88 -18.02 12.77
CA LEU A 441 -20.06 -18.14 14.22
C LEU A 441 -19.01 -17.34 15.01
N TYR A 442 -17.77 -17.22 14.50
CA TYR A 442 -16.74 -16.34 15.07
C TYR A 442 -16.90 -14.87 14.64
N VAL A 443 -17.40 -14.64 13.41
CA VAL A 443 -17.62 -13.28 12.87
C VAL A 443 -18.77 -12.56 13.57
N LEU A 444 -19.80 -13.27 14.05
CA LEU A 444 -20.95 -12.65 14.73
C LEU A 444 -20.56 -11.93 16.04
N PRO A 445 -19.80 -12.53 16.99
CA PRO A 445 -19.23 -11.81 18.13
C PRO A 445 -18.33 -10.63 17.73
N TRP A 446 -17.53 -10.78 16.66
CA TRP A 446 -16.72 -9.70 16.12
C TRP A 446 -17.57 -8.53 15.62
N LEU A 447 -18.69 -8.81 14.95
CA LEU A 447 -19.64 -7.78 14.51
C LEU A 447 -20.23 -7.02 15.69
N MET A 448 -20.59 -7.72 16.77
CA MET A 448 -21.08 -7.09 17.99
C MET A 448 -20.00 -6.18 18.61
N ALA A 449 -18.75 -6.64 18.69
CA ALA A 449 -17.64 -5.81 19.18
C ALA A 449 -17.39 -4.58 18.27
N PHE A 450 -17.46 -4.76 16.95
CA PHE A 450 -17.35 -3.68 15.96
C PHE A 450 -18.46 -2.63 16.15
N MET A 451 -19.71 -3.07 16.33
CA MET A 451 -20.83 -2.17 16.59
C MET A 451 -20.66 -1.38 17.89
N TRP A 452 -20.18 -2.05 18.95
CA TRP A 452 -19.90 -1.37 20.22
C TRP A 452 -18.82 -0.29 20.06
N LEU A 453 -17.73 -0.59 19.35
CA LEU A 453 -16.67 0.38 19.05
C LEU A 453 -17.22 1.57 18.25
N MET A 454 -18.01 1.32 17.20
CA MET A 454 -18.60 2.37 16.37
C MET A 454 -19.57 3.29 17.12
N GLN A 455 -20.21 2.81 18.18
CA GLN A 455 -21.15 3.62 18.99
C GLN A 455 -20.46 4.52 20.02
N GLN A 456 -19.16 4.33 20.29
CA GLN A 456 -18.43 5.20 21.21
C GLN A 456 -18.38 6.63 20.65
N ARG A 457 -18.56 7.64 21.51
CA ARG A 457 -18.59 9.07 21.09
C ARG A 457 -17.34 9.53 20.33
N ILE A 458 -16.23 8.82 20.49
CA ILE A 458 -14.97 9.02 19.75
C ILE A 458 -15.15 8.74 18.24
N PHE A 459 -16.05 7.82 17.88
CA PHE A 459 -16.29 7.36 16.51
C PHE A 459 -17.70 7.72 15.99
N ALA A 460 -18.54 8.32 16.85
CA ALA A 460 -19.91 8.71 16.53
C ALA A 460 -19.96 10.03 15.73
N GLY A 461 -19.63 9.97 14.44
CA GLY A 461 -19.77 11.10 13.54
C GLY A 461 -19.51 10.76 12.08
N LEU A 462 -20.49 11.02 11.21
CA LEU A 462 -20.37 10.90 9.74
C LEU A 462 -19.96 12.23 9.06
N ASN A 463 -19.84 13.34 9.81
CA ASN A 463 -19.48 14.64 9.25
C ASN A 463 -17.97 14.73 9.00
N PHE A 464 -17.63 14.42 7.76
CA PHE A 464 -16.33 14.24 7.13
C PHE A 464 -15.26 15.31 7.44
N ARG A 465 -14.43 15.03 8.43
CA ARG A 465 -12.95 15.05 8.34
C ARG A 465 -12.43 13.95 9.25
N LEU A 466 -12.47 12.69 8.79
CA LEU A 466 -11.82 11.59 9.50
C LEU A 466 -10.39 12.03 9.84
N ASN A 467 -10.08 12.13 11.13
CA ASN A 467 -8.72 12.44 11.53
C ASN A 467 -7.82 11.29 11.07
N VAL A 468 -6.58 11.59 10.72
CA VAL A 468 -5.60 10.57 10.31
C VAL A 468 -5.51 9.45 11.36
N SER A 469 -5.67 9.78 12.65
CA SER A 469 -5.78 8.80 13.75
C SER A 469 -6.92 7.81 13.61
N GLU A 470 -8.13 8.29 13.35
CA GLU A 470 -9.34 7.46 13.27
C GLU A 470 -9.22 6.49 12.09
N VAL A 471 -8.70 6.99 10.96
CA VAL A 471 -8.45 6.13 9.79
C VAL A 471 -7.42 5.06 10.13
N LEU A 472 -6.27 5.44 10.71
CA LEU A 472 -5.22 4.49 11.07
C LEU A 472 -5.73 3.42 12.06
N PHE A 473 -6.58 3.80 13.02
CA PHE A 473 -7.21 2.86 13.95
C PHE A 473 -8.09 1.84 13.23
N TRP A 474 -8.97 2.28 12.33
CA TRP A 474 -9.83 1.36 11.59
C TRP A 474 -9.03 0.47 10.64
N LEU A 475 -7.99 1.00 9.99
CA LEU A 475 -7.08 0.19 9.18
C LEU A 475 -6.40 -0.90 10.02
N PHE A 476 -6.01 -0.59 11.26
CA PHE A 476 -5.48 -1.57 12.20
C PHE A 476 -6.51 -2.67 12.52
N VAL A 477 -7.74 -2.30 12.88
CA VAL A 477 -8.81 -3.28 13.22
C VAL A 477 -9.14 -4.19 12.03
N PHE A 478 -9.28 -3.64 10.82
CA PHE A 478 -9.56 -4.44 9.61
C PHE A 478 -8.38 -5.32 9.23
N SER A 479 -7.15 -4.80 9.27
CA SER A 479 -5.96 -5.61 8.96
C SER A 479 -5.82 -6.77 9.95
N GLY A 480 -6.04 -6.54 11.25
CA GLY A 480 -5.98 -7.57 12.28
C GLY A 480 -7.07 -8.64 12.13
N SER A 481 -8.31 -8.22 11.94
CA SER A 481 -9.44 -9.15 11.77
C SER A 481 -9.33 -9.98 10.48
N MET A 482 -8.99 -9.36 9.35
CA MET A 482 -8.80 -10.09 8.08
C MET A 482 -7.60 -11.03 8.16
N SER A 483 -6.50 -10.63 8.80
CA SER A 483 -5.35 -11.53 9.02
C SER A 483 -5.75 -12.75 9.84
N ALA A 484 -6.54 -12.57 10.90
CA ALA A 484 -7.01 -13.69 11.72
C ALA A 484 -7.84 -14.69 10.91
N VAL A 485 -8.74 -14.19 10.04
CA VAL A 485 -9.54 -15.07 9.16
C VAL A 485 -8.66 -15.78 8.12
N ILE A 486 -7.73 -15.06 7.47
CA ILE A 486 -6.83 -15.67 6.48
C ILE A 486 -5.98 -16.77 7.11
N ILE A 487 -5.43 -16.57 8.30
CA ILE A 487 -4.64 -17.60 9.01
C ILE A 487 -5.49 -18.80 9.38
N PHE A 488 -6.72 -18.56 9.84
CA PHE A 488 -7.64 -19.62 10.21
C PHE A 488 -7.97 -20.50 8.99
N GLU A 489 -8.27 -19.90 7.84
CA GLU A 489 -8.55 -20.65 6.61
C GLU A 489 -7.28 -21.28 6.00
N ASN A 490 -6.15 -20.55 5.96
CA ASN A 490 -4.85 -21.10 5.53
C ASN A 490 -4.44 -22.32 6.39
N GLY A 491 -4.73 -22.29 7.69
CA GLY A 491 -4.44 -23.41 8.60
C GLY A 491 -5.29 -24.65 8.30
N LYS A 492 -6.51 -24.49 7.77
CA LYS A 492 -7.34 -25.62 7.31
C LYS A 492 -6.78 -26.21 6.02
N ILE A 493 -6.47 -25.36 5.04
CA ILE A 493 -5.89 -25.75 3.74
C ILE A 493 -4.56 -26.47 3.96
N GLU A 494 -3.67 -25.86 4.76
CA GLU A 494 -2.35 -26.43 5.02
C GLU A 494 -2.42 -27.78 5.73
N LEU A 495 -3.40 -27.99 6.62
CA LEU A 495 -3.61 -29.28 7.22
C LEU A 495 -4.06 -30.33 6.20
N GLU A 496 -5.01 -29.98 5.34
CA GLU A 496 -5.53 -30.87 4.31
C GLU A 496 -4.41 -31.26 3.33
N ASP A 497 -3.61 -30.29 2.93
CA ASP A 497 -2.38 -30.50 2.16
C ASP A 497 -1.40 -31.42 2.89
N ARG A 498 -1.18 -31.21 4.19
CA ARG A 498 -0.29 -32.07 5.00
C ARG A 498 -0.83 -33.48 5.13
N ARG A 499 -2.16 -33.68 5.19
CA ARG A 499 -2.80 -35.01 5.19
C ARG A 499 -2.57 -35.71 3.86
N HIS A 500 -2.85 -35.05 2.74
CA HIS A 500 -2.58 -35.58 1.41
C HIS A 500 -1.11 -35.87 1.19
N PHE A 501 -0.21 -35.07 1.77
CA PHE A 501 1.22 -35.32 1.77
C PHE A 501 1.57 -36.59 2.56
N ALA A 502 0.96 -36.81 3.73
CA ALA A 502 1.15 -38.03 4.52
C ALA A 502 0.64 -39.29 3.80
N GLU A 503 -0.53 -39.19 3.17
CA GLU A 503 -1.13 -40.24 2.36
C GLU A 503 -0.20 -40.62 1.20
N LYS A 504 0.31 -39.62 0.47
CA LYS A 504 1.29 -39.82 -0.60
C LYS A 504 2.59 -40.46 -0.10
N LEU A 505 3.12 -40.03 1.04
CA LEU A 505 4.34 -40.63 1.61
C LEU A 505 4.12 -42.09 2.04
N ALA A 506 2.91 -42.44 2.51
CA ALA A 506 2.58 -43.82 2.84
C ALA A 506 2.34 -44.69 1.60
N LEU A 507 1.76 -44.09 0.54
CA LEU A 507 1.54 -44.69 -0.77
C LEU A 507 2.80 -44.52 -1.62
N GLN A 508 3.79 -45.38 -1.44
CA GLN A 508 5.04 -45.41 -2.24
C GLN A 508 4.83 -45.61 -3.77
N SER A 509 3.58 -45.80 -4.25
CA SER A 509 3.20 -45.85 -5.67
C SER A 509 2.36 -44.63 -6.07
N ASP A 510 2.91 -43.75 -6.90
CA ASP A 510 2.21 -42.56 -7.39
C ASP A 510 1.44 -42.85 -8.69
N PRO A 511 0.13 -42.53 -8.79
CA PRO A 511 -0.65 -42.64 -10.03
C PRO A 511 -0.02 -41.92 -11.23
N THR A 512 0.72 -40.84 -11.01
CA THR A 512 1.40 -40.10 -12.07
C THR A 512 2.64 -40.84 -12.57
N SER A 513 3.35 -41.49 -11.66
CA SER A 513 4.47 -42.37 -12.00
C SER A 513 4.01 -43.56 -12.83
N GLU A 514 2.86 -44.15 -12.47
CA GLU A 514 2.18 -45.14 -13.32
C GLU A 514 1.85 -44.54 -14.69
N HIS A 515 1.28 -43.34 -14.75
CA HIS A 515 0.94 -42.66 -16.01
C HIS A 515 2.16 -42.38 -16.92
N ILE A 516 3.29 -41.94 -16.35
CA ILE A 516 4.55 -41.73 -17.09
C ILE A 516 5.06 -43.07 -17.65
N LEU A 517 5.07 -44.11 -16.82
CA LEU A 517 5.42 -45.46 -17.24
C LEU A 517 4.45 -46.02 -18.28
N SER A 518 3.17 -45.62 -18.24
CA SER A 518 2.14 -46.05 -19.18
C SER A 518 2.46 -45.66 -20.62
N PHE A 519 3.00 -44.45 -20.85
CA PHE A 519 3.37 -44.02 -22.20
C PHE A 519 4.47 -44.91 -22.79
N THR A 520 5.47 -45.22 -21.99
CA THR A 520 6.58 -46.12 -22.36
C THR A 520 6.10 -47.53 -22.63
N PHE A 521 5.24 -48.08 -21.76
CA PHE A 521 4.76 -49.45 -21.89
C PHE A 521 3.64 -49.63 -22.92
N THR A 522 2.97 -48.55 -23.33
CA THR A 522 2.02 -48.56 -24.46
C THR A 522 2.71 -48.86 -25.79
N TYR A 523 3.95 -48.39 -25.99
CA TYR A 523 4.75 -48.73 -27.18
C TYR A 523 5.27 -50.18 -27.16
N LEU A 524 5.41 -50.77 -25.97
CA LEU A 524 5.77 -52.17 -25.76
C LEU A 524 4.53 -53.07 -25.71
N ASP A 525 3.68 -52.95 -26.74
CA ASP A 525 2.48 -53.76 -26.89
C ASP A 525 2.79 -55.17 -27.41
N SER A 526 1.77 -56.04 -27.48
CA SER A 526 1.97 -57.42 -27.95
C SER A 526 2.50 -57.46 -29.39
N ASN A 527 2.11 -56.52 -30.26
CA ASN A 527 2.57 -56.46 -31.64
C ASN A 527 4.07 -56.16 -31.73
N PHE A 528 4.57 -55.19 -30.96
CA PHE A 528 5.98 -54.86 -30.90
C PHE A 528 6.82 -56.06 -30.45
N VAL A 529 6.37 -56.75 -29.39
CA VAL A 529 7.09 -57.93 -28.87
C VAL A 529 7.09 -59.06 -29.90
N VAL A 530 5.94 -59.38 -30.52
CA VAL A 530 5.83 -60.42 -31.56
C VAL A 530 6.73 -60.13 -32.77
N GLN A 531 6.79 -58.87 -33.23
CA GLN A 531 7.63 -58.48 -34.38
C GLN A 531 9.13 -58.56 -34.08
N ASN A 532 9.53 -58.42 -32.81
CA ASN A 532 10.94 -58.34 -32.43
C ASN A 532 11.47 -59.58 -31.68
N MET A 533 10.64 -60.60 -31.39
CA MET A 533 11.09 -61.82 -30.70
C MET A 533 12.27 -62.53 -31.37
N SER A 534 12.29 -62.60 -32.71
CA SER A 534 13.42 -63.18 -33.45
C SER A 534 14.73 -62.39 -33.29
N ARG A 535 14.65 -61.09 -32.95
CA ARG A 535 15.81 -60.22 -32.71
C ARG A 535 16.34 -60.34 -31.29
N PHE A 536 15.46 -60.63 -30.31
CA PHE A 536 15.88 -60.96 -28.95
C PHE A 536 16.61 -62.31 -28.89
N GLY A 537 16.32 -63.25 -29.78
CA GLY A 537 17.01 -64.55 -29.87
C GLY A 537 18.45 -64.52 -30.41
N LYS A 538 19.01 -63.35 -30.77
CA LYS A 538 20.37 -63.22 -31.31
C LYS A 538 21.20 -62.23 -30.46
N PRO A 539 22.45 -62.53 -30.09
CA PRO A 539 23.23 -61.71 -29.14
C PRO A 539 23.40 -60.25 -29.58
N GLN A 540 23.88 -60.04 -30.82
CA GLN A 540 24.20 -58.69 -31.33
C GLN A 540 22.95 -57.81 -31.47
N THR A 541 21.82 -58.38 -31.87
CA THR A 541 20.58 -57.61 -32.03
C THR A 541 19.78 -57.47 -30.74
N ASN A 542 19.98 -58.36 -29.77
CA ASN A 542 19.33 -58.30 -28.46
C ASN A 542 19.81 -57.06 -27.68
N ALA A 543 21.13 -56.93 -27.49
CA ALA A 543 21.72 -55.80 -26.77
C ALA A 543 21.30 -54.45 -27.38
N PHE A 544 21.50 -54.30 -28.70
CA PHE A 544 21.09 -53.08 -29.42
C PHE A 544 19.60 -52.75 -29.29
N LEU A 545 18.73 -53.76 -29.31
CA LEU A 545 17.29 -53.55 -29.21
C LEU A 545 16.87 -53.15 -27.78
N LYS A 546 17.45 -53.79 -26.75
CA LYS A 546 17.22 -53.41 -25.34
C LYS A 546 17.72 -51.99 -25.08
N ASP A 547 18.92 -51.65 -25.53
CA ASP A 547 19.47 -50.30 -25.43
C ASP A 547 18.60 -49.28 -26.17
N SER A 548 18.12 -49.62 -27.36
CA SER A 548 17.22 -48.75 -28.11
C SER A 548 15.89 -48.52 -27.39
N ILE A 549 15.34 -49.52 -26.70
CA ILE A 549 14.10 -49.37 -25.92
C ILE A 549 14.34 -48.47 -24.71
N VAL A 550 15.45 -48.65 -23.99
CA VAL A 550 15.80 -47.81 -22.84
C VAL A 550 16.07 -46.36 -23.28
N ASN A 551 16.87 -46.17 -24.32
CA ASN A 551 17.28 -44.84 -24.80
C ASN A 551 16.14 -44.05 -25.46
N LYS A 552 15.23 -44.71 -26.19
CA LYS A 552 14.07 -44.07 -26.81
C LYS A 552 13.04 -43.58 -25.79
N ASN A 553 13.04 -44.16 -24.58
CA ASN A 553 12.17 -43.76 -23.47
C ASN A 553 12.94 -42.90 -22.46
N SER A 554 13.64 -41.89 -22.97
CA SER A 554 14.55 -41.04 -22.19
C SER A 554 13.85 -40.37 -21.01
N ASP A 555 12.58 -39.97 -21.17
CA ASP A 555 11.76 -39.32 -20.13
C ASP A 555 11.43 -40.25 -18.94
N VAL A 556 11.35 -41.56 -19.18
CA VAL A 556 11.19 -42.53 -18.10
C VAL A 556 12.53 -42.87 -17.49
N ASN A 557 13.58 -42.96 -18.32
CA ASN A 557 14.93 -43.24 -17.84
C ASN A 557 15.49 -42.13 -16.94
N THR A 558 14.99 -40.88 -17.06
CA THR A 558 15.33 -39.80 -16.12
C THR A 558 14.82 -40.05 -14.70
N SER A 559 13.74 -40.83 -14.54
CA SER A 559 13.09 -41.05 -13.24
C SER A 559 13.17 -42.50 -12.75
N TYR A 560 13.38 -43.45 -13.65
CA TYR A 560 13.42 -44.89 -13.39
C TYR A 560 14.63 -45.52 -14.06
N ASN A 561 15.27 -46.46 -13.38
CA ASN A 561 16.19 -47.40 -14.00
C ASN A 561 15.39 -48.56 -14.61
N LEU A 562 15.42 -48.69 -15.93
CA LEU A 562 14.68 -49.72 -16.66
C LEU A 562 15.57 -50.93 -16.93
N ARG A 563 15.14 -52.11 -16.49
CA ARG A 563 15.81 -53.38 -16.72
C ARG A 563 14.91 -54.31 -17.51
N ILE A 564 15.38 -54.78 -18.67
CA ILE A 564 14.58 -55.54 -19.63
C ILE A 564 15.02 -56.99 -19.65
N PHE A 565 14.08 -57.89 -19.40
CA PHE A 565 14.29 -59.33 -19.39
C PHE A 565 13.41 -59.99 -20.46
N THR A 566 14.04 -60.80 -21.30
CA THR A 566 13.37 -61.51 -22.39
C THR A 566 13.54 -63.01 -22.22
N PHE A 567 12.47 -63.77 -22.50
CA PHE A 567 12.41 -65.22 -22.38
C PHE A 567 11.77 -65.83 -23.63
N ASP A 568 12.21 -67.03 -24.02
CA ASP A 568 11.66 -67.76 -25.16
C ASP A 568 10.34 -68.48 -24.82
N SER A 569 9.83 -69.30 -25.75
CA SER A 569 8.60 -70.08 -25.56
C SER A 569 8.70 -71.15 -24.47
N ALA A 570 9.91 -71.59 -24.13
CA ALA A 570 10.20 -72.54 -23.04
C ALA A 570 10.58 -71.82 -21.73
N ASP A 571 10.41 -70.50 -21.67
CA ASP A 571 10.76 -69.63 -20.55
C ASP A 571 12.26 -69.59 -20.21
N ALA A 572 13.14 -69.95 -21.16
CA ALA A 572 14.58 -69.82 -21.02
C ALA A 572 15.03 -68.37 -21.30
N PRO A 573 16.02 -67.82 -20.55
CA PRO A 573 16.46 -66.44 -20.70
C PRO A 573 17.16 -66.19 -22.04
N LEU A 574 16.73 -65.14 -22.74
CA LEU A 574 17.30 -64.69 -24.01
C LEU A 574 18.29 -63.55 -23.77
N TYR A 575 19.56 -63.91 -23.52
CA TYR A 575 20.69 -62.97 -23.36
C TYR A 575 20.36 -61.79 -22.41
N ASN A 576 20.02 -62.10 -21.15
CA ASN A 576 19.78 -61.08 -20.11
C ASN A 576 21.10 -60.75 -19.39
N ASP A 577 21.34 -59.47 -19.10
CA ASP A 577 22.58 -58.99 -18.46
C ASP A 577 22.66 -59.42 -16.98
N GLU A 578 21.50 -59.51 -16.32
CA GLU A 578 21.37 -60.00 -14.95
C GLU A 578 20.82 -61.44 -14.92
N GLN A 579 21.31 -62.23 -13.96
CA GLN A 579 20.86 -63.61 -13.72
C GLN A 579 19.51 -63.64 -12.98
N ALA A 580 18.44 -63.17 -13.62
CA ALA A 580 17.07 -63.34 -13.11
C ALA A 580 16.34 -64.45 -13.88
N SER A 581 15.82 -65.46 -13.17
CA SER A 581 15.01 -66.52 -13.78
C SER A 581 13.59 -66.03 -14.07
N TYR A 582 12.92 -66.67 -15.04
CA TYR A 582 11.50 -66.41 -15.34
C TYR A 582 10.64 -66.60 -14.09
N ASP A 583 10.87 -67.68 -13.32
CA ASP A 583 10.12 -67.98 -12.11
C ASP A 583 10.27 -66.91 -11.03
N THR A 584 11.47 -66.33 -10.89
CA THR A 584 11.72 -65.22 -9.95
C THR A 584 10.89 -63.99 -10.34
N LEU A 585 10.95 -63.55 -11.60
CA LEU A 585 10.21 -62.38 -12.07
C LEU A 585 8.69 -62.61 -12.09
N ASN A 586 8.25 -63.83 -12.43
CA ASN A 586 6.84 -64.19 -12.41
C ASN A 586 6.29 -64.31 -10.98
N THR A 587 7.12 -64.71 -10.01
CA THR A 587 6.80 -64.67 -8.57
C THR A 587 6.65 -63.24 -8.09
N ILE A 588 7.60 -62.35 -8.45
CA ILE A 588 7.49 -60.91 -8.16
C ILE A 588 6.18 -60.37 -8.76
N PHE A 589 5.87 -60.69 -10.02
CA PHE A 589 4.65 -60.21 -10.67
C PHE A 589 3.37 -60.77 -10.02
N LYS A 590 3.22 -62.08 -9.86
CA LYS A 590 1.95 -62.69 -9.43
C LYS A 590 1.71 -62.62 -7.92
N ILE A 591 2.76 -62.84 -7.12
CA ILE A 591 2.67 -63.01 -5.66
C ILE A 591 3.00 -61.71 -4.93
N GLN A 592 4.13 -61.07 -5.23
CA GLN A 592 4.56 -59.85 -4.53
C GLN A 592 3.91 -58.57 -5.10
N GLY A 593 3.51 -58.62 -6.37
CA GLY A 593 3.01 -57.46 -7.12
C GLY A 593 1.54 -57.15 -6.87
N LYS A 594 1.25 -55.91 -6.45
CA LYS A 594 -0.09 -55.31 -6.36
C LYS A 594 -0.52 -54.78 -7.73
N LYS A 595 -1.82 -54.86 -8.05
CA LYS A 595 -2.36 -54.39 -9.34
C LYS A 595 -2.28 -52.86 -9.44
N THR A 596 -1.83 -52.36 -10.57
CA THR A 596 -1.85 -50.93 -10.92
C THR A 596 -3.03 -50.62 -11.86
N ALA A 597 -3.23 -49.34 -12.21
CA ALA A 597 -4.25 -48.95 -13.19
C ALA A 597 -3.97 -49.45 -14.62
N ILE A 598 -2.73 -49.87 -14.89
CA ILE A 598 -2.25 -50.26 -16.23
C ILE A 598 -2.29 -51.78 -16.39
N PRO A 599 -3.01 -52.32 -17.38
CA PRO A 599 -3.07 -53.77 -17.61
C PRO A 599 -1.69 -54.37 -17.88
N GLY A 600 -1.29 -55.36 -17.08
CA GLY A 600 0.01 -56.03 -17.25
C GLY A 600 1.17 -55.36 -16.51
N MET A 601 0.94 -54.27 -15.79
CA MET A 601 1.89 -53.69 -14.83
C MET A 601 1.46 -54.02 -13.41
N ARG A 602 2.44 -54.22 -12.53
CA ARG A 602 2.24 -54.36 -11.09
C ARG A 602 3.29 -53.60 -10.32
N TYR A 603 2.92 -53.11 -9.14
CA TYR A 603 3.81 -52.45 -8.19
C TYR A 603 4.27 -53.47 -7.15
N PHE A 604 5.54 -53.46 -6.76
CA PHE A 604 6.06 -54.34 -5.72
C PHE A 604 7.12 -53.65 -4.85
N GLU A 605 7.25 -54.12 -3.61
CA GLU A 605 8.21 -53.61 -2.62
C GLU A 605 9.43 -54.56 -2.60
N GLN A 606 10.63 -54.06 -2.93
CA GLN A 606 11.90 -54.80 -2.93
C GLN A 606 12.53 -54.84 -1.54
N SER A 607 12.56 -53.69 -0.87
CA SER A 607 12.99 -53.49 0.52
C SER A 607 12.16 -52.37 1.14
N PHE A 608 12.32 -52.14 2.45
CA PHE A 608 11.54 -51.16 3.21
C PHE A 608 11.56 -49.73 2.61
N ASP A 609 12.62 -49.37 1.88
CA ASP A 609 12.86 -48.09 1.22
C ASP A 609 12.98 -48.18 -0.32
N LYS A 610 12.79 -49.38 -0.91
CA LYS A 610 12.89 -49.60 -2.35
C LYS A 610 11.63 -50.28 -2.85
N PHE A 611 10.98 -49.62 -3.79
CA PHE A 611 9.87 -50.17 -4.54
C PHE A 611 10.23 -50.17 -6.02
N GLY A 612 9.49 -50.94 -6.80
CA GLY A 612 9.64 -50.96 -8.25
C GLY A 612 8.32 -51.30 -8.92
N TYR A 613 8.28 -51.06 -10.23
CA TYR A 613 7.20 -51.54 -11.09
C TYR A 613 7.71 -52.68 -11.95
N ILE A 614 6.87 -53.70 -12.12
CA ILE A 614 7.12 -54.82 -13.01
C ILE A 614 6.03 -54.88 -14.06
N TYR A 615 6.43 -54.74 -15.32
CA TYR A 615 5.56 -54.89 -16.48
C TYR A 615 5.81 -56.24 -17.15
N ARG A 616 4.74 -56.93 -17.53
CA ARG A 616 4.80 -58.25 -18.15
C ARG A 616 3.96 -58.30 -19.41
N ARG A 617 4.57 -58.72 -20.52
CA ARG A 617 3.87 -58.99 -21.79
C ARG A 617 4.29 -60.32 -22.37
N GLU A 618 3.28 -61.10 -22.75
CA GLU A 618 3.44 -62.38 -23.43
C GLU A 618 3.14 -62.16 -24.93
N ALA A 619 3.97 -62.74 -25.79
CA ALA A 619 3.83 -62.64 -27.24
C ALA A 619 3.20 -63.92 -27.79
N TYR A 620 2.11 -63.78 -28.53
CA TYR A 620 1.41 -64.89 -29.18
C TYR A 620 1.37 -64.66 -30.69
N ARG A 621 1.62 -65.71 -31.46
CA ARG A 621 1.25 -65.78 -32.88
C ARG A 621 0.10 -66.77 -32.99
N ASP A 622 -1.08 -66.25 -33.33
CA ASP A 622 -2.37 -66.95 -33.26
C ASP A 622 -2.65 -67.49 -31.84
N THR A 623 -2.25 -68.73 -31.55
CA THR A 623 -2.41 -69.41 -30.25
C THR A 623 -1.09 -69.89 -29.65
N THR A 624 0.03 -69.75 -30.35
CA THR A 624 1.33 -70.28 -29.92
C THR A 624 2.14 -69.19 -29.22
N LYS A 625 2.58 -69.45 -27.98
CA LYS A 625 3.43 -68.52 -27.21
C LYS A 625 4.82 -68.48 -27.84
N LEU A 626 5.25 -67.30 -28.26
CA LEU A 626 6.58 -67.05 -28.83
C LEU A 626 7.62 -66.72 -27.75
N GLY A 627 7.19 -66.13 -26.64
CA GLY A 627 8.05 -65.77 -25.52
C GLY A 627 7.44 -64.71 -24.61
N THR A 628 8.19 -64.30 -23.60
CA THR A 628 7.75 -63.32 -22.59
C THR A 628 8.76 -62.19 -22.44
N LEU A 629 8.25 -60.96 -22.31
CA LEU A 629 8.98 -59.75 -21.97
C LEU A 629 8.60 -59.33 -20.55
N PHE A 630 9.59 -59.13 -19.70
CA PHE A 630 9.47 -58.41 -18.44
C PHE A 630 10.26 -57.11 -18.50
N VAL A 631 9.70 -56.04 -17.94
CA VAL A 631 10.41 -54.80 -17.70
C VAL A 631 10.29 -54.44 -16.23
N LEU A 632 11.42 -54.33 -15.56
CA LEU A 632 11.53 -53.82 -14.20
C LEU A 632 11.87 -52.33 -14.27
N ALA A 633 11.17 -51.52 -13.50
CA ALA A 633 11.38 -50.08 -13.41
C ALA A 633 11.56 -49.68 -11.95
N ASP A 634 12.79 -49.37 -11.57
CA ASP A 634 13.17 -48.98 -10.21
C ASP A 634 13.37 -47.46 -10.14
N PRO A 635 12.76 -46.74 -9.18
CA PRO A 635 12.95 -45.30 -9.06
C PRO A 635 14.43 -44.94 -8.87
N ARG A 636 14.90 -43.94 -9.60
CA ARG A 636 16.24 -43.37 -9.36
C ARG A 636 16.20 -42.49 -8.09
N ARG A 637 17.26 -42.55 -7.29
CA ARG A 637 17.45 -41.60 -6.17
C ARG A 637 18.04 -40.30 -6.71
N TYR A 638 17.32 -39.20 -6.56
CA TYR A 638 17.79 -37.89 -6.99
C TYR A 638 18.81 -37.31 -5.99
N LYS A 639 19.88 -36.70 -6.51
CA LYS A 639 20.90 -35.97 -5.76
C LYS A 639 20.39 -34.54 -5.51
N TYR A 640 20.37 -34.07 -4.27
CA TYR A 640 19.76 -32.77 -3.92
C TYR A 640 20.46 -31.55 -4.55
N GLU A 641 21.71 -31.66 -5.01
CA GLU A 641 22.52 -30.52 -5.52
C GLU A 641 23.01 -30.69 -6.98
N ALA A 642 22.56 -31.74 -7.67
CA ALA A 642 22.94 -32.01 -9.06
C ALA A 642 22.19 -31.11 -10.07
N LEU A 643 22.78 -30.92 -11.27
CA LEU A 643 22.17 -30.18 -12.39
C LEU A 643 20.87 -30.82 -12.83
N THR A 644 20.90 -32.14 -12.92
CA THR A 644 19.90 -32.95 -13.61
C THR A 644 18.51 -32.84 -13.00
N PRO A 645 18.34 -32.98 -11.67
CA PRO A 645 17.03 -32.82 -11.04
C PRO A 645 16.45 -31.42 -11.21
N GLU A 646 17.28 -30.37 -11.12
CA GLU A 646 16.83 -28.98 -11.28
C GLU A 646 16.50 -28.63 -12.74
N LEU A 647 17.25 -29.16 -13.70
CA LEU A 647 17.02 -28.88 -15.13
C LEU A 647 15.80 -29.62 -15.68
N PHE A 648 15.63 -30.88 -15.28
CA PHE A 648 14.46 -31.71 -15.62
C PHE A 648 13.36 -31.62 -14.58
N ARG A 649 13.31 -30.52 -13.83
CA ARG A 649 12.20 -30.18 -12.94
C ARG A 649 10.92 -30.06 -13.77
N SER A 650 10.26 -31.19 -13.98
CA SER A 650 8.89 -31.24 -14.44
C SER A 650 8.00 -30.78 -13.28
N ASN A 651 6.70 -30.58 -13.53
CA ASN A 651 5.69 -30.60 -12.47
C ASN A 651 5.63 -32.03 -11.88
N ASN A 652 6.74 -32.54 -11.36
CA ASN A 652 6.91 -33.90 -10.93
C ASN A 652 6.15 -34.05 -9.60
N PRO A 653 5.04 -34.80 -9.57
CA PRO A 653 4.10 -34.79 -8.46
C PRO A 653 4.48 -35.74 -7.32
N LEU A 654 5.62 -36.43 -7.45
CA LEU A 654 6.15 -37.33 -6.43
C LEU A 654 6.25 -36.62 -5.08
N LEU A 655 6.57 -35.32 -5.06
CA LEU A 655 6.43 -34.44 -3.90
C LEU A 655 6.13 -33.02 -4.43
N PRO A 656 4.96 -32.41 -4.17
CA PRO A 656 4.80 -30.99 -4.47
C PRO A 656 5.82 -30.21 -3.62
N GLU A 657 6.82 -29.62 -4.27
CA GLU A 657 7.91 -28.87 -3.60
C GLU A 657 7.45 -27.65 -2.81
N GLN A 658 6.19 -27.22 -2.95
CA GLN A 658 5.60 -26.26 -2.02
C GLN A 658 5.71 -26.74 -0.56
N TYR A 659 5.86 -28.05 -0.33
CA TYR A 659 5.88 -28.66 0.99
C TYR A 659 7.26 -29.18 1.45
N SER A 660 8.20 -29.51 0.55
CA SER A 660 9.46 -30.20 0.94
C SER A 660 10.37 -29.33 1.81
N SER A 661 10.51 -28.04 1.51
CA SER A 661 11.29 -27.12 2.36
C SER A 661 10.60 -26.80 3.71
N VAL A 662 9.28 -27.00 3.79
CA VAL A 662 8.44 -26.60 4.93
C VAL A 662 8.21 -27.74 5.92
N TYR A 663 8.19 -28.98 5.42
CA TYR A 663 7.96 -30.19 6.21
C TYR A 663 9.24 -31.01 6.38
N SER A 664 9.50 -31.41 7.62
CA SER A 664 10.36 -32.54 7.91
C SER A 664 9.47 -33.77 8.04
N TYR A 665 9.91 -34.93 7.55
CA TYR A 665 9.12 -36.15 7.69
C TYR A 665 9.98 -37.36 8.03
N ALA A 666 9.34 -38.36 8.63
CA ALA A 666 9.89 -39.67 8.90
C ALA A 666 8.88 -40.76 8.59
N ILE A 667 9.38 -41.86 8.05
CA ILE A 667 8.58 -43.06 7.73
C ILE A 667 9.10 -44.20 8.60
N TYR A 668 8.18 -44.92 9.23
CA TYR A 668 8.46 -46.06 10.11
C TYR A 668 7.81 -47.33 9.59
N ASP A 669 8.51 -48.45 9.79
CA ASP A 669 8.05 -49.80 9.40
C ASP A 669 7.10 -50.42 10.45
N SER A 670 6.66 -51.65 10.17
CA SER A 670 5.81 -52.45 11.07
C SER A 670 6.50 -52.79 12.38
N SER A 671 7.84 -52.85 12.36
CA SER A 671 8.70 -53.08 13.53
C SER A 671 8.88 -51.82 14.37
N ARG A 672 8.46 -50.65 13.86
CA ARG A 672 8.55 -49.29 14.42
C ARG A 672 9.94 -48.67 14.36
N ASN A 673 10.80 -49.17 13.48
CA ASN A 673 12.11 -48.58 13.20
C ASN A 673 12.00 -47.49 12.13
N LEU A 674 12.83 -46.46 12.25
CA LEU A 674 12.94 -45.39 11.26
C LEU A 674 13.50 -45.96 9.95
N ILE A 675 12.75 -45.80 8.86
CA ILE A 675 13.16 -46.20 7.50
C ILE A 675 13.93 -45.07 6.83
N SER A 676 13.30 -43.89 6.80
CA SER A 676 13.83 -42.72 6.12
C SER A 676 13.37 -41.47 6.85
N SER A 677 14.27 -40.50 6.97
CA SER A 677 13.96 -39.15 7.43
C SER A 677 14.42 -38.12 6.42
N TYR A 678 13.74 -36.98 6.41
CA TYR A 678 14.08 -35.86 5.56
C TYR A 678 14.09 -34.56 6.38
N ASN A 679 15.10 -33.72 6.13
CA ASN A 679 15.33 -32.42 6.78
C ASN A 679 15.72 -32.53 8.28
N ASP A 680 15.95 -31.40 8.95
CA ASP A 680 16.67 -31.32 10.23
C ASP A 680 15.84 -31.59 11.51
N TYR A 681 14.71 -32.30 11.42
CA TYR A 681 13.91 -32.63 12.60
C TYR A 681 14.39 -33.92 13.26
N ALA A 682 14.59 -33.89 14.59
CA ALA A 682 15.11 -35.00 15.37
C ALA A 682 14.05 -36.09 15.61
N PHE A 683 13.72 -36.84 14.57
CA PHE A 683 12.82 -37.98 14.65
C PHE A 683 13.43 -39.12 15.50
N PRO A 684 12.65 -39.78 16.37
CA PRO A 684 13.13 -40.94 17.12
C PRO A 684 13.48 -42.08 16.16
N THR A 685 14.56 -42.81 16.43
CA THR A 685 14.98 -43.96 15.60
C THR A 685 14.05 -45.18 15.77
N HIS A 686 13.29 -45.25 16.87
CA HIS A 686 12.30 -46.29 17.14
C HIS A 686 11.08 -45.73 17.89
N LEU A 687 9.86 -46.13 17.49
CA LEU A 687 8.61 -45.69 18.13
C LEU A 687 8.11 -46.67 19.20
N SER A 688 7.81 -46.15 20.39
CA SER A 688 7.18 -46.94 21.45
C SER A 688 5.70 -47.20 21.17
N LYS A 689 5.18 -48.35 21.62
CA LYS A 689 3.78 -48.77 21.38
C LYS A 689 2.73 -47.77 21.91
N TYR A 690 3.04 -47.05 22.98
CA TYR A 690 2.18 -46.03 23.60
C TYR A 690 2.15 -44.71 22.81
N LEU A 691 3.10 -44.47 21.92
CA LEU A 691 3.16 -43.28 21.07
C LEU A 691 2.39 -43.47 19.76
N LEU A 692 1.86 -44.66 19.46
CA LEU A 692 1.13 -44.88 18.22
C LEU A 692 -0.22 -44.16 18.23
N PRO A 693 -0.63 -43.55 17.12
CA PRO A 693 -1.89 -42.84 17.07
C PRO A 693 -3.07 -43.82 17.14
N GLN A 694 -4.14 -43.41 17.83
CA GLN A 694 -5.38 -44.22 17.92
C GLN A 694 -6.30 -44.03 16.72
N ASN A 695 -6.28 -42.83 16.14
CA ASN A 695 -6.98 -42.50 14.90
C ASN A 695 -6.02 -42.59 13.70
N GLU A 696 -6.57 -42.70 12.50
CA GLU A 696 -5.79 -42.71 11.26
C GLU A 696 -4.88 -41.48 11.14
N PHE A 697 -5.38 -40.31 11.56
CA PHE A 697 -4.62 -39.08 11.70
C PHE A 697 -4.67 -38.57 13.13
N GLU A 698 -3.52 -38.18 13.67
CA GLU A 698 -3.40 -37.54 14.99
C GLU A 698 -2.47 -36.33 14.91
N ARG A 699 -2.91 -35.20 15.47
CA ARG A 699 -2.08 -34.00 15.58
C ARG A 699 -1.46 -33.93 16.96
N ARG A 700 -0.16 -33.67 17.00
CA ARG A 700 0.60 -33.46 18.24
C ARG A 700 1.41 -32.19 18.14
N ARG A 701 1.67 -31.56 19.28
CA ARG A 701 2.55 -30.40 19.36
C ARG A 701 3.77 -30.78 20.18
N ASN A 702 4.94 -30.62 19.58
CA ASN A 702 6.22 -30.95 20.20
C ASN A 702 7.11 -29.71 20.14
N ASN A 703 7.27 -29.02 21.27
CA ASN A 703 7.97 -27.73 21.38
C ASN A 703 7.45 -26.69 20.36
N SER A 704 8.30 -26.27 19.42
CA SER A 704 7.99 -25.30 18.36
C SER A 704 7.45 -25.94 17.09
N PHE A 705 7.31 -27.27 17.04
CA PHE A 705 6.83 -28.02 15.88
C PHE A 705 5.43 -28.58 16.11
N GLU A 706 4.66 -28.63 15.03
CA GLU A 706 3.40 -29.36 14.94
C GLU A 706 3.63 -30.63 14.12
N GLU A 707 3.36 -31.77 14.74
CA GLU A 707 3.49 -33.09 14.15
C GLU A 707 2.11 -33.59 13.70
N LEU A 708 2.04 -34.11 12.49
CA LEU A 708 0.94 -34.90 12.00
C LEU A 708 1.40 -36.35 11.93
N TRP A 709 0.76 -37.21 12.71
CA TRP A 709 0.97 -38.65 12.71
C TRP A 709 -0.09 -39.28 11.84
N TYR A 710 0.33 -40.07 10.87
CA TYR A 710 -0.52 -40.79 9.95
C TYR A 710 -0.26 -42.27 10.04
N ARG A 711 -1.32 -43.06 10.24
CA ARG A 711 -1.26 -44.51 10.33
C ARG A 711 -2.37 -45.13 9.46
N PRO A 712 -2.08 -45.43 8.18
CA PRO A 712 -3.05 -46.07 7.29
C PRO A 712 -3.35 -47.53 7.64
N SER A 713 -2.40 -48.23 8.28
CA SER A 713 -2.52 -49.65 8.64
C SER A 713 -1.64 -50.00 9.84
N SER A 714 -1.65 -51.27 10.27
CA SER A 714 -0.74 -51.75 11.32
C SER A 714 0.74 -51.65 10.95
N ASP A 715 1.05 -51.52 9.65
CA ASP A 715 2.35 -51.88 9.10
C ASP A 715 3.25 -50.69 8.77
N LYS A 716 2.72 -49.46 8.72
CA LYS A 716 3.48 -48.23 8.45
C LYS A 716 2.96 -47.05 9.27
N VAL A 717 3.87 -46.19 9.72
CA VAL A 717 3.55 -44.90 10.36
C VAL A 717 4.35 -43.80 9.69
N VAL A 718 3.69 -42.71 9.32
CA VAL A 718 4.32 -41.51 8.76
C VAL A 718 4.18 -40.38 9.77
N ILE A 719 5.27 -39.70 10.09
CA ILE A 719 5.27 -38.50 10.94
C ILE A 719 5.73 -37.34 10.09
N ILE A 720 4.92 -36.28 10.03
CA ILE A 720 5.27 -35.03 9.35
C ILE A 720 5.33 -33.91 10.39
N ALA A 721 6.49 -33.30 10.55
CA ALA A 721 6.71 -32.16 11.43
C ALA A 721 6.83 -30.86 10.63
N ARG A 722 6.11 -29.81 11.07
CA ARG A 722 6.20 -28.44 10.56
C ARG A 722 6.56 -27.50 11.69
N LYS A 723 7.50 -26.57 11.46
CA LYS A 723 7.76 -25.49 12.41
C LYS A 723 6.56 -24.54 12.49
N SER A 724 6.01 -24.34 13.68
CA SER A 724 4.89 -23.42 13.89
C SER A 724 5.38 -21.96 13.81
N ASN A 725 5.10 -21.31 12.69
CA ASN A 725 5.41 -19.89 12.45
C ASN A 725 4.14 -19.02 12.38
N THR A 726 2.99 -19.52 12.87
CA THR A 726 1.68 -18.86 12.81
C THR A 726 1.70 -17.44 13.37
N PHE A 727 2.48 -17.17 14.42
CA PHE A 727 2.62 -15.81 14.95
C PHE A 727 3.33 -14.85 13.99
N ILE A 728 4.42 -15.30 13.36
CA ILE A 728 5.15 -14.51 12.36
C ILE A 728 4.27 -14.32 11.12
N GLU A 729 3.59 -15.37 10.67
CA GLU A 729 2.63 -15.30 9.57
C GLU A 729 1.53 -14.29 9.86
N ALA A 730 1.01 -14.24 11.10
CA ALA A 730 0.00 -13.28 11.52
C ALA A 730 0.47 -11.83 11.42
N ILE A 731 1.63 -11.53 11.99
CA ILE A 731 2.22 -10.19 11.94
C ILE A 731 2.51 -9.79 10.49
N THR A 732 2.96 -10.75 9.69
CA THR A 732 3.28 -10.53 8.27
C THR A 732 2.04 -10.23 7.46
N LEU A 733 0.99 -11.06 7.54
CA LEU A 733 -0.29 -10.80 6.89
C LEU A 733 -0.86 -9.44 7.30
N PHE A 734 -0.79 -9.13 8.59
CA PHE A 734 -1.21 -7.85 9.13
C PHE A 734 -0.42 -6.69 8.48
N ALA A 735 0.91 -6.80 8.39
CA ALA A 735 1.77 -5.79 7.81
C ALA A 735 1.49 -5.57 6.31
N TYR A 736 1.30 -6.63 5.53
CA TYR A 736 0.95 -6.55 4.10
C TYR A 736 -0.43 -5.90 3.90
N LEU A 737 -1.44 -6.34 4.64
CA LEU A 737 -2.79 -5.76 4.58
C LEU A 737 -2.77 -4.30 5.00
N PHE A 738 -2.15 -3.98 6.14
CA PHE A 738 -2.05 -2.61 6.66
C PHE A 738 -1.34 -1.67 5.68
N SER A 739 -0.23 -2.13 5.07
CA SER A 739 0.50 -1.37 4.07
C SER A 739 -0.32 -1.17 2.79
N THR A 740 -1.05 -2.19 2.34
CA THR A 740 -1.94 -2.11 1.18
C THR A 740 -3.07 -1.11 1.42
N PHE A 741 -3.68 -1.15 2.61
CA PHE A 741 -4.69 -0.19 3.02
C PHE A 741 -4.16 1.24 3.01
N LEU A 742 -2.95 1.44 3.53
CA LEU A 742 -2.32 2.74 3.58
C LEU A 742 -2.03 3.28 2.18
N PHE A 743 -1.52 2.43 1.29
CA PHE A 743 -1.31 2.77 -0.11
C PHE A 743 -2.63 3.14 -0.80
N MET A 744 -3.68 2.35 -0.60
CA MET A 744 -5.01 2.63 -1.17
C MET A 744 -5.61 3.93 -0.63
N LEU A 745 -5.41 4.24 0.66
CA LEU A 745 -5.83 5.50 1.25
C LEU A 745 -5.05 6.69 0.64
N ALA A 746 -3.73 6.55 0.50
CA ALA A 746 -2.89 7.57 -0.13
C ALA A 746 -3.28 7.79 -1.59
N PHE A 747 -3.52 6.71 -2.34
CA PHE A 747 -4.00 6.75 -3.71
C PHE A 747 -5.38 7.42 -3.83
N TYR A 748 -6.30 7.11 -2.90
CA TYR A 748 -7.61 7.78 -2.81
C TYR A 748 -7.45 9.28 -2.54
N GLN A 749 -6.61 9.67 -1.57
CA GLN A 749 -6.36 11.08 -1.26
C GLN A 749 -5.74 11.82 -2.44
N PHE A 750 -4.77 11.21 -3.10
CA PHE A 750 -4.13 11.75 -4.30
C PHE A 750 -5.12 11.92 -5.45
N SER A 751 -5.92 10.89 -5.73
CA SER A 751 -6.98 10.93 -6.76
C SER A 751 -8.03 11.99 -6.45
N ALA A 752 -8.49 12.06 -5.18
CA ALA A 752 -9.45 13.07 -4.74
C ALA A 752 -8.87 14.49 -4.87
N LEU A 753 -7.58 14.68 -4.60
CA LEU A 753 -6.89 15.95 -4.74
C LEU A 753 -6.78 16.38 -6.21
N ILE A 754 -6.45 15.45 -7.13
CA ILE A 754 -6.46 15.69 -8.58
C ILE A 754 -7.86 16.06 -9.08
N ILE A 755 -8.89 15.33 -8.63
CA ILE A 755 -10.28 15.60 -9.00
C ILE A 755 -10.73 16.97 -8.49
N ARG A 756 -10.36 17.33 -7.25
CA ARG A 756 -10.67 18.65 -6.66
C ARG A 756 -9.95 19.80 -7.36
N SER A 757 -8.68 19.61 -7.74
CA SER A 757 -7.90 20.61 -8.47
C SER A 757 -8.33 20.74 -9.94
N ARG A 758 -9.21 19.84 -10.42
CA ARG A 758 -9.65 19.77 -11.83
C ARG A 758 -8.45 19.71 -12.78
N PHE A 759 -7.39 19.01 -12.39
CA PHE A 759 -6.13 18.92 -13.13
C PHE A 759 -5.42 20.27 -13.39
N HIS A 760 -5.79 21.36 -12.70
CA HIS A 760 -5.09 22.65 -12.79
C HIS A 760 -3.97 22.73 -11.74
N TRP A 761 -2.73 22.92 -12.19
CA TRP A 761 -1.54 22.98 -11.32
C TRP A 761 -1.60 24.10 -10.27
N SER A 762 -2.17 25.26 -10.61
CA SER A 762 -2.34 26.39 -9.67
C SER A 762 -3.31 26.06 -8.54
N ALA A 763 -4.44 25.41 -8.85
CA ALA A 763 -5.42 24.96 -7.87
C ALA A 763 -4.84 23.86 -6.97
N LEU A 764 -4.03 22.94 -7.54
CA LEU A 764 -3.31 21.91 -6.81
C LEU A 764 -2.42 22.52 -5.72
N ARG A 765 -1.64 23.55 -6.07
CA ARG A 765 -0.73 24.26 -5.16
C ARG A 765 -1.48 24.96 -4.03
N GLN A 766 -2.67 25.49 -4.31
CA GLN A 766 -3.53 26.13 -3.32
C GLN A 766 -4.17 25.13 -2.35
N THR A 767 -4.56 23.94 -2.82
CA THR A 767 -5.05 22.83 -1.96
C THR A 767 -3.95 22.14 -1.15
N MET A 768 -2.68 22.30 -1.53
CA MET A 768 -1.51 21.76 -0.82
C MET A 768 -1.05 22.64 0.35
N GLN A 769 -1.82 23.65 0.77
CA GLN A 769 -1.58 24.33 2.04
C GLN A 769 -1.92 23.39 3.20
N LEU A 770 -0.94 22.56 3.58
CA LEU A 770 -1.06 21.61 4.68
C LEU A 770 -1.20 22.38 5.99
N SER A 771 -2.16 21.97 6.83
CA SER A 771 -2.18 22.40 8.22
C SER A 771 -0.93 21.87 8.93
N ILE A 772 -0.49 22.53 10.01
CA ILE A 772 0.63 22.07 10.86
C ILE A 772 0.42 20.59 11.25
N ARG A 773 -0.81 20.21 11.60
CA ARG A 773 -1.20 18.82 11.87
C ARG A 773 -0.90 17.88 10.71
N SER A 774 -1.37 18.20 9.50
CA SER A 774 -1.17 17.35 8.32
C SER A 774 0.30 17.31 7.88
N GLN A 775 1.03 18.40 8.06
CA GLN A 775 2.44 18.50 7.72
C GLN A 775 3.29 17.61 8.63
N ILE A 776 3.07 17.66 9.96
CA ILE A 776 3.79 16.79 10.92
C ILE A 776 3.52 15.31 10.58
N HIS A 777 2.25 14.93 10.43
CA HIS A 777 1.91 13.55 10.06
C HIS A 777 2.56 13.14 8.74
N SER A 778 2.39 13.90 7.66
CA SER A 778 2.91 13.52 6.35
C SER A 778 4.44 13.45 6.32
N THR A 779 5.13 14.34 7.05
CA THR A 779 6.60 14.35 7.12
C THR A 779 7.12 13.11 7.85
N ILE A 780 6.55 12.77 9.00
CA ILE A 780 6.94 11.58 9.76
C ILE A 780 6.71 10.31 8.92
N LEU A 781 5.54 10.19 8.29
CA LEU A 781 5.22 9.03 7.45
C LEU A 781 6.15 8.93 6.23
N MET A 782 6.48 10.05 5.58
CA MET A 782 7.40 10.10 4.44
C MET A 782 8.83 9.72 4.84
N VAL A 783 9.33 10.22 5.97
CA VAL A 783 10.66 9.86 6.49
C VAL A 783 10.72 8.38 6.81
N SER A 784 9.71 7.83 7.49
CA SER A 784 9.64 6.39 7.77
C SER A 784 9.63 5.54 6.50
N LEU A 785 8.88 5.96 5.47
CA LEU A 785 8.81 5.24 4.19
C LEU A 785 10.14 5.32 3.41
N LEU A 786 10.77 6.49 3.35
CA LEU A 786 12.04 6.70 2.65
C LEU A 786 13.17 5.88 3.28
N SER A 787 13.31 5.94 4.62
CA SER A 787 14.31 5.17 5.36
C SER A 787 14.16 3.67 5.10
N PHE A 788 12.93 3.18 4.98
CA PHE A 788 12.69 1.79 4.60
C PHE A 788 13.18 1.47 3.20
N CYS A 789 12.81 2.24 2.17
CA CYS A 789 13.25 1.95 0.81
C CYS A 789 14.77 1.88 0.71
N VAL A 790 15.47 2.78 1.42
CA VAL A 790 16.94 2.79 1.48
C VAL A 790 17.48 1.56 2.21
N ILE A 791 16.99 1.26 3.42
CA ILE A 791 17.45 0.10 4.21
C ILE A 791 17.15 -1.22 3.49
N GLY A 792 15.93 -1.37 2.96
CA GLY A 792 15.49 -2.56 2.24
C GLY A 792 16.36 -2.84 1.01
N VAL A 793 16.61 -1.83 0.16
CA VAL A 793 17.51 -1.97 -0.99
C VAL A 793 18.94 -2.28 -0.55
N ALA A 794 19.47 -1.55 0.43
CA ALA A 794 20.84 -1.76 0.91
C ALA A 794 21.04 -3.18 1.47
N THR A 795 20.09 -3.70 2.23
CA THR A 795 20.22 -5.03 2.82
C THR A 795 19.93 -6.16 1.83
N ILE A 796 19.02 -6.00 0.87
CA ILE A 796 18.87 -6.97 -0.24
C ILE A 796 20.19 -7.08 -1.02
N LEU A 797 20.82 -5.94 -1.35
CA LEU A 797 22.14 -5.94 -1.99
C LEU A 797 23.21 -6.61 -1.11
N PHE A 798 23.19 -6.37 0.20
CA PHE A 798 24.08 -7.04 1.15
C PHE A 798 23.89 -8.57 1.15
N PHE A 799 22.65 -9.07 1.20
CA PHE A 799 22.38 -10.52 1.19
C PHE A 799 22.75 -11.15 -0.14
N ILE A 800 22.45 -10.52 -1.29
CA ILE A 800 22.88 -11.03 -2.61
C ILE A 800 24.41 -11.16 -2.65
N ASN A 801 25.14 -10.12 -2.24
CA ASN A 801 26.60 -10.14 -2.22
C ASN A 801 27.15 -11.17 -1.23
N ARG A 802 26.57 -11.26 -0.02
CA ARG A 802 26.97 -12.23 1.00
C ARG A 802 26.73 -13.66 0.53
N TYR A 803 25.59 -13.92 -0.08
CA TYR A 803 25.19 -15.23 -0.56
C TYR A 803 26.07 -15.70 -1.71
N GLN A 804 26.30 -14.84 -2.71
CA GLN A 804 27.23 -15.12 -3.81
C GLN A 804 28.62 -15.46 -3.29
N ARG A 805 29.13 -14.70 -2.30
CA ARG A 805 30.43 -14.96 -1.68
C ARG A 805 30.45 -16.30 -0.93
N ASN A 806 29.43 -16.60 -0.14
CA ASN A 806 29.35 -17.86 0.62
C ASN A 806 29.28 -19.09 -0.31
N ASN A 807 28.52 -19.01 -1.40
CA ASN A 807 28.46 -20.07 -2.39
C ASN A 807 29.79 -20.26 -3.12
N GLN A 808 30.47 -19.16 -3.48
CA GLN A 808 31.80 -19.25 -4.08
C GLN A 808 32.83 -19.90 -3.13
N ASP A 809 32.79 -19.56 -1.84
CA ASP A 809 33.67 -20.16 -0.81
C ASP A 809 33.36 -21.64 -0.58
N ARG A 810 32.07 -22.02 -0.60
CA ARG A 810 31.62 -23.42 -0.54
C ARG A 810 32.10 -24.22 -1.74
N LEU A 811 31.93 -23.69 -2.96
CA LEU A 811 32.39 -24.35 -4.19
C LEU A 811 33.91 -24.49 -4.23
N THR A 812 34.64 -23.48 -3.76
CA THR A 812 36.09 -23.55 -3.68
C THR A 812 36.54 -24.67 -2.75
N ARG A 813 35.91 -24.83 -1.58
CA ARG A 813 36.19 -25.94 -0.66
C ARG A 813 35.87 -27.30 -1.27
N ALA A 814 34.72 -27.44 -1.93
CA ALA A 814 34.34 -28.68 -2.62
C ALA A 814 35.34 -29.03 -3.73
N MET A 815 35.70 -28.05 -4.57
CA MET A 815 36.68 -28.22 -5.65
C MET A 815 38.04 -28.66 -5.11
N GLN A 816 38.53 -28.06 -4.02
CA GLN A 816 39.81 -28.46 -3.40
C GLN A 816 39.80 -29.91 -2.91
N ILE A 817 38.70 -30.36 -2.29
CA ILE A 817 38.55 -31.75 -1.85
C ILE A 817 38.61 -32.69 -3.07
N MET A 818 37.83 -32.39 -4.12
CA MET A 818 37.74 -33.22 -5.32
C MET A 818 39.07 -33.27 -6.09
N VAL A 819 39.71 -32.12 -6.31
CA VAL A 819 41.02 -32.03 -6.97
C VAL A 819 42.05 -32.88 -6.21
N ASN A 820 42.11 -32.75 -4.89
CA ASN A 820 43.04 -33.54 -4.07
C ASN A 820 42.80 -35.05 -4.20
N GLN A 821 41.54 -35.49 -4.20
CA GLN A 821 41.21 -36.91 -4.32
C GLN A 821 41.49 -37.46 -5.73
N VAL A 822 41.12 -36.74 -6.79
CA VAL A 822 41.41 -37.12 -8.18
C VAL A 822 42.91 -37.16 -8.40
N GLN A 823 43.65 -36.14 -7.95
CA GLN A 823 45.10 -36.07 -8.09
C GLN A 823 45.80 -37.18 -7.29
N THR A 824 45.31 -37.53 -6.10
CA THR A 824 45.81 -38.68 -5.33
C THR A 824 45.60 -40.00 -6.07
N SER A 825 44.46 -40.17 -6.73
CA SER A 825 44.12 -41.39 -7.47
C SER A 825 44.98 -41.54 -8.72
N ILE A 826 45.16 -40.47 -9.49
CA ILE A 826 46.07 -40.42 -10.65
C ILE A 826 47.51 -40.75 -10.20
N ASN A 827 47.97 -40.15 -9.09
CA ASN A 827 49.31 -40.39 -8.56
C ASN A 827 49.55 -41.81 -8.02
N ARG A 828 48.48 -42.54 -7.64
CA ARG A 828 48.56 -43.92 -7.15
C ARG A 828 48.58 -44.94 -8.28
N GLN A 829 47.84 -44.71 -9.35
CA GLN A 829 47.72 -45.67 -10.45
C GLN A 829 48.95 -45.70 -11.37
N HIS A 830 49.74 -44.62 -11.49
CA HIS A 830 50.84 -44.56 -12.46
C HIS A 830 52.18 -44.05 -11.85
N PRO A 831 53.22 -44.90 -11.75
CA PRO A 831 54.60 -44.47 -11.47
C PRO A 831 55.21 -43.72 -12.68
N PRO A 832 56.32 -42.99 -12.48
CA PRO A 832 56.88 -42.06 -13.44
C PRO A 832 57.82 -42.79 -14.41
N ASP A 833 57.31 -43.34 -15.51
CA ASP A 833 58.20 -43.62 -16.65
C ASP A 833 57.64 -43.02 -17.93
N ASP A 834 58.52 -42.27 -18.59
CA ASP A 834 58.26 -41.41 -19.74
C ASP A 834 57.81 -42.25 -20.95
N SER A 835 56.52 -42.22 -21.27
CA SER A 835 56.05 -42.27 -22.66
C SER A 835 54.59 -41.78 -22.74
N LEU A 836 54.27 -41.16 -23.87
CA LEU A 836 53.03 -40.46 -24.16
C LEU A 836 51.78 -41.27 -23.78
N PHE A 837 50.97 -40.74 -22.88
CA PHE A 837 49.72 -41.39 -22.51
C PHE A 837 48.63 -40.36 -22.22
N TYR A 838 47.89 -40.01 -23.29
CA TYR A 838 46.61 -39.30 -23.24
C TYR A 838 45.45 -40.21 -22.75
N GLU A 839 45.62 -41.53 -22.77
CA GLU A 839 44.54 -42.49 -22.49
C GLU A 839 44.35 -42.95 -21.03
N PRO A 840 45.35 -43.04 -20.13
CA PRO A 840 45.16 -43.76 -18.88
C PRO A 840 44.64 -42.90 -17.71
N VAL A 841 44.59 -41.56 -17.87
CA VAL A 841 43.87 -40.66 -16.95
C VAL A 841 42.36 -40.89 -17.00
N PHE A 842 41.84 -41.40 -18.12
CA PHE A 842 40.41 -41.62 -18.37
C PHE A 842 40.03 -43.11 -18.37
N SER A 843 40.67 -43.90 -17.49
CA SER A 843 40.35 -45.33 -17.32
C SER A 843 38.96 -45.56 -16.69
N GLU A 844 38.37 -46.75 -16.86
CA GLU A 844 37.11 -47.14 -16.20
C GLU A 844 37.14 -46.90 -14.68
N GLY A 845 38.30 -47.08 -14.04
CA GLY A 845 38.48 -46.79 -12.62
C GLY A 845 38.33 -45.30 -12.26
N MET A 846 38.69 -44.38 -13.17
CA MET A 846 38.47 -42.95 -12.98
C MET A 846 36.98 -42.59 -13.08
N GLU A 847 36.27 -43.22 -14.02
CA GLU A 847 34.81 -43.02 -14.15
C GLU A 847 34.09 -43.47 -12.88
N GLN A 848 34.47 -44.62 -12.33
CA GLN A 848 33.92 -45.11 -11.06
C GLN A 848 34.25 -44.17 -9.89
N LEU A 849 35.49 -43.68 -9.79
CA LEU A 849 35.89 -42.72 -8.76
C LEU A 849 35.05 -41.43 -8.83
N ILE A 850 34.91 -40.85 -10.01
CA ILE A 850 34.12 -39.63 -10.21
C ILE A 850 32.65 -39.87 -9.83
N ARG A 851 32.11 -41.05 -10.14
CA ARG A 851 30.76 -41.46 -9.75
C ARG A 851 30.60 -41.58 -8.23
N GLU A 852 31.50 -42.30 -7.56
CA GLU A 852 31.49 -42.47 -6.09
C GLU A 852 31.64 -41.11 -5.38
N MET A 853 32.54 -40.24 -5.85
CA MET A 853 32.72 -38.90 -5.29
C MET A 853 31.48 -38.04 -5.45
N SER A 854 30.83 -38.10 -6.60
CA SER A 854 29.56 -37.42 -6.85
C SER A 854 28.45 -37.93 -5.93
N GLU A 855 28.43 -39.22 -5.59
CA GLU A 855 27.46 -39.79 -4.65
C GLU A 855 27.73 -39.38 -3.20
N VAL A 856 28.99 -39.40 -2.75
CA VAL A 856 29.38 -39.03 -1.37
C VAL A 856 29.14 -37.54 -1.10
N HIS A 857 29.45 -36.68 -2.08
CA HIS A 857 29.35 -35.22 -1.92
C HIS A 857 28.05 -34.63 -2.48
N GLY A 858 27.24 -35.41 -3.18
CA GLY A 858 25.94 -34.97 -3.73
C GLY A 858 26.00 -33.97 -4.87
N MET A 859 27.18 -33.76 -5.48
CA MET A 859 27.43 -32.76 -6.54
C MET A 859 27.77 -33.44 -7.87
N ASP A 860 27.42 -32.81 -8.99
CA ASP A 860 27.88 -33.25 -10.30
C ASP A 860 29.34 -32.90 -10.52
N VAL A 861 30.08 -33.79 -11.18
CA VAL A 861 31.50 -33.63 -11.45
C VAL A 861 31.77 -34.03 -12.90
N ASN A 862 32.41 -33.12 -13.64
CA ASN A 862 32.78 -33.34 -15.03
C ASN A 862 34.30 -33.22 -15.19
N LEU A 863 34.89 -34.09 -16.00
CA LEU A 863 36.31 -34.10 -16.30
C LEU A 863 36.52 -33.90 -17.79
N TYR A 864 37.24 -32.82 -18.12
CA TYR A 864 37.60 -32.43 -19.47
C TYR A 864 39.07 -32.74 -19.74
N ASP A 865 39.40 -33.04 -20.99
CA ASP A 865 40.78 -33.13 -21.46
C ASP A 865 41.42 -31.74 -21.61
N THR A 866 42.73 -31.73 -21.94
CA THR A 866 43.51 -30.49 -22.13
C THR A 866 43.07 -29.66 -23.33
N VAL A 867 42.28 -30.23 -24.25
CA VAL A 867 41.67 -29.53 -25.40
C VAL A 867 40.20 -29.16 -25.14
N GLY A 868 39.76 -29.22 -23.87
CA GLY A 868 38.44 -28.78 -23.43
C GLY A 868 37.28 -29.68 -23.87
N GLY A 869 37.55 -30.92 -24.28
CA GLY A 869 36.56 -31.94 -24.57
C GLY A 869 36.17 -32.74 -23.33
N LEU A 870 34.86 -32.93 -23.10
CA LEU A 870 34.34 -33.75 -22.01
C LEU A 870 34.70 -35.22 -22.22
N ARG A 871 35.30 -35.84 -21.20
CA ARG A 871 35.67 -37.27 -21.22
C ARG A 871 34.86 -38.08 -20.22
N VAL A 872 34.79 -37.61 -18.97
CA VAL A 872 34.06 -38.29 -17.89
C VAL A 872 33.05 -37.33 -17.30
N THR A 873 31.86 -37.82 -17.02
CA THR A 873 30.83 -37.08 -16.28
C THR A 873 30.19 -38.01 -15.27
N SER A 874 29.95 -37.51 -14.05
CA SER A 874 29.19 -38.24 -13.03
C SER A 874 27.72 -38.46 -13.41
N ASN A 875 27.28 -37.88 -14.53
CA ASN A 875 25.91 -37.85 -14.99
C ASN A 875 25.69 -38.69 -16.27
N GLN A 876 26.54 -39.69 -16.53
CA GLN A 876 26.46 -40.55 -17.72
C GLN A 876 25.07 -41.17 -17.92
N ASP A 877 24.39 -41.49 -16.83
CA ASP A 877 23.08 -42.16 -16.87
C ASP A 877 21.92 -41.21 -17.22
N MET A 878 22.15 -39.88 -17.22
CA MET A 878 21.16 -38.87 -17.62
C MET A 878 21.72 -38.02 -18.74
N ASN A 879 20.99 -38.08 -19.84
CA ASN A 879 21.41 -37.73 -21.19
C ASN A 879 21.72 -36.23 -21.41
N ILE A 880 22.15 -35.36 -20.47
CA ILE A 880 22.25 -33.89 -20.70
C ILE A 880 23.22 -33.55 -21.82
N TYR A 881 24.43 -34.12 -21.78
CA TYR A 881 25.44 -33.88 -22.80
C TYR A 881 25.16 -34.67 -24.08
N SER A 882 24.70 -35.92 -23.99
CA SER A 882 24.40 -36.76 -25.16
C SER A 882 23.06 -36.43 -25.85
N SER A 883 22.09 -35.82 -25.15
CA SER A 883 20.86 -35.23 -25.73
C SER A 883 21.10 -33.81 -26.26
N GLY A 884 22.31 -33.27 -26.09
CA GLY A 884 22.72 -31.96 -26.58
C GLY A 884 22.14 -30.77 -25.83
N VAL A 885 21.54 -30.95 -24.65
CA VAL A 885 21.13 -29.82 -23.80
C VAL A 885 22.34 -28.96 -23.45
N LEU A 886 23.49 -29.59 -23.19
CA LEU A 886 24.81 -28.96 -23.08
C LEU A 886 25.75 -29.50 -24.14
N SER A 887 26.69 -28.66 -24.57
CA SER A 887 27.81 -29.07 -25.41
C SER A 887 28.80 -29.91 -24.61
N THR A 888 29.47 -30.85 -25.30
CA THR A 888 30.60 -31.60 -24.74
C THR A 888 31.87 -30.75 -24.63
N LYS A 889 31.83 -29.50 -25.09
CA LYS A 889 32.94 -28.55 -24.98
C LYS A 889 32.85 -27.74 -23.69
N MET A 890 33.99 -27.55 -23.05
CA MET A 890 34.14 -26.74 -21.84
C MET A 890 33.71 -25.29 -22.09
N ASN A 891 33.29 -24.58 -21.05
CA ASN A 891 33.06 -23.15 -21.14
C ASN A 891 34.30 -22.43 -21.72
N PRO A 892 34.18 -21.68 -22.83
CA PRO A 892 35.33 -21.10 -23.52
C PRO A 892 36.08 -20.07 -22.68
N LEU A 893 35.38 -19.34 -21.80
CA LEU A 893 36.01 -18.39 -20.88
C LEU A 893 36.79 -19.12 -19.77
N ALA A 894 36.24 -20.22 -19.25
CA ALA A 894 36.93 -21.04 -18.28
C ALA A 894 38.16 -21.71 -18.90
N TYR A 895 38.03 -22.25 -20.12
CA TYR A 895 39.14 -22.81 -20.88
C TYR A 895 40.26 -21.78 -21.07
N TYR A 896 39.93 -20.57 -21.51
CA TYR A 896 40.91 -19.50 -21.68
C TYR A 896 41.68 -19.16 -20.40
N ARG A 897 40.95 -19.02 -19.28
CA ARG A 897 41.56 -18.66 -18.00
C ARG A 897 42.44 -19.77 -17.41
N LEU A 898 42.06 -21.03 -17.60
CA LEU A 898 42.84 -22.15 -17.08
C LEU A 898 44.01 -22.55 -17.97
N TYR A 899 43.83 -22.51 -19.29
CA TYR A 899 44.83 -22.92 -20.27
C TYR A 899 45.79 -21.78 -20.63
N HIS A 900 45.29 -20.59 -20.99
CA HIS A 900 46.15 -19.47 -21.42
C HIS A 900 46.67 -18.60 -20.28
N LEU A 901 45.84 -18.33 -19.26
CA LEU A 901 46.27 -17.53 -18.10
C LEU A 901 46.81 -18.39 -16.95
N GLU A 902 46.83 -19.72 -17.10
CA GLU A 902 47.32 -20.71 -16.13
C GLU A 902 46.74 -20.56 -14.71
N GLN A 903 45.50 -20.05 -14.59
CA GLN A 903 44.86 -19.85 -13.30
C GLN A 903 44.67 -21.20 -12.56
N ILE A 904 44.82 -21.19 -11.24
CA ILE A 904 44.65 -22.38 -10.39
C ILE A 904 43.17 -22.80 -10.27
N GLN A 905 42.26 -21.87 -10.51
CA GLN A 905 40.82 -22.11 -10.53
C GLN A 905 40.12 -20.92 -11.19
N THR A 906 38.91 -21.14 -11.68
CA THR A 906 38.04 -20.05 -12.13
C THR A 906 36.59 -20.40 -11.85
N VAL A 907 35.79 -19.37 -11.55
CA VAL A 907 34.36 -19.49 -11.32
C VAL A 907 33.64 -18.70 -12.39
N THR A 908 32.72 -19.35 -13.08
CA THR A 908 31.93 -18.76 -14.18
C THR A 908 30.45 -18.84 -13.87
N ASN A 909 29.72 -17.77 -14.23
CA ASN A 909 28.27 -17.81 -14.32
C ASN A 909 27.90 -18.43 -15.67
N GLU A 910 27.13 -19.50 -15.64
CA GLU A 910 26.63 -20.22 -16.80
C GLU A 910 25.10 -20.25 -16.79
N GLN A 911 24.48 -20.44 -17.96
CA GLN A 911 23.03 -20.43 -18.11
C GLN A 911 22.60 -21.54 -19.04
N VAL A 912 21.62 -22.36 -18.63
CA VAL A 912 20.96 -23.37 -19.48
C VAL A 912 19.44 -23.20 -19.37
N GLY A 913 18.77 -23.00 -20.51
CA GLY A 913 17.35 -22.67 -20.51
C GLY A 913 17.09 -21.37 -19.75
N LYS A 914 16.26 -21.43 -18.69
CA LYS A 914 16.02 -20.31 -17.76
C LYS A 914 16.87 -20.35 -16.49
N LEU A 915 17.70 -21.38 -16.33
CA LEU A 915 18.45 -21.63 -15.10
C LEU A 915 19.84 -21.01 -15.19
N ASP A 916 20.15 -20.07 -14.29
CA ASP A 916 21.50 -19.54 -14.10
C ASP A 916 22.19 -20.26 -12.95
N TYR A 917 23.45 -20.66 -13.14
CA TYR A 917 24.20 -21.41 -12.15
C TYR A 917 25.67 -21.01 -12.13
N LEU A 918 26.31 -21.30 -11.00
CA LEU A 918 27.76 -21.12 -10.84
C LEU A 918 28.46 -22.41 -11.19
N SER A 919 29.56 -22.29 -11.91
CA SER A 919 30.40 -23.40 -12.33
C SER A 919 31.84 -23.10 -11.92
N ILE A 920 32.45 -23.99 -11.15
CA ILE A 920 33.86 -23.86 -10.77
C ILE A 920 34.69 -24.86 -11.59
N TYR A 921 35.83 -24.40 -12.09
CA TYR A 921 36.78 -25.21 -12.83
C TYR A 921 38.16 -25.14 -12.19
N SER A 922 38.88 -26.25 -12.19
CA SER A 922 40.27 -26.32 -11.71
C SER A 922 41.09 -27.32 -12.52
N PRO A 923 42.35 -27.03 -12.87
CA PRO A 923 43.23 -27.97 -13.55
C PRO A 923 43.71 -29.04 -12.59
N ILE A 924 43.61 -30.30 -13.01
CA ILE A 924 44.29 -31.42 -12.38
C ILE A 924 45.73 -31.42 -12.88
N ARG A 925 46.69 -31.34 -11.95
CA ARG A 925 48.11 -31.20 -12.28
C ARG A 925 48.88 -32.48 -11.98
N ASN A 926 49.82 -32.82 -12.84
CA ASN A 926 50.79 -33.88 -12.55
C ASN A 926 51.85 -33.40 -11.54
N LYS A 927 52.74 -34.31 -11.10
CA LYS A 927 53.86 -33.97 -10.18
C LYS A 927 54.84 -32.94 -10.76
N ARG A 928 54.89 -32.78 -12.09
CA ARG A 928 55.69 -31.76 -12.79
C ARG A 928 54.96 -30.41 -12.88
N GLY A 929 53.76 -30.27 -12.30
CA GLY A 929 52.99 -29.02 -12.26
C GLY A 929 52.16 -28.74 -13.52
N HIS A 930 52.22 -29.57 -14.56
CA HIS A 930 51.48 -29.38 -15.81
C HIS A 930 50.03 -29.88 -15.68
N ALA A 931 49.08 -29.16 -16.25
CA ALA A 931 47.68 -29.57 -16.30
C ALA A 931 47.51 -30.79 -17.24
N VAL A 932 46.89 -31.85 -16.74
CA VAL A 932 46.60 -33.08 -17.49
C VAL A 932 45.11 -33.26 -17.79
N ALA A 933 44.24 -32.59 -17.02
CA ALA A 933 42.80 -32.56 -17.23
C ALA A 933 42.22 -31.32 -16.53
N PHE A 934 40.99 -30.93 -16.86
CA PHE A 934 40.25 -29.89 -16.14
C PHE A 934 39.04 -30.50 -15.45
N LEU A 935 38.94 -30.30 -14.14
CA LEU A 935 37.80 -30.71 -13.34
C LEU A 935 36.79 -29.57 -13.29
N ASN A 936 35.51 -29.91 -13.35
CA ASN A 936 34.40 -28.99 -13.27
C ASN A 936 33.36 -29.49 -12.28
N ILE A 937 32.87 -28.57 -11.44
CA ILE A 937 31.76 -28.81 -10.53
C ILE A 937 30.74 -27.69 -10.75
N PRO A 938 29.59 -27.98 -11.38
CA PRO A 938 28.52 -27.02 -11.48
C PRO A 938 27.59 -27.06 -10.25
N SER A 939 27.03 -25.92 -9.87
CA SER A 939 26.25 -25.74 -8.64
C SER A 939 24.93 -25.01 -8.85
N TYR A 940 23.85 -25.71 -8.52
CA TYR A 940 22.47 -25.32 -8.83
C TYR A 940 21.63 -25.00 -7.60
N SER A 941 22.07 -25.44 -6.42
CA SER A 941 21.41 -25.21 -5.12
C SER A 941 21.25 -23.73 -4.75
N SER A 942 21.81 -22.82 -5.57
CA SER A 942 21.97 -21.42 -5.20
C SER A 942 20.70 -20.57 -5.25
N GLN A 943 19.75 -20.87 -6.16
CA GLN A 943 18.68 -19.90 -6.42
C GLN A 943 17.50 -20.00 -5.44
N THR A 944 17.09 -21.21 -5.08
CA THR A 944 15.94 -21.43 -4.20
C THR A 944 16.26 -21.03 -2.76
N GLU A 945 17.45 -21.39 -2.28
CA GLU A 945 17.97 -20.96 -0.98
C GLU A 945 18.13 -19.43 -0.91
N LEU A 946 18.71 -18.79 -1.94
CA LEU A 946 18.79 -17.33 -2.03
C LEU A 946 17.42 -16.68 -2.00
N LYS A 947 16.47 -17.17 -2.80
CA LYS A 947 15.09 -16.66 -2.82
C LYS A 947 14.43 -16.81 -1.45
N GLN A 948 14.69 -17.91 -0.74
CA GLN A 948 14.14 -18.14 0.60
C GLN A 948 14.80 -17.23 1.66
N GLU A 949 16.12 -17.06 1.64
CA GLU A 949 16.82 -16.12 2.52
C GLU A 949 16.34 -14.68 2.29
N ILE A 950 16.25 -14.26 1.02
CA ILE A 950 15.69 -12.95 0.64
C ILE A 950 14.23 -12.85 1.10
N SER A 951 13.42 -13.90 0.94
CA SER A 951 12.00 -13.88 1.39
C SER A 951 11.90 -13.71 2.90
N ASN A 952 12.62 -14.52 3.69
CA ASN A 952 12.65 -14.43 5.15
C ASN A 952 13.09 -13.02 5.60
N PHE A 953 14.08 -12.45 4.90
CA PHE A 953 14.54 -11.09 5.18
C PHE A 953 13.48 -10.03 4.83
N VAL A 954 12.93 -10.06 3.62
CA VAL A 954 11.90 -9.11 3.17
C VAL A 954 10.69 -9.14 4.10
N VAL A 955 10.26 -10.33 4.53
CA VAL A 955 9.21 -10.52 5.54
C VAL A 955 9.57 -9.81 6.85
N THR A 956 10.79 -10.03 7.36
CA THR A 956 11.27 -9.38 8.58
C THR A 956 11.26 -7.85 8.46
N VAL A 957 11.71 -7.32 7.32
CA VAL A 957 11.71 -5.87 7.10
C VAL A 957 10.29 -5.33 6.98
N ILE A 958 9.39 -5.98 6.23
CA ILE A 958 7.99 -5.57 6.11
C ILE A 958 7.32 -5.47 7.48
N ASN A 959 7.55 -6.45 8.34
CA ASN A 959 7.06 -6.44 9.72
C ASN A 959 7.63 -5.28 10.53
N LEU A 960 8.94 -5.07 10.46
CA LEU A 960 9.61 -3.97 11.14
C LEU A 960 9.07 -2.61 10.69
N ILE A 961 8.82 -2.41 9.39
CA ILE A 961 8.24 -1.15 8.86
C ILE A 961 6.85 -0.94 9.41
N ALA A 962 5.97 -1.95 9.33
CA ALA A 962 4.60 -1.79 9.78
C ALA A 962 4.57 -1.38 11.25
N PHE A 963 5.48 -1.95 12.06
CA PHE A 963 5.67 -1.59 13.45
C PHE A 963 6.22 -0.17 13.64
N ILE A 964 7.31 0.20 12.95
CA ILE A 964 7.88 1.56 12.99
C ILE A 964 6.85 2.59 12.57
N PHE A 965 6.08 2.31 11.52
CA PHE A 965 5.05 3.19 11.00
C PHE A 965 3.90 3.38 12.00
N LEU A 966 3.51 2.32 12.70
CA LEU A 966 2.50 2.38 13.76
C LEU A 966 2.98 3.22 14.94
N ILE A 967 4.22 3.00 15.39
CA ILE A 967 4.85 3.81 16.45
C ILE A 967 4.98 5.26 16.02
N ALA A 968 5.50 5.51 14.82
CA ALA A 968 5.71 6.85 14.28
C ALA A 968 4.37 7.59 14.12
N GLY A 969 3.33 6.92 13.65
CA GLY A 969 1.96 7.43 13.60
C GLY A 969 1.41 7.77 14.99
N GLY A 970 1.59 6.88 15.97
CA GLY A 970 1.20 7.11 17.37
C GLY A 970 1.91 8.32 17.99
N ILE A 971 3.23 8.40 17.85
CA ILE A 971 4.04 9.54 18.30
C ILE A 971 3.59 10.82 17.60
N ALA A 972 3.38 10.80 16.28
CA ALA A 972 2.91 11.94 15.52
C ALA A 972 1.56 12.47 16.04
N LEU A 973 0.65 11.57 16.44
CA LEU A 973 -0.64 11.94 17.01
C LEU A 973 -0.51 12.60 18.37
N LEU A 974 0.32 12.03 19.26
CA LEU A 974 0.58 12.59 20.58
C LEU A 974 1.20 13.98 20.47
N ILE A 975 2.23 14.13 19.63
CA ILE A 975 2.89 15.42 19.39
C ILE A 975 1.90 16.44 18.83
N THR A 976 1.13 16.06 17.80
CA THR A 976 0.24 16.99 17.12
C THR A 976 -0.91 17.46 17.99
N ASN A 977 -1.53 16.55 18.76
CA ASN A 977 -2.59 16.93 19.69
C ASN A 977 -2.08 17.87 20.79
N ARG A 978 -0.89 17.57 21.33
CA ARG A 978 -0.24 18.44 22.32
C ARG A 978 0.01 19.84 21.78
N ILE A 979 0.62 19.97 20.59
CA ILE A 979 0.93 21.26 19.97
C ILE A 979 -0.36 22.04 19.63
N THR A 980 -1.33 21.38 19.00
CA THR A 980 -2.57 22.05 18.53
C THR A 980 -3.38 22.60 19.72
N GLN A 981 -3.44 21.87 20.83
CA GLN A 981 -4.16 22.30 22.03
C GLN A 981 -3.54 23.56 22.64
N SER A 982 -2.20 23.63 22.70
CA SER A 982 -1.48 24.80 23.20
C SER A 982 -1.77 26.05 22.36
N PHE A 983 -1.75 25.95 21.03
CA PHE A 983 -2.12 27.08 20.15
C PHE A 983 -3.58 27.51 20.30
N THR A 984 -4.49 26.56 20.55
CA THR A 984 -5.92 26.88 20.69
C THR A 984 -6.19 27.77 21.90
N ILE A 985 -5.51 27.50 23.03
CA ILE A 985 -5.61 28.32 24.25
C ILE A 985 -5.13 29.75 23.98
N ILE A 986 -3.96 29.89 23.36
CA ILE A 986 -3.37 31.21 23.05
C ILE A 986 -4.27 31.98 22.07
N SER A 987 -4.73 31.32 21.01
CA SER A 987 -5.62 31.93 20.03
C SER A 987 -6.94 32.39 20.65
N GLN A 988 -7.49 31.64 21.60
CA GLN A 988 -8.72 32.02 22.29
C GLN A 988 -8.49 33.26 23.16
N LYS A 989 -7.42 33.27 23.96
CA LYS A 989 -7.08 34.39 24.84
C LYS A 989 -6.79 35.67 24.06
N MET A 990 -6.05 35.58 22.96
CA MET A 990 -5.85 36.71 22.04
C MET A 990 -7.16 37.30 21.50
N ARG A 991 -8.19 36.47 21.27
CA ARG A 991 -9.50 36.92 20.78
C ARG A 991 -10.35 37.58 21.88
N GLU A 992 -10.06 37.30 23.14
CA GLU A 992 -10.77 37.85 24.31
C GLU A 992 -10.25 39.25 24.71
N VAL A 993 -9.09 39.70 24.19
CA VAL A 993 -8.48 41.00 24.51
C VAL A 993 -9.39 42.18 24.12
N ASN A 994 -9.67 43.09 25.07
CA ASN A 994 -10.51 44.26 24.88
C ASN A 994 -10.04 45.46 25.74
N LEU A 995 -10.22 46.69 25.25
CA LEU A 995 -9.82 47.94 25.94
C LEU A 995 -10.76 48.37 27.07
N GLY A 996 -11.94 47.74 27.20
CA GLY A 996 -12.95 48.07 28.22
C GLY A 996 -13.10 47.06 29.36
N LYS A 997 -12.24 46.02 29.42
CA LYS A 997 -12.26 44.96 30.44
C LYS A 997 -10.83 44.63 30.86
N GLU A 998 -10.66 44.07 32.06
CA GLU A 998 -9.37 43.51 32.47
C GLU A 998 -9.00 42.33 31.57
N ASN A 999 -7.79 42.39 31.00
CA ASN A 999 -7.28 41.37 30.10
C ASN A 999 -6.52 40.31 30.93
N GLU A 1000 -6.89 39.05 30.79
CA GLU A 1000 -6.23 37.98 31.54
C GLU A 1000 -4.88 37.60 30.93
N TYR A 1001 -3.87 37.49 31.80
CA TYR A 1001 -2.55 36.95 31.46
C TYR A 1001 -2.61 35.44 31.23
N ILE A 1002 -1.81 34.94 30.29
CA ILE A 1002 -1.65 33.50 30.09
C ILE A 1002 -0.54 33.01 31.01
N GLU A 1003 -0.87 32.14 31.95
CA GLU A 1003 0.12 31.43 32.76
C GLU A 1003 0.66 30.20 32.00
N TRP A 1004 1.96 30.21 31.73
CA TRP A 1004 2.63 29.11 31.05
C TRP A 1004 3.85 28.64 31.83
N LYS A 1005 3.80 27.39 32.33
CA LYS A 1005 4.80 26.83 33.26
C LYS A 1005 6.05 26.25 32.56
N ARG A 1006 6.05 26.12 31.23
CA ARG A 1006 7.14 25.48 30.48
C ARG A 1006 7.99 26.52 29.78
N ASP A 1007 9.30 26.30 29.72
CA ASP A 1007 10.20 27.16 28.94
C ASP A 1007 10.45 26.53 27.56
N ASP A 1008 9.45 26.64 26.70
CA ASP A 1008 9.47 26.22 25.30
C ASP A 1008 9.18 27.42 24.37
N GLU A 1009 9.18 27.20 23.06
CA GLU A 1009 8.89 28.23 22.06
C GLU A 1009 7.49 28.84 22.24
N ILE A 1010 6.57 28.06 22.81
CA ILE A 1010 5.23 28.53 23.18
C ILE A 1010 5.30 29.46 24.38
N GLY A 1011 6.16 29.18 25.37
CA GLY A 1011 6.44 30.08 26.48
C GLY A 1011 7.00 31.43 26.04
N VAL A 1012 7.85 31.46 25.01
CA VAL A 1012 8.32 32.73 24.40
C VAL A 1012 7.15 33.52 23.84
N LEU A 1013 6.26 32.86 23.08
CA LEU A 1013 5.07 33.52 22.50
C LEU A 1013 4.12 34.05 23.59
N VAL A 1014 3.93 33.28 24.67
CA VAL A 1014 3.12 33.69 25.82
C VAL A 1014 3.72 34.92 26.51
N ARG A 1015 5.04 35.00 26.69
CA ARG A 1015 5.71 36.17 27.26
C ARG A 1015 5.49 37.42 26.41
N GLU A 1016 5.61 37.30 25.09
CA GLU A 1016 5.36 38.43 24.17
C GLU A 1016 3.87 38.84 24.15
N TYR A 1017 2.95 37.88 24.24
CA TYR A 1017 1.53 38.18 24.42
C TYR A 1017 1.28 38.95 25.72
N ASN A 1018 1.78 38.46 26.87
CA ASN A 1018 1.60 39.12 28.16
C ASN A 1018 2.20 40.54 28.15
N LYS A 1019 3.36 40.73 27.51
CA LYS A 1019 3.98 42.05 27.33
C LYS A 1019 3.15 43.00 26.47
N MET A 1020 2.49 42.48 25.43
CA MET A 1020 1.55 43.26 24.61
C MET A 1020 0.34 43.72 25.44
N VAL A 1021 -0.22 42.82 26.26
CA VAL A 1021 -1.35 43.13 27.15
C VAL A 1021 -0.98 44.26 28.11
N THR A 1022 0.16 44.17 28.78
CA THR A 1022 0.63 45.24 29.68
C THR A 1022 0.80 46.59 28.96
N LYS A 1023 1.40 46.59 27.75
CA LYS A 1023 1.55 47.83 26.97
C LYS A 1023 0.22 48.44 26.54
N LEU A 1024 -0.78 47.62 26.26
CA LEU A 1024 -2.13 48.09 25.91
C LEU A 1024 -2.79 48.77 27.12
N GLU A 1025 -2.66 48.18 28.30
CA GLU A 1025 -3.14 48.75 29.56
C GLU A 1025 -2.48 50.11 29.84
N ASP A 1026 -1.15 50.19 29.76
CA ASP A 1026 -0.40 51.43 29.94
C ASP A 1026 -0.83 52.53 28.94
N SER A 1027 -1.05 52.15 27.68
CA SER A 1027 -1.45 53.09 26.62
C SER A 1027 -2.88 53.61 26.81
N ALA A 1028 -3.80 52.74 27.25
CA ALA A 1028 -5.18 53.12 27.54
C ALA A 1028 -5.23 54.10 28.72
N GLU A 1029 -4.45 53.87 29.78
CA GLU A 1029 -4.37 54.77 30.92
C GLU A 1029 -3.76 56.13 30.52
N ALA A 1030 -2.68 56.12 29.74
CA ALA A 1030 -2.06 57.35 29.25
C ALA A 1030 -3.01 58.20 28.39
N LEU A 1031 -3.81 57.54 27.54
CA LEU A 1031 -4.82 58.22 26.70
C LEU A 1031 -5.92 58.87 27.57
N ALA A 1032 -6.47 58.12 28.53
CA ALA A 1032 -7.49 58.63 29.44
C ALA A 1032 -7.00 59.83 30.26
N LYS A 1033 -5.72 59.82 30.68
CA LYS A 1033 -5.09 60.95 31.35
C LYS A 1033 -4.96 62.17 30.43
N SER A 1034 -4.55 61.97 29.18
CA SER A 1034 -4.41 63.06 28.20
C SER A 1034 -5.73 63.76 27.88
N GLU A 1035 -6.83 63.01 27.75
CA GLU A 1035 -8.16 63.59 27.53
C GLU A 1035 -8.59 64.48 28.71
N ARG A 1036 -8.38 64.02 29.96
CA ARG A 1036 -8.69 64.81 31.16
C ARG A 1036 -7.88 66.10 31.22
N GLU A 1037 -6.59 66.05 30.95
CA GLU A 1037 -5.72 67.24 30.93
C GLU A 1037 -6.14 68.24 29.85
N GLY A 1038 -6.57 67.75 28.67
CA GLY A 1038 -7.08 68.59 27.59
C GLY A 1038 -8.32 69.38 28.01
N ALA A 1039 -9.31 68.71 28.59
CA ALA A 1039 -10.52 69.34 29.11
C ALA A 1039 -10.22 70.38 30.20
N TRP A 1040 -9.29 70.06 31.10
CA TRP A 1040 -8.85 70.98 32.18
C TRP A 1040 -8.21 72.26 31.64
N ARG A 1041 -7.30 72.16 30.65
CA ARG A 1041 -6.65 73.33 30.05
C ARG A 1041 -7.64 74.30 29.40
N GLN A 1042 -8.67 73.76 28.74
CA GLN A 1042 -9.70 74.58 28.11
C GLN A 1042 -10.50 75.36 29.15
N MET A 1043 -10.88 74.73 30.26
CA MET A 1043 -11.65 75.38 31.33
C MET A 1043 -10.84 76.42 32.11
N ALA A 1044 -9.58 76.14 32.44
CA ALA A 1044 -8.71 77.09 33.14
C ALA A 1044 -8.53 78.41 32.35
N ARG A 1045 -8.42 78.33 31.01
CA ARG A 1045 -8.33 79.51 30.14
C ARG A 1045 -9.57 80.39 30.24
N GLN A 1046 -10.75 79.77 30.34
CA GLN A 1046 -12.01 80.48 30.38
C GLN A 1046 -12.24 81.20 31.72
N VAL A 1047 -11.90 80.58 32.84
CA VAL A 1047 -11.99 81.22 34.17
C VAL A 1047 -11.05 82.42 34.27
N ALA A 1048 -9.86 82.34 33.68
CA ALA A 1048 -8.96 83.49 33.60
C ALA A 1048 -9.59 84.68 32.84
N HIS A 1049 -10.37 84.41 31.79
CA HIS A 1049 -11.10 85.46 31.06
C HIS A 1049 -12.23 86.06 31.89
N GLU A 1050 -13.02 85.24 32.59
CA GLU A 1050 -14.14 85.71 33.41
C GLU A 1050 -13.70 86.47 34.65
N ILE A 1051 -12.52 86.19 35.22
CA ILE A 1051 -11.92 86.98 36.30
C ILE A 1051 -11.40 88.34 35.78
N LYS A 1052 -10.86 88.40 34.56
CA LYS A 1052 -10.34 89.65 33.96
C LYS A 1052 -11.45 90.67 33.69
N ASN A 1053 -12.64 90.20 33.34
CA ASN A 1053 -13.78 91.02 32.96
C ASN A 1053 -14.27 91.99 34.06
N PRO A 1054 -14.46 91.59 35.33
CA PRO A 1054 -14.84 92.51 36.42
C PRO A 1054 -13.65 93.30 36.99
N LEU A 1055 -12.42 92.77 36.94
CA LEU A 1055 -11.21 93.49 37.43
C LEU A 1055 -10.91 94.77 36.67
N THR A 1056 -11.14 94.79 35.35
CA THR A 1056 -10.80 95.95 34.51
C THR A 1056 -11.71 97.15 34.77
N PRO A 1057 -13.05 97.03 34.79
CA PRO A 1057 -13.97 98.09 35.19
C PRO A 1057 -13.76 98.54 36.63
N MET A 1058 -13.51 97.62 37.58
CA MET A 1058 -13.21 98.01 38.97
C MET A 1058 -12.02 98.97 39.07
N LYS A 1059 -10.93 98.66 38.36
CA LYS A 1059 -9.75 99.53 38.28
C LYS A 1059 -10.09 100.89 37.67
N LEU A 1060 -10.85 100.90 36.57
CA LEU A 1060 -11.28 102.14 35.91
C LEU A 1060 -12.20 102.99 36.80
N SER A 1061 -13.12 102.37 37.53
CA SER A 1061 -14.02 103.04 38.48
C SER A 1061 -13.26 103.71 39.63
N ILE A 1062 -12.22 103.05 40.15
CA ILE A 1062 -11.32 103.64 41.17
C ILE A 1062 -10.52 104.80 40.56
N GLN A 1063 -9.98 104.65 39.35
CA GLN A 1063 -9.24 105.73 38.68
C GLN A 1063 -10.15 106.94 38.36
N TYR A 1064 -11.38 106.69 37.96
CA TYR A 1064 -12.39 107.72 37.73
C TYR A 1064 -12.73 108.45 39.03
N LEU A 1065 -12.91 107.71 40.14
CA LEU A 1065 -13.12 108.29 41.46
C LEU A 1065 -11.93 109.17 41.91
N GLN A 1066 -10.70 108.68 41.73
CA GLN A 1066 -9.48 109.45 42.03
C GLN A 1066 -9.46 110.76 41.24
N LYS A 1067 -9.74 110.71 39.94
CA LYS A 1067 -9.79 111.90 39.07
C LYS A 1067 -10.90 112.88 39.47
N ALA A 1068 -12.07 112.38 39.87
CA ALA A 1068 -13.18 113.21 40.34
C ALA A 1068 -12.85 113.92 41.67
N ILE A 1069 -12.14 113.24 42.58
CA ILE A 1069 -11.63 113.83 43.84
C ILE A 1069 -10.58 114.91 43.54
N THR A 1070 -9.61 114.64 42.67
CA THR A 1070 -8.56 115.62 42.31
C THR A 1070 -9.13 116.90 41.67
N ASN A 1071 -10.22 116.78 40.92
CA ASN A 1071 -10.85 117.90 40.23
C ASN A 1071 -11.88 118.68 41.08
N ASN A 1072 -11.99 118.42 42.40
CA ASN A 1072 -12.93 119.09 43.32
C ASN A 1072 -14.37 119.16 42.78
N GLN A 1073 -14.86 118.08 42.17
CA GLN A 1073 -16.23 118.03 41.65
C GLN A 1073 -17.25 118.17 42.80
N THR A 1074 -18.32 118.92 42.56
CA THR A 1074 -19.31 119.32 43.58
C THR A 1074 -20.10 118.15 44.20
N ASP A 1075 -20.02 116.93 43.65
CA ASP A 1075 -20.78 115.73 44.07
C ASP A 1075 -19.91 114.49 44.43
N VAL A 1076 -18.65 114.70 44.82
CA VAL A 1076 -17.69 113.62 45.14
C VAL A 1076 -18.21 112.63 46.19
N LYS A 1077 -19.03 113.07 47.15
CA LYS A 1077 -19.54 112.20 48.23
C LYS A 1077 -20.53 111.15 47.71
N VAL A 1078 -21.45 111.53 46.81
CA VAL A 1078 -22.41 110.61 46.18
C VAL A 1078 -21.70 109.67 45.20
N LEU A 1079 -20.73 110.19 44.43
CA LEU A 1079 -19.93 109.39 43.51
C LEU A 1079 -19.12 108.30 44.24
N THR A 1080 -18.56 108.63 45.40
CA THR A 1080 -17.82 107.69 46.25
C THR A 1080 -18.69 106.53 46.73
N THR A 1081 -19.90 106.82 47.19
CA THR A 1081 -20.84 105.77 47.65
C THR A 1081 -21.25 104.85 46.50
N ASN A 1082 -21.50 105.39 45.30
CA ASN A 1082 -21.87 104.59 44.13
C ASN A 1082 -20.71 103.71 43.64
N VAL A 1083 -19.49 104.26 43.54
CA VAL A 1083 -18.30 103.47 43.15
C VAL A 1083 -18.01 102.39 44.19
N ALA A 1084 -18.07 102.70 45.49
CA ALA A 1084 -17.86 101.72 46.54
C ALA A 1084 -18.88 100.57 46.46
N LYS A 1085 -20.16 100.88 46.22
CA LYS A 1085 -21.21 99.88 46.03
C LYS A 1085 -20.93 99.00 44.80
N THR A 1086 -20.60 99.59 43.66
CA THR A 1086 -20.26 98.82 42.44
C THR A 1086 -19.02 97.94 42.63
N LEU A 1087 -18.00 98.41 43.35
CA LEU A 1087 -16.81 97.59 43.64
C LEU A 1087 -17.15 96.39 44.51
N VAL A 1088 -17.97 96.56 45.55
CA VAL A 1088 -18.43 95.44 46.39
C VAL A 1088 -19.19 94.42 45.54
N GLU A 1089 -20.14 94.87 44.70
CA GLU A 1089 -20.89 93.98 43.80
C GLU A 1089 -19.97 93.21 42.83
N GLN A 1090 -18.92 93.84 42.29
CA GLN A 1090 -17.96 93.18 41.40
C GLN A 1090 -16.99 92.22 42.14
N ILE A 1091 -16.65 92.50 43.40
CA ILE A 1091 -15.87 91.61 44.26
C ILE A 1091 -16.70 90.38 44.64
N ASP A 1092 -17.96 90.56 45.02
CA ASP A 1092 -18.88 89.45 45.31
C ASP A 1092 -19.09 88.57 44.08
N HIS A 1093 -19.18 89.16 42.89
CA HIS A 1093 -19.24 88.43 41.63
C HIS A 1093 -17.96 87.61 41.35
N LEU A 1094 -16.77 88.17 41.60
CA LEU A 1094 -15.50 87.44 41.51
C LEU A 1094 -15.40 86.29 42.52
N ALA A 1095 -15.83 86.53 43.77
CA ALA A 1095 -15.85 85.52 44.81
C ALA A 1095 -16.77 84.35 44.41
N LYS A 1096 -17.92 84.65 43.78
CA LYS A 1096 -18.82 83.65 43.22
C LYS A 1096 -18.19 82.84 42.09
N ILE A 1097 -17.54 83.47 41.11
CA ILE A 1097 -16.83 82.78 40.02
C ILE A 1097 -15.72 81.87 40.56
N ALA A 1098 -14.91 82.36 41.51
CA ALA A 1098 -13.83 81.58 42.11
C ALA A 1098 -14.37 80.38 42.92
N SER A 1099 -15.47 80.56 43.64
CA SER A 1099 -16.16 79.50 44.36
C SER A 1099 -16.74 78.45 43.40
N ASP A 1100 -17.49 78.88 42.38
CA ASP A 1100 -18.07 78.00 41.36
C ASP A 1100 -16.98 77.20 40.63
N PHE A 1101 -15.85 77.83 40.29
CA PHE A 1101 -14.71 77.16 39.65
C PHE A 1101 -14.01 76.15 40.58
N SER A 1102 -13.71 76.53 41.82
CA SER A 1102 -13.12 75.64 42.82
C SER A 1102 -14.02 74.42 43.06
N GLN A 1103 -15.33 74.63 43.09
CA GLN A 1103 -16.31 73.56 43.24
C GLN A 1103 -16.34 72.66 42.01
N PHE A 1104 -16.35 73.22 40.79
CA PHE A 1104 -16.27 72.44 39.55
C PHE A 1104 -14.99 71.57 39.50
N ALA A 1105 -13.84 72.15 39.84
CA ALA A 1105 -12.56 71.45 39.91
C ALA A 1105 -12.57 70.26 40.89
N ASN A 1106 -13.37 70.34 41.95
CA ASN A 1106 -13.44 69.31 42.98
C ASN A 1106 -14.59 68.30 42.77
N ILE A 1107 -15.39 68.42 41.71
CA ILE A 1107 -16.41 67.41 41.35
C ILE A 1107 -15.74 66.04 41.24
N GLY A 1108 -14.58 65.92 40.58
CA GLY A 1108 -13.88 64.65 40.38
C GLY A 1108 -13.45 63.87 41.64
N ASN A 1109 -13.53 64.45 42.84
CA ASN A 1109 -13.18 63.80 44.12
C ASN A 1109 -14.37 63.79 45.08
N PRO A 1110 -15.38 62.91 44.88
CA PRO A 1110 -16.60 62.92 45.65
C PRO A 1110 -16.37 62.27 47.02
N LYS A 1111 -16.90 62.87 48.09
CA LYS A 1111 -16.94 62.24 49.41
C LYS A 1111 -18.25 61.49 49.56
N ASN A 1112 -18.33 60.34 48.89
CA ASN A 1112 -19.53 59.52 48.91
C ASN A 1112 -19.79 58.98 50.33
N GLU A 1113 -20.98 59.28 50.86
CA GLU A 1113 -21.48 58.77 52.13
C GLU A 1113 -22.87 58.17 51.96
N VAL A 1114 -23.28 57.33 52.91
CA VAL A 1114 -24.65 56.81 52.95
C VAL A 1114 -25.52 57.79 53.71
N PHE A 1115 -26.54 58.35 53.07
CA PHE A 1115 -27.47 59.26 53.71
C PHE A 1115 -28.90 59.09 53.19
N ASP A 1116 -29.87 59.59 53.94
CA ASP A 1116 -31.28 59.60 53.58
C ASP A 1116 -31.61 60.81 52.70
N LEU A 1117 -32.10 60.56 51.49
CA LEU A 1117 -32.46 61.61 50.53
C LEU A 1117 -33.56 62.53 51.10
N HIS A 1118 -34.52 61.96 51.84
CA HIS A 1118 -35.63 62.74 52.39
C HIS A 1118 -35.16 63.74 53.44
N GLU A 1119 -34.19 63.38 54.31
CA GLU A 1119 -33.64 64.32 55.30
C GLU A 1119 -32.99 65.55 54.62
N MET A 1120 -32.29 65.31 53.50
CA MET A 1120 -31.68 66.38 52.72
C MET A 1120 -32.73 67.25 52.02
N LEU A 1121 -33.66 66.64 51.29
CA LEU A 1121 -34.70 67.37 50.55
C LEU A 1121 -35.69 68.09 51.48
N GLN A 1122 -35.95 67.55 52.67
CA GLN A 1122 -36.78 68.20 53.69
C GLN A 1122 -36.15 69.50 54.15
N SER A 1123 -34.84 69.51 54.41
CA SER A 1123 -34.11 70.73 54.81
C SER A 1123 -34.15 71.82 53.73
N LEU A 1124 -34.19 71.44 52.45
CA LEU A 1124 -34.35 72.37 51.33
C LEU A 1124 -35.80 72.84 51.17
N SER A 1125 -36.77 71.93 51.35
CA SER A 1125 -38.19 72.26 51.23
C SER A 1125 -38.64 73.32 52.25
N SER A 1126 -38.12 73.28 53.48
CA SER A 1126 -38.47 74.23 54.54
C SER A 1126 -37.98 75.65 54.24
N LEU A 1127 -36.82 75.80 53.59
CA LEU A 1127 -36.27 77.10 53.19
C LEU A 1127 -37.20 77.85 52.21
N TYR A 1128 -37.83 77.13 51.27
CA TYR A 1128 -38.66 77.73 50.23
C TYR A 1128 -40.15 77.81 50.59
N ASN A 1129 -40.60 77.20 51.69
CA ASN A 1129 -42.01 77.18 52.11
C ASN A 1129 -42.47 78.44 52.89
N THR A 1130 -41.59 79.44 53.08
CA THR A 1130 -41.83 80.55 54.04
C THR A 1130 -42.02 81.93 53.37
N GLY A 1131 -42.30 81.99 52.07
CA GLY A 1131 -42.43 83.25 51.30
C GLY A 1131 -43.85 83.54 50.83
N GLY A 1132 -44.38 84.74 51.11
CA GLY A 1132 -45.79 85.12 50.93
C GLY A 1132 -46.33 85.28 49.49
N ASN A 1133 -45.76 84.61 48.48
CA ASN A 1133 -46.29 84.55 47.09
C ASN A 1133 -45.77 83.32 46.28
N LEU A 1134 -45.24 82.29 46.97
CA LEU A 1134 -44.71 81.07 46.35
C LEU A 1134 -45.49 79.86 46.87
N ASP A 1135 -46.19 79.17 45.97
CA ASP A 1135 -46.82 77.88 46.25
C ASP A 1135 -45.82 76.76 45.95
N PHE A 1136 -45.07 76.36 46.99
CA PHE A 1136 -44.13 75.24 46.94
C PHE A 1136 -44.77 73.99 47.56
N LYS A 1137 -44.82 72.89 46.82
CA LYS A 1137 -45.29 71.60 47.33
C LYS A 1137 -44.29 70.49 47.01
N TRP A 1138 -43.82 69.83 48.06
CA TRP A 1138 -43.01 68.62 47.96
C TRP A 1138 -43.88 67.38 48.23
N SER A 1139 -43.82 66.42 47.31
CA SER A 1139 -44.51 65.13 47.42
C SER A 1139 -43.46 64.01 47.47
N PRO A 1140 -42.98 63.62 48.66
CA PRO A 1140 -42.03 62.51 48.82
C PRO A 1140 -42.71 61.15 48.60
N VAL A 1141 -41.91 60.12 48.33
CA VAL A 1141 -42.39 58.72 48.35
C VAL A 1141 -42.49 58.20 49.79
N GLU A 1142 -43.38 57.24 50.06
CA GLU A 1142 -43.59 56.72 51.43
C GLU A 1142 -42.41 55.91 51.98
N GLN A 1143 -41.50 55.45 51.12
CA GLN A 1143 -40.40 54.54 51.47
C GLN A 1143 -39.13 55.31 51.81
N ARG A 1144 -38.33 54.84 52.77
CA ARG A 1144 -37.02 55.44 53.07
C ARG A 1144 -36.05 55.30 51.88
N VAL A 1145 -35.46 56.41 51.42
CA VAL A 1145 -34.58 56.42 50.24
C VAL A 1145 -33.12 56.67 50.66
N LEU A 1146 -32.33 55.60 50.73
CA LEU A 1146 -30.90 55.66 51.04
C LEU A 1146 -30.07 55.72 49.75
N LEU A 1147 -29.16 56.69 49.67
CA LEU A 1147 -28.24 56.88 48.55
C LEU A 1147 -26.79 56.75 49.00
N PHE A 1148 -25.91 56.29 48.10
CA PHE A 1148 -24.46 56.34 48.27
C PHE A 1148 -23.86 57.36 47.31
N ALA A 1149 -23.76 58.59 47.79
CA ALA A 1149 -23.31 59.74 47.01
C ALA A 1149 -22.80 60.85 47.94
N ASP A 1150 -22.17 61.88 47.38
CA ASP A 1150 -21.74 63.05 48.16
C ASP A 1150 -22.96 63.92 48.51
N ARG A 1151 -23.37 63.90 49.78
CA ARG A 1151 -24.53 64.64 50.29
C ARG A 1151 -24.43 66.13 50.02
N THR A 1152 -23.25 66.71 50.18
CA THR A 1152 -22.99 68.13 49.93
C THR A 1152 -23.16 68.49 48.46
N GLN A 1153 -22.72 67.63 47.53
CA GLN A 1153 -22.90 67.85 46.11
C GLN A 1153 -24.37 67.69 45.68
N LEU A 1154 -25.08 66.68 46.17
CA LEU A 1154 -26.50 66.51 45.86
C LEU A 1154 -27.37 67.64 46.42
N ASN A 1155 -27.06 68.13 47.62
CA ASN A 1155 -27.74 69.30 48.18
C ASN A 1155 -27.57 70.53 47.26
N ARG A 1156 -26.37 70.76 46.74
CA ARG A 1156 -26.10 71.83 45.77
C ARG A 1156 -26.84 71.64 44.44
N LEU A 1157 -26.86 70.42 43.91
CA LEU A 1157 -27.63 70.08 42.70
C LEU A 1157 -29.09 70.52 42.85
N PHE A 1158 -29.76 70.11 43.93
CA PHE A 1158 -31.17 70.44 44.14
C PHE A 1158 -31.38 71.91 44.51
N THR A 1159 -30.45 72.53 45.23
CA THR A 1159 -30.47 73.99 45.48
C THR A 1159 -30.41 74.77 44.18
N ASN A 1160 -29.52 74.38 43.25
CA ASN A 1160 -29.42 75.02 41.94
C ASN A 1160 -30.69 74.83 41.08
N LEU A 1161 -31.29 73.64 41.11
CA LEU A 1161 -32.53 73.38 40.37
C LEU A 1161 -33.72 74.18 40.95
N LEU A 1162 -33.85 74.22 42.28
CA LEU A 1162 -34.91 74.99 42.96
C LEU A 1162 -34.72 76.50 42.76
N GLN A 1163 -33.49 77.00 42.86
CA GLN A 1163 -33.19 78.40 42.59
C GLN A 1163 -33.51 78.77 41.13
N ASN A 1164 -33.15 77.90 40.18
CA ASN A 1164 -33.51 78.09 38.77
C ASN A 1164 -35.03 78.12 38.57
N ALA A 1165 -35.78 77.25 39.25
CA ALA A 1165 -37.25 77.23 39.22
C ALA A 1165 -37.85 78.52 39.80
N VAL A 1166 -37.34 79.02 40.93
CA VAL A 1166 -37.79 80.29 41.54
C VAL A 1166 -37.51 81.48 40.62
N GLU A 1167 -36.32 81.54 40.04
CA GLU A 1167 -35.92 82.62 39.12
C GLU A 1167 -36.74 82.60 37.82
N ALA A 1168 -37.06 81.40 37.29
CA ALA A 1168 -37.89 81.26 36.09
C ALA A 1168 -39.33 81.76 36.28
N CYS A 1169 -39.82 81.80 37.52
CA CYS A 1169 -41.14 82.30 37.88
C CYS A 1169 -41.17 83.78 38.27
N ALA A 1170 -40.04 84.51 38.16
CA ALA A 1170 -39.93 85.87 38.71
C ALA A 1170 -40.96 86.85 38.13
N SER A 1171 -41.34 86.69 36.86
CA SER A 1171 -42.30 87.52 36.12
C SER A 1171 -43.78 87.16 36.32
N ARG A 1172 -44.08 86.11 37.09
CA ARG A 1172 -45.46 85.67 37.39
C ARG A 1172 -45.93 86.20 38.74
N ASP A 1173 -47.19 86.65 38.79
CA ASP A 1173 -47.85 87.09 40.04
C ASP A 1173 -48.07 85.92 41.01
N TYR A 1174 -48.24 84.68 40.51
CA TYR A 1174 -48.40 83.46 41.31
C TYR A 1174 -47.39 82.40 40.88
N ARG A 1175 -46.42 82.10 41.77
CA ARG A 1175 -45.30 81.18 41.49
C ARG A 1175 -45.64 79.79 42.02
N ILE A 1176 -45.64 78.79 41.15
CA ILE A 1176 -45.93 77.40 41.50
C ILE A 1176 -44.68 76.57 41.25
N ILE A 1177 -44.18 75.93 42.31
CA ILE A 1177 -43.09 74.96 42.22
C ILE A 1177 -43.54 73.64 42.85
N ARG A 1178 -43.30 72.54 42.15
CA ARG A 1178 -43.61 71.18 42.61
C ARG A 1178 -42.36 70.32 42.57
N MET A 1179 -42.05 69.68 43.69
CA MET A 1179 -40.99 68.67 43.77
C MET A 1179 -41.65 67.32 44.00
N ASN A 1180 -41.53 66.39 43.05
CA ASN A 1180 -42.13 65.06 43.14
C ASN A 1180 -41.09 63.97 43.01
N GLU A 1181 -41.26 62.90 43.78
CA GLU A 1181 -40.39 61.74 43.78
C GLU A 1181 -41.10 60.52 43.19
N HIS A 1182 -40.38 59.72 42.40
CA HIS A 1182 -40.89 58.49 41.83
C HIS A 1182 -39.86 57.37 41.94
N LEU A 1183 -40.20 56.30 42.66
CA LEU A 1183 -39.36 55.12 42.81
C LEU A 1183 -39.61 54.14 41.66
N ASN A 1184 -38.56 53.71 40.97
CA ASN A 1184 -38.64 52.74 39.88
C ASN A 1184 -37.59 51.65 40.08
N GLY A 1185 -37.96 50.60 40.83
CA GLY A 1185 -37.11 49.45 41.13
C GLY A 1185 -35.80 49.84 41.80
N GLU A 1186 -34.73 49.94 40.99
CA GLU A 1186 -33.37 50.21 41.45
C GLU A 1186 -32.98 51.71 41.44
N TYR A 1187 -33.88 52.61 41.03
CA TYR A 1187 -33.60 54.04 40.90
C TYR A 1187 -34.69 54.91 41.55
N ILE A 1188 -34.30 56.06 42.11
CA ILE A 1188 -35.19 57.15 42.48
C ILE A 1188 -35.11 58.26 41.44
N THR A 1189 -36.26 58.77 40.98
CA THR A 1189 -36.34 59.93 40.10
C THR A 1189 -36.99 61.09 40.84
N VAL A 1190 -36.24 62.18 41.02
CA VAL A 1190 -36.74 63.44 41.61
C VAL A 1190 -37.00 64.43 40.49
N SER A 1191 -38.20 64.99 40.45
CA SER A 1191 -38.61 66.00 39.46
C SER A 1191 -38.87 67.34 40.13
N VAL A 1192 -38.37 68.43 39.54
CA VAL A 1192 -38.61 69.81 39.98
C VAL A 1192 -39.32 70.54 38.84
N THR A 1193 -40.58 70.91 39.05
CA THR A 1193 -41.46 71.56 38.06
C THR A 1193 -41.74 72.99 38.47
N ASP A 1194 -41.63 73.92 37.51
CA ASP A 1194 -41.99 75.33 37.63
C ASP A 1194 -43.09 75.72 36.62
N ASN A 1195 -43.81 76.82 36.89
CA ASN A 1195 -44.78 77.44 35.98
C ASN A 1195 -44.23 78.72 35.31
N GLY A 1196 -42.91 78.79 35.11
CA GLY A 1196 -42.20 79.96 34.60
C GLY A 1196 -42.36 80.17 33.09
N GLU A 1197 -41.38 80.86 32.50
CA GLU A 1197 -41.36 81.20 31.06
C GLU A 1197 -40.96 80.02 30.16
N GLY A 1198 -40.47 78.90 30.71
CA GLY A 1198 -39.95 77.78 29.92
C GLY A 1198 -38.62 78.09 29.22
N ILE A 1199 -38.11 77.12 28.44
CA ILE A 1199 -36.82 77.24 27.73
C ILE A 1199 -37.05 77.22 26.21
N PRO A 1200 -36.67 78.29 25.46
CA PRO A 1200 -36.82 78.36 24.00
C PRO A 1200 -36.10 77.22 23.26
N GLU A 1201 -36.70 76.71 22.19
CA GLU A 1201 -36.20 75.52 21.46
C GLU A 1201 -34.74 75.67 20.97
N GLN A 1202 -34.34 76.89 20.61
CA GLN A 1202 -32.99 77.20 20.12
C GLN A 1202 -31.89 77.07 21.19
N THR A 1203 -32.23 77.09 22.48
CA THR A 1203 -31.27 77.05 23.59
C THR A 1203 -31.23 75.70 24.30
N GLN A 1204 -32.23 74.85 24.11
CA GLN A 1204 -32.38 73.55 24.79
C GLN A 1204 -31.16 72.63 24.68
N SER A 1205 -30.51 72.55 23.51
CA SER A 1205 -29.35 71.67 23.28
C SER A 1205 -28.08 72.11 24.01
N ARG A 1206 -28.04 73.34 24.54
CA ARG A 1206 -26.85 73.94 25.15
C ARG A 1206 -26.97 74.17 26.66
N ILE A 1207 -28.12 73.93 27.28
CA ILE A 1207 -28.35 74.31 28.68
C ILE A 1207 -27.49 73.56 29.72
N PHE A 1208 -27.01 72.36 29.36
CA PHE A 1208 -26.08 71.59 30.19
C PHE A 1208 -24.61 71.77 29.77
N THR A 1209 -24.35 72.57 28.72
CA THR A 1209 -22.99 72.89 28.30
C THR A 1209 -22.40 73.90 29.29
N PRO A 1210 -21.18 73.68 29.83
CA PRO A 1210 -20.53 74.66 30.69
C PRO A 1210 -20.49 76.05 30.05
N ASN A 1211 -20.72 77.08 30.86
CA ASN A 1211 -20.68 78.50 30.48
C ASN A 1211 -21.82 78.96 29.53
N PHE A 1212 -22.83 78.12 29.32
CA PHE A 1212 -24.06 78.55 28.67
C PHE A 1212 -25.01 79.17 29.71
N THR A 1213 -25.33 80.45 29.55
CA THR A 1213 -26.31 81.17 30.37
C THR A 1213 -27.09 82.14 29.50
N THR A 1214 -28.38 82.30 29.79
CA THR A 1214 -29.24 83.32 29.19
C THR A 1214 -29.41 84.54 30.09
N LYS A 1215 -28.78 84.54 31.28
CA LYS A 1215 -28.91 85.57 32.32
C LYS A 1215 -27.69 86.48 32.37
N THR A 1216 -27.91 87.78 32.59
CA THR A 1216 -26.87 88.81 32.65
C THR A 1216 -25.93 88.72 33.86
N SER A 1217 -26.33 88.01 34.93
CA SER A 1217 -25.58 87.83 36.19
C SER A 1217 -25.23 86.36 36.51
N GLY A 1218 -25.48 85.43 35.58
CA GLY A 1218 -25.22 84.00 35.77
C GLY A 1218 -23.87 83.57 35.25
N THR A 1219 -23.18 82.66 35.96
CA THR A 1219 -21.88 82.08 35.54
C THR A 1219 -22.02 80.99 34.46
N GLY A 1220 -23.25 80.49 34.22
CA GLY A 1220 -23.49 79.39 33.26
C GLY A 1220 -22.90 78.04 33.67
N LEU A 1221 -22.34 77.92 34.88
CA LEU A 1221 -21.74 76.68 35.38
C LEU A 1221 -22.74 75.81 36.16
N GLY A 1222 -23.81 76.39 36.71
CA GLY A 1222 -24.74 75.70 37.61
C GLY A 1222 -25.36 74.41 37.06
N LEU A 1223 -25.98 74.46 35.87
CA LEU A 1223 -26.61 73.27 35.26
C LEU A 1223 -25.59 72.26 34.73
N ALA A 1224 -24.43 72.72 34.26
CA ALA A 1224 -23.34 71.84 33.85
C ALA A 1224 -22.73 71.08 35.05
N MET A 1225 -22.57 71.76 36.19
CA MET A 1225 -22.19 71.13 37.48
C MET A 1225 -23.25 70.12 37.93
N SER A 1226 -24.54 70.49 37.86
CA SER A 1226 -25.64 69.59 38.15
C SER A 1226 -25.56 68.28 37.35
N LYS A 1227 -25.24 68.37 36.05
CA LYS A 1227 -25.02 67.19 35.21
C LYS A 1227 -23.82 66.36 35.66
N GLY A 1228 -22.68 66.99 35.93
CA GLY A 1228 -21.48 66.30 36.43
C GLY A 1228 -21.70 65.57 37.76
N ILE A 1229 -22.42 66.20 38.70
CA ILE A 1229 -22.76 65.60 40.01
C ILE A 1229 -23.65 64.35 39.82
N VAL A 1230 -24.64 64.43 38.92
CA VAL A 1230 -25.55 63.31 38.65
C VAL A 1230 -24.83 62.15 37.94
N GLU A 1231 -24.00 62.43 36.93
CA GLU A 1231 -23.22 61.41 36.22
C GLU A 1231 -22.23 60.69 37.16
N GLN A 1232 -21.61 61.43 38.09
CA GLN A 1232 -20.72 60.87 39.09
C GLN A 1232 -21.44 59.98 40.12
N ALA A 1233 -22.68 60.32 40.46
CA ALA A 1233 -23.57 59.46 41.23
C ALA A 1233 -24.12 58.26 40.41
N LYS A 1234 -23.59 58.00 39.20
CA LYS A 1234 -24.05 56.99 38.24
C LYS A 1234 -25.53 57.15 37.85
N GLY A 1235 -26.01 58.40 37.86
CA GLY A 1235 -27.38 58.80 37.53
C GLY A 1235 -27.51 59.49 36.17
N GLU A 1236 -28.72 59.97 35.89
CA GLU A 1236 -29.08 60.69 34.65
C GLU A 1236 -29.91 61.94 34.96
N ILE A 1237 -29.65 63.06 34.27
CA ILE A 1237 -30.44 64.31 34.38
C ILE A 1237 -30.96 64.74 33.00
N TRP A 1238 -32.23 65.12 32.93
CA TRP A 1238 -32.86 65.65 31.72
C TRP A 1238 -33.99 66.64 32.08
N PHE A 1239 -34.64 67.24 31.09
CA PHE A 1239 -35.74 68.17 31.31
C PHE A 1239 -36.81 68.06 30.23
N VAL A 1240 -38.01 68.52 30.56
CA VAL A 1240 -39.13 68.73 29.62
C VAL A 1240 -39.63 70.15 29.84
N THR A 1241 -39.79 70.92 28.78
CA THR A 1241 -40.14 72.35 28.87
C THR A 1241 -41.09 72.74 27.75
N LYS A 1242 -41.92 73.74 28.02
CA LYS A 1242 -42.73 74.41 27.00
C LYS A 1242 -42.66 75.91 27.25
N GLU A 1243 -42.23 76.65 26.23
CA GLU A 1243 -42.13 78.11 26.28
C GLU A 1243 -43.48 78.73 26.64
N GLY A 1244 -43.48 79.65 27.60
CA GLY A 1244 -44.66 80.28 28.20
C GLY A 1244 -45.46 79.44 29.21
N ALA A 1245 -45.08 78.18 29.45
CA ALA A 1245 -45.82 77.29 30.37
C ALA A 1245 -44.99 76.74 31.55
N GLY A 1246 -43.66 76.67 31.42
CA GLY A 1246 -42.74 76.27 32.49
C GLY A 1246 -41.81 75.12 32.12
N THR A 1247 -40.98 74.68 33.08
CA THR A 1247 -40.01 73.58 32.90
C THR A 1247 -40.10 72.54 34.01
N THR A 1248 -39.88 71.28 33.66
CA THR A 1248 -39.65 70.19 34.60
C THR A 1248 -38.26 69.60 34.39
N PHE A 1249 -37.40 69.69 35.40
CA PHE A 1249 -36.14 68.96 35.46
C PHE A 1249 -36.32 67.62 36.16
N TYR A 1250 -35.70 66.57 35.64
CA TYR A 1250 -35.71 65.22 36.18
C TYR A 1250 -34.29 64.77 36.52
N VAL A 1251 -34.11 64.23 37.73
CA VAL A 1251 -32.85 63.69 38.24
C VAL A 1251 -33.07 62.25 38.67
N LYS A 1252 -32.42 61.29 38.01
CA LYS A 1252 -32.51 59.86 38.30
C LYS A 1252 -31.21 59.35 38.92
N ILE A 1253 -31.28 58.72 40.09
CA ILE A 1253 -30.11 58.25 40.86
C ILE A 1253 -30.34 56.80 41.33
N PRO A 1254 -29.32 55.91 41.29
CA PRO A 1254 -29.44 54.54 41.79
C PRO A 1254 -29.55 54.48 43.33
N LEU A 1255 -30.38 53.56 43.83
CA LEU A 1255 -30.56 53.31 45.26
C LEU A 1255 -29.38 52.51 45.83
N LEU A 1256 -29.04 52.74 47.12
CA LEU A 1256 -28.14 51.85 47.83
C LEU A 1256 -28.84 50.51 48.09
N ARG A 1257 -28.38 49.43 47.45
CA ARG A 1257 -28.86 48.07 47.75
C ARG A 1257 -28.48 47.72 49.19
N ALA A 1258 -29.45 47.32 50.01
CA ALA A 1258 -29.16 46.49 51.17
C ALA A 1258 -28.60 45.17 50.64
N ASN A 1259 -27.30 44.93 50.81
CA ASN A 1259 -26.76 43.58 50.71
C ASN A 1259 -27.11 42.81 51.98
#